data_AF-A0A3S0WSE8-F1
#
_entry.id   AF-A0A3S0WSE8-F1
#
_cell.length_a   1.000
_cell.length_b   1.000
_cell.length_c   1.000
_cell.angle_alpha   90.00
_cell.angle_beta   90.00
_cell.angle_gamma   90.00
#
_symmetry.space_group_name_H-M   'P 1'
#
loop_
_entity.id
_entity.type
_entity.pdbx_description
1 polymer ?
#
loop_
_entity_poly.entity_id
_entity_poly.type
_entity_poly.pdbx_seq_one_letter_code
_entity_poly.pdbx_strand_id
1 'polypeptide(L)'
;MNVIYPAGPAQVPEGFTRPSGTYMRHAWMAVGALLLFMALYFALAAWFVYNGIAELGRAAGDGGFLAALVGVGSLFLAFFLIKALFFIKKGAQNDGIELTRADQPSLFAFLDRIADEAGAPRPHKVYASGRVNAAVSYDLSLLNLLFPSRKNLEIGLGLVNMLNLGEFKAVCAHEFGHFGQRSMAVGRWVYTAQQVAAHIVTRRDALDSFLRGLSRLDIRIAWIGWLLGIVIWALRVIVDAGFRLVVLAQRALAREMELQADLVAVSLTGSDALVHALHRLRMADDAWDRSLNFLRGEVGAKRPPRDIFAVQEALADRLGLIYNDPGYARRPQLPAEGGAAFRVFESELAQPPRMWSTHPMNHERESNAKRTYLFAPADERSAWSIFEHEQGLRERMTHELAGKPAEPTVELDETLKRLDEQFAREHLKPDYRGIYLGMSAVRHASSPGELYYENAVPRLPLSLEDLYPQRIGEELDRLQALDREHALLCSLRDRVYDAPDGVIRHRGRILKRSQLPAVIAEVEKEHTGVRASLHSTLRRVRSLHLKVAATLAPAWRDYLLGSLHVLHYADHAEANLRDAQAALAKDYRQAAARGSINENGVRRILAGASDVHRAISRIFNEAATVKPGARILARLGASSWPQALGNYGLRAPERANINEWLRHIDGWINHTANWLSALRRTTLDELLAVEASIAAATRDAALGEAPADMPSAHDEYPTLVPGSERGQQIKQGFRQRFESVGDRISGVGKASAALAIVGSVLAFGWLHESTDVTVYNPLDRAVVAKVDGHRVNLQPHQHADISLRGEGQVEVDAQTDDGEPIEHFSAPVDRSDDKIIYTVAAAAPLHSWMASYGSAPRTTASLLSPQRWQVVHADFVFTQPPHSIQTNSGQGVRTVLDGLDAAPPEFYADQVHDQRAVAQMMLAHVRFDKPDSINLWSWLELARSMPGFDQAFAERRKHFPFDVLAMRLEQDHAIGATYEEICARDQSLAQASPEQPDLAYAATRCLAPGPAQDRKFAEGAQRWPHSPWFAMASAFAEAQQQHYPQALELYTRATNQSLALRNSIATEVVRLSRLVDPAGTMQRQSQLAAVSPALANLLLLEPGSAMQDDPQYRALSLLSDGRLDNALTTSAHTPMEGHVLRMVAASQGASAVLRARAAALPKGVGVDQETVWLALAQGGDANDPAVAKVLERLEAGYGREGHAWMESMQRFVEFARRGDAANAERALTGVPMEMRAQAYVAGIYLLGPMAPDAWRHFARAILFAGERPFLG
;
A
#
# COMPACT_ATOMS: atom_id res chain seq x y z
N MET A 1 22.39 7.27 64.00
CA MET A 1 22.66 8.65 63.51
C MET A 1 21.34 9.37 63.37
N ASN A 2 21.24 10.62 63.82
CA ASN A 2 20.06 11.46 63.58
C ASN A 2 20.05 11.86 62.10
N VAL A 3 19.12 11.32 61.33
CA VAL A 3 18.99 11.63 59.90
C VAL A 3 18.45 13.06 59.75
N ILE A 4 19.22 13.95 59.11
CA ILE A 4 18.79 15.30 58.75
C ILE A 4 17.66 15.16 57.71
N TYR A 5 16.41 15.41 58.13
CA TYR A 5 15.23 15.15 57.29
C TYR A 5 14.13 16.20 57.55
N PRO A 6 13.65 16.93 56.52
CA PRO A 6 12.53 17.86 56.64
C PRO A 6 11.22 17.17 57.06
N ALA A 7 10.42 17.84 57.88
CA ALA A 7 9.09 17.36 58.25
C ALA A 7 8.14 17.30 57.03
N GLY A 8 7.28 16.28 56.99
CA GLY A 8 6.21 16.17 55.99
C GLY A 8 4.87 16.72 56.50
N PRO A 9 3.80 16.62 55.70
CA PRO A 9 2.45 17.00 56.13
C PRO A 9 1.95 16.11 57.28
N ALA A 10 1.21 16.70 58.23
CA ALA A 10 0.78 16.01 59.45
C ALA A 10 -0.29 14.92 59.20
N GLN A 11 -1.12 15.10 58.17
CA GLN A 11 -2.14 14.12 57.75
C GLN A 11 -2.17 14.04 56.23
N VAL A 12 -2.02 12.83 55.69
CA VAL A 12 -2.18 12.53 54.25
C VAL A 12 -3.43 11.65 54.10
N PRO A 13 -4.42 12.03 53.27
CA PRO A 13 -5.61 11.22 53.06
C PRO A 13 -5.28 9.79 52.60
N GLU A 14 -6.01 8.79 53.10
CA GLU A 14 -5.83 7.39 52.66
C GLU A 14 -6.05 7.27 51.15
N GLY A 15 -5.08 6.66 50.47
CA GLY A 15 -5.13 6.49 49.02
C GLY A 15 -4.83 7.75 48.19
N PHE A 16 -4.33 8.83 48.80
CA PHE A 16 -3.91 10.05 48.10
C PHE A 16 -2.92 9.79 46.94
N THR A 17 -2.00 8.83 47.14
CA THR A 17 -1.01 8.40 46.16
C THR A 17 -1.45 7.18 45.33
N ARG A 18 -2.74 6.81 45.33
CA ARG A 18 -3.25 5.75 44.44
C ARG A 18 -3.34 6.25 43.00
N PRO A 19 -2.99 5.43 41.99
CA PRO A 19 -3.10 5.83 40.59
C PRO A 19 -4.55 6.12 40.20
N SER A 20 -4.76 7.16 39.38
CA SER A 20 -6.09 7.51 38.88
C SER A 20 -6.64 6.46 37.91
N GLY A 21 -7.97 6.41 37.72
CA GLY A 21 -8.58 5.55 36.68
C GLY A 21 -8.15 5.94 35.25
N THR A 22 -7.73 7.18 35.04
CA THR A 22 -7.17 7.68 33.77
C THR A 22 -5.75 7.16 33.57
N TYR A 23 -4.92 7.18 34.61
CA TYR A 23 -3.59 6.55 34.62
C TYR A 23 -3.68 5.06 34.25
N MET A 24 -4.60 4.29 34.88
CA MET A 24 -4.76 2.86 34.60
C MET A 24 -5.17 2.59 33.14
N ARG A 25 -6.10 3.40 32.60
CA ARG A 25 -6.50 3.29 31.19
C ARG A 25 -5.35 3.60 30.24
N HIS A 26 -4.58 4.66 30.47
CA HIS A 26 -3.42 5.00 29.64
C HIS A 26 -2.31 3.96 29.74
N ALA A 27 -2.09 3.38 30.92
CA ALA A 27 -1.15 2.28 31.11
C ALA A 27 -1.54 1.04 30.29
N TRP A 28 -2.80 0.60 30.38
CA TRP A 28 -3.31 -0.52 29.59
C TRP A 28 -3.31 -0.24 28.08
N MET A 29 -3.66 0.98 27.66
CA MET A 29 -3.57 1.36 26.24
C MET A 29 -2.13 1.36 25.73
N ALA A 30 -1.16 1.85 26.51
CA ALA A 30 0.25 1.83 26.13
C ALA A 30 0.81 0.40 26.03
N VAL A 31 0.48 -0.46 27.02
CA VAL A 31 0.85 -1.89 26.99
C VAL A 31 0.19 -2.61 25.82
N GLY A 32 -1.13 -2.43 25.64
CA GLY A 32 -1.88 -3.04 24.55
C GLY A 32 -1.37 -2.60 23.18
N ALA A 33 -1.09 -1.30 22.99
CA ALA A 33 -0.53 -0.77 21.75
C ALA A 33 0.87 -1.34 21.47
N LEU A 34 1.72 -1.44 22.49
CA LEU A 34 3.06 -2.02 22.35
C LEU A 34 3.00 -3.52 22.03
N LEU A 35 2.18 -4.29 22.75
CA LEU A 35 2.01 -5.73 22.50
C LEU A 35 1.42 -5.98 21.11
N LEU A 36 0.42 -5.21 20.69
CA LEU A 36 -0.14 -5.27 19.35
C LEU A 36 0.92 -4.95 18.30
N PHE A 37 1.71 -3.89 18.50
CA PHE A 37 2.80 -3.55 17.60
C PHE A 37 3.84 -4.67 17.50
N MET A 38 4.28 -5.24 18.63
CA MET A 38 5.23 -6.36 18.65
C MET A 38 4.63 -7.59 17.96
N ALA A 39 3.39 -7.95 18.27
CA ALA A 39 2.71 -9.09 17.66
C ALA A 39 2.61 -8.93 16.13
N LEU A 40 2.16 -7.78 15.64
CA LEU A 40 2.08 -7.48 14.22
C LEU A 40 3.46 -7.46 13.54
N TYR A 41 4.46 -6.91 14.23
CA TYR A 41 5.83 -6.85 13.71
C TYR A 41 6.45 -8.25 13.56
N PHE A 42 6.36 -9.08 14.60
CA PHE A 42 6.86 -10.45 14.57
C PHE A 42 6.04 -11.34 13.63
N ALA A 43 4.72 -11.16 13.57
CA ALA A 43 3.86 -11.86 12.62
C ALA A 43 4.26 -11.52 11.18
N LEU A 44 4.49 -10.23 10.87
CA LEU A 44 4.94 -9.80 9.55
C LEU A 44 6.33 -10.35 9.20
N ALA A 45 7.28 -10.34 10.14
CA ALA A 45 8.61 -10.90 9.94
C ALA A 45 8.55 -12.43 9.74
N ALA A 46 7.81 -13.15 10.59
CA ALA A 46 7.61 -14.59 10.47
C ALA A 46 6.90 -14.95 9.16
N TRP A 47 5.93 -14.15 8.72
CA TRP A 47 5.25 -14.31 7.44
C TRP A 47 6.22 -14.16 6.25
N PHE A 48 7.11 -13.16 6.24
CA PHE A 48 8.14 -13.05 5.20
C PHE A 48 9.15 -14.20 5.23
N VAL A 49 9.51 -14.72 6.41
CA VAL A 49 10.37 -15.92 6.53
C VAL A 49 9.67 -17.15 5.97
N TYR A 50 8.43 -17.39 6.38
CA TYR A 50 7.62 -18.52 5.95
C TYR A 50 7.44 -18.52 4.42
N ASN A 51 6.96 -17.41 3.85
CA ASN A 51 6.81 -17.26 2.39
C ASN A 51 8.15 -17.34 1.66
N GLY A 52 9.21 -16.77 2.22
CA GLY A 52 10.54 -16.86 1.64
C GLY A 52 11.03 -18.31 1.52
N ILE A 53 10.88 -19.10 2.57
CA ILE A 53 11.26 -20.53 2.59
C ILE A 53 10.34 -21.34 1.67
N ALA A 54 9.02 -21.13 1.73
CA ALA A 54 8.04 -21.84 0.91
C ALA A 54 8.29 -21.61 -0.60
N GLU A 55 8.50 -20.37 -1.03
CA GLU A 55 8.75 -20.01 -2.43
C GLU A 55 10.13 -20.47 -2.92
N LEU A 56 11.16 -20.46 -2.06
CA LEU A 56 12.45 -21.08 -2.39
C LEU A 56 12.36 -22.60 -2.50
N GLY A 57 11.50 -23.23 -1.70
CA GLY A 57 11.15 -24.65 -1.83
C GLY A 57 10.48 -24.95 -3.18
N ARG A 58 9.48 -24.14 -3.58
CA ARG A 58 8.83 -24.22 -4.90
C ARG A 58 9.82 -24.00 -6.04
N ALA A 59 10.74 -23.04 -5.91
CA ALA A 59 11.76 -22.73 -6.91
C ALA A 59 12.80 -23.85 -7.10
N ALA A 60 13.04 -24.67 -6.08
CA ALA A 60 13.91 -25.84 -6.16
C ALA A 60 13.23 -27.05 -6.86
N GLY A 61 11.90 -27.02 -6.99
CA GLY A 61 11.11 -27.92 -7.84
C GLY A 61 10.81 -27.27 -9.21
N ASP A 62 9.54 -26.97 -9.49
CA ASP A 62 9.06 -26.46 -10.80
C ASP A 62 8.82 -24.93 -10.86
N GLY A 63 9.02 -24.19 -9.76
CA GLY A 63 8.58 -22.78 -9.60
C GLY A 63 9.30 -21.72 -10.47
N GLY A 64 10.32 -22.10 -11.23
CA GLY A 64 11.03 -21.22 -12.16
C GLY A 64 11.70 -19.98 -11.51
N PHE A 65 12.15 -19.04 -12.35
CA PHE A 65 12.89 -17.85 -11.91
C PHE A 65 12.04 -16.89 -11.04
N LEU A 66 10.73 -16.83 -11.24
CA LEU A 66 9.84 -15.93 -10.49
C LEU A 66 9.67 -16.37 -9.03
N ALA A 67 9.49 -17.66 -8.75
CA ALA A 67 9.44 -18.17 -7.38
C ALA A 67 10.78 -17.93 -6.65
N ALA A 68 11.92 -18.11 -7.35
CA ALA A 68 13.23 -17.79 -6.79
C ALA A 68 13.37 -16.30 -6.46
N LEU A 69 12.91 -15.41 -7.35
CA LEU A 69 12.92 -13.96 -7.16
C LEU A 69 12.05 -13.54 -5.96
N VAL A 70 10.84 -14.10 -5.84
CA VAL A 70 9.91 -13.82 -4.73
C VAL A 70 10.44 -14.39 -3.42
N GLY A 71 10.96 -15.61 -3.41
CA GLY A 71 11.56 -16.24 -2.23
C GLY A 71 12.76 -15.47 -1.70
N VAL A 72 13.72 -15.13 -2.57
CA VAL A 72 14.88 -14.31 -2.20
C VAL A 72 14.45 -12.90 -1.77
N GLY A 73 13.48 -12.29 -2.48
CA GLY A 73 12.92 -10.99 -2.12
C GLY A 73 12.26 -10.99 -0.73
N SER A 74 11.47 -12.01 -0.41
CA SER A 74 10.80 -12.18 0.89
C SER A 74 11.81 -12.42 2.01
N LEU A 75 12.81 -13.28 1.81
CA LEU A 75 13.89 -13.47 2.79
C LEU A 75 14.73 -12.21 3.00
N PHE A 76 14.94 -11.42 1.95
CA PHE A 76 15.63 -10.13 2.05
C PHE A 76 14.82 -9.13 2.89
N LEU A 77 13.50 -9.08 2.72
CA LEU A 77 12.60 -8.26 3.55
C LEU A 77 12.54 -8.76 5.00
N ALA A 78 12.51 -10.08 5.22
CA ALA A 78 12.61 -10.68 6.56
C ALA A 78 13.92 -10.29 7.24
N PHE A 79 15.06 -10.43 6.53
CA PHE A 79 16.36 -10.01 7.03
C PHE A 79 16.37 -8.50 7.36
N PHE A 80 15.76 -7.66 6.52
CA PHE A 80 15.65 -6.23 6.76
C PHE A 80 14.90 -5.89 8.06
N LEU A 81 13.83 -6.63 8.38
CA LEU A 81 13.11 -6.49 9.66
C LEU A 81 13.96 -7.05 10.81
N ILE A 82 14.42 -8.29 10.70
CA ILE A 82 15.10 -9.02 11.79
C ILE A 82 16.43 -8.37 12.20
N LYS A 83 17.23 -7.87 11.25
CA LYS A 83 18.55 -7.29 11.56
C LYS A 83 18.46 -6.15 12.58
N ALA A 84 17.35 -5.40 12.60
CA ALA A 84 17.18 -4.25 13.48
C ALA A 84 17.11 -4.63 14.96
N LEU A 85 16.80 -5.90 15.26
CA LEU A 85 16.77 -6.43 16.62
C LEU A 85 18.19 -6.62 17.21
N PHE A 86 19.23 -6.70 16.37
CA PHE A 86 20.60 -7.02 16.79
C PHE A 86 21.55 -5.81 16.88
N PHE A 87 21.21 -4.65 16.28
CA PHE A 87 22.07 -3.46 16.25
C PHE A 87 21.68 -2.37 17.27
N ILE A 88 21.40 -2.75 18.51
CA ILE A 88 21.11 -1.80 19.58
C ILE A 88 22.42 -1.29 20.18
N LYS A 89 22.66 0.02 20.10
CA LYS A 89 23.80 0.64 20.81
C LYS A 89 23.57 0.46 22.30
N LYS A 90 24.55 -0.10 23.01
CA LYS A 90 24.64 0.08 24.47
C LYS A 90 24.60 1.58 24.72
N GLY A 91 23.65 2.05 25.54
CA GLY A 91 23.58 3.45 25.94
C GLY A 91 24.94 3.90 26.46
N ALA A 92 25.32 5.15 26.15
CA ALA A 92 26.52 5.74 26.72
C ALA A 92 26.52 5.47 28.23
N GLN A 93 27.63 4.97 28.76
CA GLN A 93 27.81 4.85 30.21
C GLN A 93 27.49 6.20 30.84
N ASN A 94 26.80 6.22 31.98
CA ASN A 94 26.52 7.46 32.70
C ASN A 94 27.87 8.14 33.00
N ASP A 95 28.17 9.25 32.31
CA ASP A 95 29.40 10.04 32.43
C ASP A 95 29.47 10.83 33.76
N GLY A 96 28.83 10.35 34.83
CA GLY A 96 28.74 11.00 36.14
C GLY A 96 29.61 10.33 37.21
N ILE A 97 29.84 11.03 38.34
CA ILE A 97 30.62 10.51 39.47
C ILE A 97 29.74 9.54 40.27
N GLU A 98 30.11 8.25 40.35
CA GLU A 98 29.41 7.28 41.22
C GLU A 98 29.63 7.66 42.71
N LEU A 99 28.55 7.83 43.46
CA LEU A 99 28.54 8.06 44.90
C LEU A 99 28.30 6.73 45.62
N THR A 100 29.16 6.38 46.57
CA THR A 100 29.00 5.15 47.36
C THR A 100 28.42 5.43 48.75
N ARG A 101 27.80 4.40 49.35
CA ARG A 101 27.27 4.46 50.73
C ARG A 101 28.35 4.74 51.78
N ALA A 102 29.60 4.37 51.49
CA ALA A 102 30.73 4.64 52.37
C ALA A 102 31.17 6.11 52.29
N ASP A 103 31.14 6.70 51.09
CA ASP A 103 31.57 8.08 50.88
C ASP A 103 30.51 9.11 51.30
N GLN A 104 29.22 8.76 51.19
CA GLN A 104 28.09 9.68 51.39
C GLN A 104 26.98 9.08 52.30
N PRO A 105 27.30 8.66 53.54
CA PRO A 105 26.35 7.97 54.42
C PRO A 105 25.08 8.77 54.75
N SER A 106 25.22 10.09 54.97
CA SER A 106 24.11 11.00 55.29
C SER A 106 23.11 11.13 54.13
N LEU A 107 23.62 11.28 52.90
CA LEU A 107 22.81 11.30 51.67
C LEU A 107 22.07 9.98 51.48
N PHE A 108 22.74 8.84 51.62
CA PHE A 108 22.09 7.54 51.45
C PHE A 108 21.03 7.27 52.54
N ALA A 109 21.26 7.71 53.77
CA ALA A 109 20.24 7.62 54.83
C ALA A 109 19.01 8.49 54.53
N PHE A 110 19.22 9.68 53.97
CA PHE A 110 18.16 10.56 53.50
C PHE A 110 17.37 9.92 52.34
N LEU A 111 18.05 9.41 51.30
CA LEU A 111 17.43 8.76 50.15
C LEU A 111 16.71 7.46 50.52
N ASP A 112 17.30 6.63 51.38
CA ASP A 112 16.67 5.39 51.85
C ASP A 112 15.39 5.70 52.63
N ARG A 113 15.37 6.77 53.44
CA ARG A 113 14.15 7.20 54.14
C ARG A 113 13.07 7.69 53.20
N ILE A 114 13.41 8.46 52.16
CA ILE A 114 12.43 8.86 51.13
C ILE A 114 11.88 7.63 50.42
N ALA A 115 12.74 6.67 50.06
CA ALA A 115 12.33 5.43 49.42
C ALA A 115 11.35 4.63 50.30
N ASP A 116 11.65 4.49 51.59
CA ASP A 116 10.82 3.79 52.55
C ASP A 116 9.46 4.50 52.76
N GLU A 117 9.44 5.84 52.90
CA GLU A 117 8.21 6.65 53.05
C GLU A 117 7.36 6.68 51.75
N ALA A 118 8.00 6.65 50.57
CA ALA A 118 7.34 6.61 49.27
C ALA A 118 6.86 5.20 48.87
N GLY A 119 7.21 4.15 49.63
CA GLY A 119 6.93 2.76 49.27
C GLY A 119 7.68 2.30 48.01
N ALA A 120 8.86 2.86 47.77
CA ALA A 120 9.66 2.67 46.57
C ALA A 120 10.93 1.83 46.86
N PRO A 121 11.45 1.07 45.88
CA PRO A 121 12.72 0.37 46.04
C PRO A 121 13.89 1.35 46.20
N ARG A 122 14.84 1.03 47.07
CA ARG A 122 16.07 1.81 47.27
C ARG A 122 16.96 1.82 46.00
N PRO A 123 17.72 2.89 45.75
CA PRO A 123 18.54 3.00 44.55
C PRO A 123 19.72 2.03 44.58
N HIS A 124 20.02 1.41 43.43
CA HIS A 124 21.14 0.47 43.31
C HIS A 124 22.48 1.19 43.29
N LYS A 125 22.60 2.21 42.43
CA LYS A 125 23.73 3.14 42.37
C LYS A 125 23.21 4.57 42.34
N VAL A 126 23.98 5.50 42.88
CA VAL A 126 23.71 6.94 42.82
C VAL A 126 24.86 7.60 42.07
N TYR A 127 24.57 8.43 41.07
CA TYR A 127 25.55 9.17 40.29
C TYR A 127 25.34 10.67 40.50
N ALA A 128 26.40 11.41 40.76
CA ALA A 128 26.41 12.86 40.71
C ALA A 128 26.72 13.32 39.28
N SER A 129 25.96 14.30 38.76
CA SER A 129 26.24 14.94 37.47
C SER A 129 26.30 16.46 37.62
N GLY A 130 26.81 17.17 36.61
CA GLY A 130 26.80 18.64 36.62
C GLY A 130 25.44 19.25 36.31
N ARG A 131 24.39 18.48 36.01
CA ARG A 131 23.14 19.04 35.48
C ARG A 131 22.31 19.75 36.56
N VAL A 132 21.38 20.61 36.14
CA VAL A 132 20.29 21.12 36.99
C VAL A 132 19.09 20.19 36.87
N ASN A 133 19.28 18.92 37.23
CA ASN A 133 18.23 17.91 37.11
C ASN A 133 18.45 16.75 38.10
N ALA A 134 17.41 16.01 38.42
CA ALA A 134 17.50 14.68 39.01
C ALA A 134 16.78 13.70 38.09
N ALA A 135 17.30 12.49 37.93
CA ALA A 135 16.69 11.53 37.01
C ALA A 135 16.92 10.09 37.42
N VAL A 136 15.92 9.25 37.21
CA VAL A 136 16.08 7.80 37.31
C VAL A 136 16.67 7.22 36.02
N SER A 137 17.83 6.56 36.13
CA SER A 137 18.47 5.85 35.02
C SER A 137 18.47 4.33 35.21
N TYR A 138 18.62 3.57 34.13
CA TYR A 138 18.67 2.10 34.15
C TYR A 138 19.63 1.58 33.09
N ASP A 139 20.28 0.45 33.39
CA ASP A 139 21.11 -0.25 32.42
C ASP A 139 20.24 -0.83 31.30
N LEU A 140 20.50 -0.40 30.07
CA LEU A 140 19.77 -0.85 28.88
C LEU A 140 20.44 -2.12 28.34
N SER A 141 19.71 -3.24 28.37
CA SER A 141 20.10 -4.52 27.76
C SER A 141 18.86 -5.25 27.26
N LEU A 142 18.97 -6.02 26.17
CA LEU A 142 17.89 -6.87 25.66
C LEU A 142 17.42 -7.91 26.69
N LEU A 143 18.32 -8.35 27.58
CA LEU A 143 17.98 -9.23 28.70
C LEU A 143 17.02 -8.57 29.70
N ASN A 144 17.02 -7.24 29.78
CA ASN A 144 16.15 -6.47 30.67
C ASN A 144 14.72 -6.27 30.10
N LEU A 145 14.40 -6.84 28.91
CA LEU A 145 13.01 -7.03 28.45
C LEU A 145 12.31 -8.17 29.21
N LEU A 146 13.06 -9.20 29.60
CA LEU A 146 12.56 -10.40 30.28
C LEU A 146 12.82 -10.37 31.79
N PHE A 147 13.83 -9.61 32.26
CA PHE A 147 14.20 -9.51 33.68
C PHE A 147 14.17 -8.07 34.22
N PRO A 148 13.79 -7.84 35.49
CA PRO A 148 13.79 -6.50 36.08
C PRO A 148 15.19 -5.90 36.16
N SER A 149 15.41 -4.71 35.55
CA SER A 149 16.67 -3.97 35.69
C SER A 149 16.71 -3.16 36.98
N ARG A 150 17.91 -3.10 37.58
CA ARG A 150 18.20 -2.29 38.77
C ARG A 150 18.13 -0.80 38.41
N LYS A 151 17.47 0.01 39.24
CA LYS A 151 17.28 1.46 39.04
C LYS A 151 18.43 2.22 39.71
N ASN A 152 19.04 3.13 38.96
CA ASN A 152 20.08 4.05 39.43
C ASN A 152 19.48 5.46 39.54
N LEU A 153 19.98 6.27 40.47
CA LEU A 153 19.55 7.66 40.64
C LEU A 153 20.68 8.59 40.18
N GLU A 154 20.40 9.52 39.28
CA GLU A 154 21.27 10.64 38.94
C GLU A 154 20.83 11.88 39.74
N ILE A 155 21.76 12.51 40.45
CA ILE A 155 21.57 13.75 41.18
C ILE A 155 22.49 14.80 40.56
N GLY A 156 21.88 15.79 39.92
CA GLY A 156 22.60 16.94 39.40
C GLY A 156 23.06 17.86 40.53
N LEU A 157 24.35 18.15 40.61
CA LEU A 157 24.91 19.04 41.62
C LEU A 157 24.55 20.50 41.38
N GLY A 158 24.29 20.89 40.12
CA GLY A 158 23.80 22.25 39.80
C GLY A 158 22.39 22.49 40.33
N LEU A 159 21.61 21.41 40.54
CA LEU A 159 20.32 21.44 41.22
C LEU A 159 20.50 21.59 42.74
N VAL A 160 21.33 20.74 43.35
CA VAL A 160 21.61 20.73 44.80
C VAL A 160 22.06 22.12 45.25
N ASN A 161 22.91 22.76 44.45
CA ASN A 161 23.45 24.08 44.73
C ASN A 161 22.38 25.19 44.83
N MET A 162 21.28 25.05 44.09
CA MET A 162 20.25 26.07 44.01
C MET A 162 18.98 25.73 44.80
N LEU A 163 18.88 24.61 45.50
CA LEU A 163 17.68 24.22 46.26
C LEU A 163 17.92 24.16 47.77
N ASN A 164 16.89 24.42 48.57
CA ASN A 164 16.91 24.05 50.00
C ASN A 164 16.61 22.57 50.15
N LEU A 165 16.77 22.07 51.38
CA LEU A 165 16.56 20.69 51.72
C LEU A 165 15.09 20.25 51.53
N GLY A 166 14.11 21.14 51.75
CA GLY A 166 12.69 20.84 51.50
C GLY A 166 12.34 20.66 50.02
N GLU A 167 12.82 21.57 49.16
CA GLU A 167 12.70 21.52 47.71
C GLU A 167 13.47 20.31 47.14
N PHE A 168 14.68 20.06 47.65
CA PHE A 168 15.47 18.90 47.25
C PHE A 168 14.80 17.58 47.66
N LYS A 169 14.21 17.52 48.86
CA LYS A 169 13.36 16.40 49.28
C LYS A 169 12.19 16.22 48.33
N ALA A 170 11.54 17.29 47.88
CA ALA A 170 10.40 17.23 46.97
C ALA A 170 10.82 16.68 45.59
N VAL A 171 11.94 17.14 45.05
CA VAL A 171 12.50 16.60 43.78
C VAL A 171 12.89 15.14 43.94
N CYS A 172 13.60 14.77 45.01
CA CYS A 172 13.94 13.36 45.26
C CYS A 172 12.69 12.49 45.43
N ALA A 173 11.69 12.95 46.19
CA ALA A 173 10.44 12.23 46.41
C ALA A 173 9.64 12.07 45.11
N HIS A 174 9.70 13.05 44.20
CA HIS A 174 9.15 12.91 42.85
C HIS A 174 9.86 11.79 42.07
N GLU A 175 11.20 11.79 42.04
CA GLU A 175 11.98 10.71 41.42
C GLU A 175 11.65 9.34 42.05
N PHE A 176 11.51 9.26 43.38
CA PHE A 176 11.10 8.04 44.07
C PHE A 176 9.64 7.64 43.77
N GLY A 177 8.78 8.60 43.45
CA GLY A 177 7.47 8.35 42.84
C GLY A 177 7.60 7.53 41.55
N HIS A 178 8.58 7.82 40.70
CA HIS A 178 8.93 6.98 39.56
C HIS A 178 9.56 5.63 40.00
N PHE A 179 10.34 5.56 41.09
CA PHE A 179 10.83 4.27 41.61
C PHE A 179 9.69 3.30 42.00
N GLY A 180 8.62 3.78 42.62
CA GLY A 180 7.47 2.96 43.05
C GLY A 180 6.50 2.56 41.93
N GLN A 181 6.49 3.27 40.80
CA GLN A 181 5.56 3.00 39.70
C GLN A 181 5.95 1.75 38.89
N ARG A 182 5.10 0.72 38.92
CA ARG A 182 5.24 -0.50 38.09
C ARG A 182 5.16 -0.21 36.58
N SER A 183 4.42 0.83 36.17
CA SER A 183 4.26 1.26 34.78
C SER A 183 5.54 1.81 34.13
N MET A 184 6.59 2.09 34.92
CA MET A 184 7.93 2.39 34.41
C MET A 184 8.52 1.26 33.55
N ALA A 185 8.11 0.00 33.76
CA ALA A 185 8.50 -1.10 32.89
C ALA A 185 8.03 -0.89 31.43
N VAL A 186 6.84 -0.31 31.26
CA VAL A 186 6.24 0.00 29.95
C VAL A 186 7.06 1.07 29.22
N GLY A 187 7.47 2.14 29.92
CA GLY A 187 8.36 3.17 29.35
C GLY A 187 9.68 2.61 28.85
N ARG A 188 10.27 1.64 29.57
CA ARG A 188 11.50 0.93 29.18
C ARG A 188 11.35 0.12 27.91
N TRP A 189 10.26 -0.65 27.81
CA TRP A 189 9.99 -1.46 26.63
C TRP A 189 9.72 -0.58 25.40
N VAL A 190 8.99 0.52 25.57
CA VAL A 190 8.76 1.50 24.51
C VAL A 190 10.07 2.17 24.07
N TYR A 191 10.97 2.52 25.00
CA TYR A 191 12.27 3.09 24.66
C TYR A 191 13.15 2.10 23.87
N THR A 192 13.11 0.81 24.23
CA THR A 192 13.84 -0.23 23.50
C THR A 192 13.23 -0.42 22.10
N ALA A 193 11.90 -0.46 22.00
CA ALA A 193 11.19 -0.48 20.72
C ALA A 193 11.46 0.80 19.89
N GLN A 194 11.65 1.96 20.52
CA GLN A 194 12.04 3.21 19.88
C GLN A 194 13.41 3.12 19.24
N GLN A 195 14.38 2.54 19.93
CA GLN A 195 15.71 2.37 19.35
C GLN A 195 15.67 1.42 18.15
N VAL A 196 14.90 0.33 18.23
CA VAL A 196 14.70 -0.61 17.11
C VAL A 196 13.99 0.10 15.94
N ALA A 197 12.88 0.78 16.17
CA ALA A 197 12.12 1.52 15.16
C ALA A 197 12.94 2.65 14.52
N ALA A 198 13.68 3.42 15.33
CA ALA A 198 14.57 4.46 14.84
C ALA A 198 15.68 3.87 13.97
N HIS A 199 16.24 2.71 14.32
CA HIS A 199 17.25 2.05 13.49
C HIS A 199 16.68 1.62 12.13
N ILE A 200 15.44 1.10 12.10
CA ILE A 200 14.74 0.69 10.86
C ILE A 200 14.43 1.90 9.96
N VAL A 201 13.96 2.99 10.55
CA VAL A 201 13.43 4.16 9.83
C VAL A 201 14.53 5.13 9.40
N THR A 202 15.51 5.41 10.27
CA THR A 202 16.43 6.55 10.08
C THR A 202 17.81 6.19 9.57
N ARG A 203 18.34 4.99 9.81
CA ARG A 203 19.62 4.61 9.19
C ARG A 203 19.39 4.09 7.77
N ARG A 204 20.06 4.75 6.82
CA ARG A 204 20.29 4.18 5.49
C ARG A 204 21.56 3.35 5.54
N ASP A 205 21.40 2.04 5.38
CA ASP A 205 22.46 1.07 5.62
C ASP A 205 23.14 0.65 4.31
N ALA A 206 24.15 -0.22 4.39
CA ALA A 206 24.78 -0.88 3.24
C ALA A 206 23.76 -1.50 2.26
N LEU A 207 22.60 -1.90 2.79
CA LEU A 207 21.46 -2.47 2.07
C LEU A 207 20.76 -1.44 1.15
N ASP A 208 20.62 -0.18 1.59
CA ASP A 208 20.11 0.92 0.74
C ASP A 208 21.16 1.36 -0.29
N SER A 209 22.44 1.19 0.01
CA SER A 209 23.53 1.41 -0.95
C SER A 209 23.57 0.30 -2.01
N PHE A 210 23.32 -0.95 -1.62
CA PHE A 210 23.17 -2.08 -2.52
C PHE A 210 21.96 -1.90 -3.46
N LEU A 211 20.78 -1.54 -2.93
CA LEU A 211 19.60 -1.27 -3.76
C LEU A 211 19.83 -0.11 -4.73
N ARG A 212 20.50 0.97 -4.29
CA ARG A 212 20.89 2.07 -5.20
C ARG A 212 21.89 1.62 -6.27
N GLY A 213 22.77 0.69 -5.96
CA GLY A 213 23.64 0.04 -6.94
C GLY A 213 22.84 -0.77 -7.95
N LEU A 214 21.95 -1.63 -7.47
CA LEU A 214 21.07 -2.48 -8.29
C LEU A 214 20.16 -1.65 -9.20
N SER A 215 19.58 -0.56 -8.67
CA SER A 215 18.74 0.39 -9.40
C SER A 215 19.48 1.25 -10.45
N ARG A 216 20.81 1.16 -10.51
CA ARG A 216 21.66 1.85 -11.51
C ARG A 216 22.24 0.91 -12.56
N LEU A 217 21.96 -0.39 -12.44
CA LEU A 217 22.31 -1.37 -13.47
C LEU A 217 21.36 -1.25 -14.68
N ASP A 218 21.55 -2.12 -15.66
CA ASP A 218 20.69 -2.26 -16.84
C ASP A 218 19.19 -2.31 -16.44
N ILE A 219 18.33 -1.70 -17.26
CA ILE A 219 16.90 -1.56 -17.00
C ILE A 219 16.20 -2.91 -16.76
N ARG A 220 16.75 -4.01 -17.28
CA ARG A 220 16.27 -5.38 -17.06
C ARG A 220 16.37 -5.86 -15.61
N ILE A 221 17.24 -5.24 -14.80
CA ILE A 221 17.47 -5.58 -13.38
C ILE A 221 17.09 -4.41 -12.47
N ALA A 222 17.23 -3.16 -12.95
CA ALA A 222 16.98 -1.96 -12.16
C ALA A 222 15.56 -1.89 -11.57
N TRP A 223 14.55 -2.42 -12.29
CA TRP A 223 13.17 -2.44 -11.84
C TRP A 223 12.96 -3.26 -10.55
N ILE A 224 13.77 -4.31 -10.31
CA ILE A 224 13.75 -5.09 -9.06
C ILE A 224 14.17 -4.21 -7.89
N GLY A 225 15.23 -3.43 -8.08
CA GLY A 225 15.71 -2.47 -7.09
C GLY A 225 14.70 -1.35 -6.80
N TRP A 226 13.99 -0.86 -7.83
CA TRP A 226 12.93 0.13 -7.66
C TRP A 226 11.73 -0.43 -6.89
N LEU A 227 11.29 -1.64 -7.24
CA LEU A 227 10.16 -2.32 -6.59
C LEU A 227 10.47 -2.62 -5.11
N LEU A 228 11.62 -3.23 -4.82
CA LEU A 228 12.09 -3.45 -3.44
C LEU A 228 12.24 -2.13 -2.68
N GLY A 229 12.71 -1.08 -3.36
CA GLY A 229 12.81 0.26 -2.78
C GLY A 229 11.45 0.84 -2.35
N ILE A 230 10.40 0.63 -3.15
CA ILE A 230 9.02 1.04 -2.83
C ILE A 230 8.48 0.24 -1.66
N VAL A 231 8.69 -1.07 -1.64
CA VAL A 231 8.23 -1.94 -0.54
C VAL A 231 8.94 -1.60 0.77
N ILE A 232 10.26 -1.38 0.74
CA ILE A 232 11.03 -0.97 1.93
C ILE A 232 10.60 0.42 2.41
N TRP A 233 10.33 1.35 1.49
CA TRP A 233 9.76 2.64 1.84
C TRP A 233 8.39 2.48 2.53
N ALA A 234 7.51 1.64 1.99
CA ALA A 234 6.20 1.38 2.58
C ALA A 234 6.31 0.72 3.96
N LEU A 235 7.17 -0.28 4.13
CA LEU A 235 7.46 -0.91 5.43
C LEU A 235 7.99 0.11 6.44
N ARG A 236 8.94 0.98 6.05
CA ARG A 236 9.43 2.06 6.92
C ARG A 236 8.31 3.00 7.34
N VAL A 237 7.41 3.37 6.42
CA VAL A 237 6.27 4.24 6.71
C VAL A 237 5.27 3.58 7.65
N ILE A 238 4.93 2.30 7.46
CA ILE A 238 4.01 1.58 8.34
C ILE A 238 4.61 1.38 9.73
N VAL A 239 5.88 0.94 9.81
CA VAL A 239 6.59 0.77 11.09
C VAL A 239 6.67 2.11 11.82
N ASP A 240 7.00 3.20 11.12
CA ASP A 240 7.02 4.54 11.70
C ASP A 240 5.63 5.01 12.14
N ALA A 241 4.59 4.80 11.34
CA ALA A 241 3.21 5.17 11.69
C ALA A 241 2.67 4.38 12.88
N GLY A 242 2.84 3.05 12.88
CA GLY A 242 2.47 2.17 13.98
C GLY A 242 3.25 2.51 15.26
N PHE A 243 4.54 2.81 15.13
CA PHE A 243 5.36 3.20 16.27
C PHE A 243 4.97 4.58 16.83
N ARG A 244 4.60 5.55 15.97
CA ARG A 244 4.04 6.84 16.44
C ARG A 244 2.79 6.64 17.30
N LEU A 245 1.96 5.64 17.00
CA LEU A 245 0.78 5.29 17.83
C LEU A 245 1.19 4.76 19.21
N VAL A 246 2.24 3.93 19.27
CA VAL A 246 2.83 3.47 20.54
C VAL A 246 3.41 4.63 21.34
N VAL A 247 4.17 5.53 20.70
CA VAL A 247 4.73 6.74 21.33
C VAL A 247 3.63 7.68 21.81
N LEU A 248 2.54 7.82 21.07
CA LEU A 248 1.37 8.61 21.47
C LEU A 248 0.75 8.07 22.76
N ALA A 249 0.52 6.75 22.84
CA ALA A 249 -0.01 6.11 24.03
C ALA A 249 0.98 6.21 25.22
N GLN A 250 2.28 6.08 24.95
CA GLN A 250 3.33 6.21 25.96
C GLN A 250 3.47 7.64 26.49
N ARG A 251 3.38 8.67 25.64
CA ARG A 251 3.45 10.07 26.08
C ARG A 251 2.27 10.46 26.96
N ALA A 252 1.08 9.95 26.63
CA ALA A 252 -0.10 10.12 27.50
C ALA A 252 0.11 9.45 28.87
N LEU A 253 0.68 8.24 28.89
CA LEU A 253 1.07 7.57 30.14
C LEU A 253 2.16 8.34 30.90
N ALA A 254 3.20 8.83 30.22
CA ALA A 254 4.31 9.57 30.84
C ALA A 254 3.81 10.81 31.56
N ARG A 255 2.88 11.56 30.96
CA ARG A 255 2.23 12.70 31.62
C ARG A 255 1.50 12.30 32.90
N GLU A 256 0.72 11.22 32.87
CA GLU A 256 0.04 10.72 34.08
C GLU A 256 1.04 10.18 35.13
N MET A 257 2.17 9.62 34.70
CA MET A 257 3.26 9.19 35.59
C MET A 257 3.90 10.35 36.35
N GLU A 258 4.10 11.49 35.68
CA GLU A 258 4.63 12.73 36.28
C GLU A 258 3.65 13.31 37.30
N LEU A 259 2.36 13.42 36.95
CA LEU A 259 1.33 13.88 37.89
C LEU A 259 1.19 12.94 39.10
N GLN A 260 1.37 11.65 38.90
CA GLN A 260 1.37 10.68 40.00
C GLN A 260 2.62 10.81 40.88
N ALA A 261 3.80 11.02 40.28
CA ALA A 261 5.03 11.26 41.01
C ALA A 261 4.96 12.57 41.81
N ASP A 262 4.31 13.60 41.28
CA ASP A 262 4.01 14.84 42.01
C ASP A 262 3.17 14.58 43.26
N LEU A 263 2.13 13.73 43.19
CA LEU A 263 1.33 13.39 44.38
C LEU A 263 2.14 12.62 45.43
N VAL A 264 3.09 11.78 45.02
CA VAL A 264 4.03 11.13 45.95
C VAL A 264 4.92 12.18 46.62
N ALA A 265 5.50 13.11 45.86
CA ALA A 265 6.27 14.22 46.43
C ALA A 265 5.43 15.02 47.44
N VAL A 266 4.23 15.44 47.05
CA VAL A 266 3.29 16.19 47.91
C VAL A 266 2.93 15.43 49.18
N SER A 267 2.78 14.10 49.13
CA SER A 267 2.52 13.31 50.33
C SER A 267 3.68 13.30 51.34
N LEU A 268 4.91 13.52 50.88
CA LEU A 268 6.12 13.52 51.73
C LEU A 268 6.57 14.94 52.12
N THR A 269 6.24 15.97 51.32
CA THR A 269 6.77 17.34 51.48
C THR A 269 5.72 18.44 51.56
N GLY A 270 4.44 18.12 51.41
CA GLY A 270 3.37 19.11 51.24
C GLY A 270 3.31 19.70 49.82
N SER A 271 2.25 20.45 49.55
CA SER A 271 1.91 20.95 48.20
C SER A 271 2.88 22.01 47.66
N ASP A 272 3.52 22.79 48.52
CA ASP A 272 4.25 23.99 48.11
C ASP A 272 5.72 23.73 47.76
N ALA A 273 6.39 22.79 48.44
CA ALA A 273 7.81 22.51 48.23
C ALA A 273 8.12 22.10 46.78
N LEU A 274 7.26 21.29 46.17
CA LEU A 274 7.37 20.90 44.76
C LEU A 274 7.18 22.11 43.82
N VAL A 275 6.18 22.96 44.08
CA VAL A 275 5.87 24.14 43.27
C VAL A 275 7.02 25.14 43.31
N HIS A 276 7.59 25.37 44.50
CA HIS A 276 8.76 26.23 44.67
C HIS A 276 10.00 25.67 43.98
N ALA A 277 10.23 24.35 44.06
CA ALA A 277 11.32 23.70 43.34
C ALA A 277 11.17 23.88 41.81
N LEU A 278 9.97 23.69 41.25
CA LEU A 278 9.67 23.91 39.83
C LEU A 278 9.91 25.37 39.39
N HIS A 279 9.65 26.34 40.27
CA HIS A 279 9.92 27.75 39.98
C HIS A 279 11.43 28.04 39.96
N ARG A 280 12.16 27.54 40.98
CA ARG A 280 13.61 27.76 41.10
C ARG A 280 14.42 27.07 40.01
N LEU A 281 13.97 25.90 39.54
CA LEU A 281 14.63 25.12 38.49
C LEU A 281 14.92 25.96 37.23
N ARG A 282 13.98 26.81 36.81
CA ARG A 282 14.14 27.62 35.59
C ARG A 282 15.28 28.66 35.71
N MET A 283 15.45 29.24 36.90
CA MET A 283 16.51 30.21 37.17
C MET A 283 17.85 29.51 37.39
N ALA A 284 17.82 28.35 38.07
CA ALA A 284 19.00 27.52 38.26
C ALA A 284 19.59 27.05 36.93
N ASP A 285 18.76 26.70 35.95
CA ASP A 285 19.16 26.28 34.60
C ASP A 285 19.80 27.44 33.79
N ASP A 286 19.20 28.63 33.78
CA ASP A 286 19.77 29.82 33.11
C ASP A 286 21.12 30.24 33.72
N ALA A 287 21.21 30.27 35.06
CA ALA A 287 22.45 30.54 35.76
C ALA A 287 23.52 29.48 35.46
N TRP A 288 23.12 28.20 35.36
CA TRP A 288 24.04 27.10 35.06
C TRP A 288 24.55 27.12 33.63
N ASP A 289 23.71 27.36 32.64
CA ASP A 289 24.12 27.48 31.23
C ASP A 289 25.14 28.61 31.04
N ARG A 290 24.94 29.74 31.72
CA ARG A 290 25.89 30.85 31.75
C ARG A 290 27.18 30.49 32.47
N SER A 291 27.09 29.72 33.56
CA SER A 291 28.26 29.20 34.28
C SER A 291 29.08 28.27 33.40
N LEU A 292 28.46 27.37 32.64
CA LEU A 292 29.16 26.49 31.69
C LEU A 292 29.79 27.28 30.53
N ASN A 293 29.16 28.37 30.07
CA ASN A 293 29.76 29.28 29.10
C ASN A 293 31.00 29.99 29.67
N PHE A 294 30.90 30.49 30.90
CA PHE A 294 32.04 31.09 31.62
C PHE A 294 33.17 30.06 31.80
N LEU A 295 32.85 28.84 32.25
CA LEU A 295 33.78 27.73 32.41
C LEU A 295 34.53 27.44 31.12
N ARG A 296 33.82 27.27 30.00
CA ARG A 296 34.43 27.03 28.69
C ARG A 296 35.36 28.17 28.27
N GLY A 297 34.98 29.41 28.55
CA GLY A 297 35.82 30.59 28.32
C GLY A 297 37.12 30.57 29.11
N GLU A 298 37.03 30.30 30.42
CA GLU A 298 38.20 30.27 31.30
C GLU A 298 39.11 29.06 31.05
N VAL A 299 38.55 27.88 30.72
CA VAL A 299 39.32 26.72 30.26
C VAL A 299 40.05 27.04 28.95
N GLY A 300 39.37 27.67 27.98
CA GLY A 300 40.01 28.13 26.75
C GLY A 300 41.12 29.17 26.99
N ALA A 301 40.99 29.96 28.05
CA ALA A 301 42.01 30.90 28.51
C ALA A 301 43.11 30.25 29.39
N LYS A 302 43.12 28.91 29.53
CA LYS A 302 44.07 28.13 30.34
C LYS A 302 44.03 28.47 31.84
N ARG A 303 42.85 28.81 32.34
CA ARG A 303 42.61 29.23 33.74
C ARG A 303 41.37 28.54 34.30
N PRO A 304 41.32 27.21 34.37
CA PRO A 304 40.12 26.52 34.83
C PRO A 304 39.75 26.96 36.26
N PRO A 305 38.48 27.31 36.53
CA PRO A 305 38.03 27.68 37.87
C PRO A 305 38.05 26.46 38.80
N ARG A 306 38.35 26.69 40.08
CA ARG A 306 38.35 25.64 41.11
C ARG A 306 36.95 25.11 41.44
N ASP A 307 35.95 26.00 41.50
CA ASP A 307 34.57 25.66 41.87
C ASP A 307 33.56 26.45 41.02
N ILE A 308 32.94 25.76 40.05
CA ILE A 308 31.94 26.38 39.17
C ILE A 308 30.58 26.60 39.85
N PHE A 309 30.31 25.93 40.97
CA PHE A 309 29.03 26.08 41.69
C PHE A 309 28.95 27.41 42.44
N ALA A 310 30.07 27.90 42.95
CA ALA A 310 30.15 29.25 43.50
C ALA A 310 29.94 30.32 42.41
N VAL A 311 30.39 30.05 41.18
CA VAL A 311 30.13 30.91 40.01
C VAL A 311 28.63 30.90 39.63
N GLN A 312 27.94 29.77 39.77
CA GLN A 312 26.50 29.66 39.53
C GLN A 312 25.69 30.54 40.50
N GLU A 313 25.98 30.48 41.80
CA GLU A 313 25.33 31.34 42.81
C GLU A 313 25.60 32.82 42.52
N ALA A 314 26.88 33.14 42.30
CA ALA A 314 27.34 34.48 41.96
C ALA A 314 26.62 35.06 40.72
N LEU A 315 26.42 34.24 39.68
CA LEU A 315 25.71 34.66 38.47
C LEU A 315 24.23 34.93 38.74
N ALA A 316 23.55 34.08 39.51
CA ALA A 316 22.14 34.27 39.85
C ALA A 316 21.90 35.60 40.60
N ASP A 317 22.79 35.94 41.55
CA ASP A 317 22.71 37.21 42.28
C ASP A 317 22.93 38.44 41.38
N ARG A 318 23.92 38.37 40.48
CA ARG A 318 24.24 39.46 39.54
C ARG A 318 23.10 39.70 38.55
N LEU A 319 22.48 38.64 38.05
CA LEU A 319 21.34 38.76 37.14
C LEU A 319 20.14 39.44 37.82
N GLY A 320 19.86 39.12 39.09
CA GLY A 320 18.81 39.81 39.85
C GLY A 320 19.05 41.32 40.01
N LEU A 321 20.30 41.73 40.22
CA LEU A 321 20.69 43.15 40.29
C LEU A 321 20.56 43.86 38.93
N ILE A 322 20.96 43.20 37.83
CA ILE A 322 20.97 43.81 36.48
C ILE A 322 19.55 43.95 35.93
N TYR A 323 18.70 42.95 36.14
CA TYR A 323 17.28 43.03 35.78
C TYR A 323 16.48 43.93 36.72
N ASN A 324 17.09 44.41 37.82
CA ASN A 324 16.42 45.19 38.86
C ASN A 324 15.16 44.47 39.37
N ASP A 325 15.23 43.14 39.46
CA ASP A 325 14.19 42.25 39.95
C ASP A 325 14.67 41.64 41.29
N PRO A 326 14.23 42.22 42.43
CA PRO A 326 14.59 41.70 43.75
C PRO A 326 14.10 40.26 43.98
N GLY A 327 13.14 39.78 43.18
CA GLY A 327 12.54 38.44 43.25
C GLY A 327 13.23 37.39 42.37
N TYR A 328 14.15 37.78 41.47
CA TYR A 328 14.70 36.92 40.41
C TYR A 328 15.25 35.56 40.90
N ALA A 329 15.98 35.57 42.02
CA ALA A 329 16.51 34.36 42.66
C ALA A 329 15.78 33.97 43.96
N ARG A 330 14.71 34.69 44.33
CA ARG A 330 14.00 34.48 45.60
C ARG A 330 12.87 33.46 45.48
N ARG A 331 12.56 32.84 46.61
CA ARG A 331 11.44 31.90 46.73
C ARG A 331 10.11 32.65 46.69
N PRO A 332 9.07 32.11 46.01
CA PRO A 332 7.72 32.61 46.18
C PRO A 332 7.35 32.60 47.67
N GLN A 333 6.83 33.73 48.17
CA GLN A 333 6.38 33.82 49.55
C GLN A 333 4.90 33.46 49.63
N LEU A 334 4.59 32.41 50.40
CA LEU A 334 3.20 32.04 50.66
C LEU A 334 2.50 33.12 51.51
N PRO A 335 1.29 33.54 51.13
CA PRO A 335 0.50 34.44 51.97
C PRO A 335 0.13 33.73 53.29
N ALA A 336 0.05 34.50 54.38
CA ALA A 336 -0.26 34.00 55.72
C ALA A 336 -1.63 33.29 55.79
N GLU A 337 -2.59 33.70 54.94
CA GLU A 337 -3.87 33.05 54.72
C GLU A 337 -4.07 32.75 53.23
N GLY A 338 -4.73 31.64 52.89
CA GLY A 338 -5.11 31.33 51.50
C GLY A 338 -4.06 30.57 50.66
N GLY A 339 -3.08 29.91 51.27
CA GLY A 339 -2.05 29.13 50.56
C GLY A 339 -2.59 28.11 49.55
N ALA A 340 -3.75 27.50 49.83
CA ALA A 340 -4.43 26.58 48.91
C ALA A 340 -4.87 27.24 47.57
N ALA A 341 -5.21 28.53 47.60
CA ALA A 341 -5.65 29.29 46.43
C ALA A 341 -4.49 30.01 45.72
N PHE A 342 -3.36 30.20 46.39
CA PHE A 342 -2.16 30.82 45.82
C PHE A 342 -1.65 30.00 44.62
N ARG A 343 -1.36 30.67 43.51
CA ARG A 343 -0.81 30.06 42.28
C ARG A 343 0.46 30.79 41.87
N VAL A 344 1.52 30.02 41.59
CA VAL A 344 2.82 30.53 41.14
C VAL A 344 2.89 30.58 39.61
N PHE A 345 2.23 29.64 38.92
CA PHE A 345 2.28 29.55 37.46
C PHE A 345 0.97 29.97 36.80
N GLU A 346 1.06 30.86 35.81
CA GLU A 346 -0.07 31.21 34.95
C GLU A 346 -0.39 30.10 33.94
N SER A 347 -1.66 29.97 33.56
CA SER A 347 -2.08 29.02 32.52
C SER A 347 -1.68 29.54 31.14
N GLU A 348 -0.82 28.80 30.45
CA GLU A 348 -0.31 29.21 29.14
C GLU A 348 -1.40 29.19 28.05
N LEU A 349 -1.32 30.21 27.19
CA LEU A 349 -2.20 30.45 26.03
C LEU A 349 -2.18 29.31 24.99
N ALA A 350 -1.01 28.72 24.80
CA ALA A 350 -0.77 27.67 23.83
C ALA A 350 0.26 26.70 24.40
N GLN A 351 0.16 25.43 24.02
CA GLN A 351 1.10 24.40 24.42
C GLN A 351 1.51 23.59 23.20
N PRO A 352 2.73 23.02 23.16
CA PRO A 352 3.00 21.95 22.21
C PRO A 352 1.87 20.92 22.26
N PRO A 353 1.41 20.41 21.11
CA PRO A 353 0.29 19.48 21.10
C PRO A 353 0.63 18.35 22.05
N ARG A 354 -0.31 17.90 22.88
CA ARG A 354 -0.02 16.96 23.99
C ARG A 354 0.78 15.73 23.54
N MET A 355 0.64 15.33 22.28
CA MET A 355 1.44 14.29 21.64
C MET A 355 2.94 14.58 21.49
N TRP A 356 3.43 15.80 21.66
CA TRP A 356 4.82 16.26 21.51
C TRP A 356 5.45 16.76 22.81
N SER A 357 4.68 16.93 23.89
CA SER A 357 5.20 17.28 25.20
C SER A 357 5.67 16.03 25.94
N THR A 358 6.88 16.06 26.50
CA THR A 358 7.44 14.95 27.30
C THR A 358 7.06 15.04 28.78
N HIS A 359 6.71 16.24 29.27
CA HIS A 359 6.25 16.49 30.64
C HIS A 359 4.95 17.33 30.65
N PRO A 360 4.12 17.24 31.71
CA PRO A 360 3.04 18.18 31.96
C PRO A 360 3.59 19.58 32.23
N MET A 361 2.78 20.61 31.95
CA MET A 361 3.19 22.00 32.21
C MET A 361 3.18 22.32 33.71
N ASN A 362 4.00 23.29 34.13
CA ASN A 362 4.14 23.64 35.55
C ASN A 362 2.81 24.07 36.21
N HIS A 363 1.91 24.78 35.52
CA HIS A 363 0.58 25.10 36.06
C HIS A 363 -0.34 23.89 36.21
N GLU A 364 -0.21 22.87 35.34
CA GLU A 364 -0.95 21.61 35.46
C GLU A 364 -0.44 20.81 36.65
N ARG A 365 0.89 20.78 36.85
CA ARG A 365 1.55 20.15 38.00
C ARG A 365 1.18 20.85 39.31
N GLU A 366 1.19 22.17 39.35
CA GLU A 366 0.73 22.95 40.51
C GLU A 366 -0.75 22.70 40.80
N SER A 367 -1.60 22.68 39.77
CA SER A 367 -3.03 22.38 39.93
C SER A 367 -3.26 20.98 40.49
N ASN A 368 -2.47 19.99 40.07
CA ASN A 368 -2.50 18.63 40.60
C ASN A 368 -1.99 18.56 42.05
N ALA A 369 -0.86 19.23 42.35
CA ALA A 369 -0.24 19.29 43.67
C ALA A 369 -1.12 19.99 44.72
N LYS A 370 -1.90 21.01 44.30
CA LYS A 370 -2.82 21.78 45.15
C LYS A 370 -4.28 21.35 45.02
N ARG A 371 -4.60 20.29 44.26
CA ARG A 371 -5.98 19.77 44.13
C ARG A 371 -6.58 19.39 45.48
N THR A 372 -5.77 18.75 46.31
CA THR A 372 -6.02 18.59 47.75
C THR A 372 -4.80 19.14 48.45
N TYR A 373 -4.94 20.35 48.99
CA TYR A 373 -3.82 21.08 49.56
C TYR A 373 -3.34 20.42 50.86
N LEU A 374 -2.06 20.04 50.91
CA LEU A 374 -1.39 19.49 52.09
C LEU A 374 -0.34 20.48 52.57
N PHE A 375 -0.53 21.02 53.77
CA PHE A 375 0.44 21.91 54.38
C PHE A 375 1.61 21.13 55.01
N ALA A 376 2.83 21.62 54.80
CA ALA A 376 4.02 21.18 55.52
C ALA A 376 4.91 22.40 55.83
N PRO A 377 5.63 22.42 56.98
CA PRO A 377 6.56 23.50 57.30
C PRO A 377 7.71 23.58 56.28
N ALA A 378 8.08 24.80 55.89
CA ALA A 378 9.24 25.01 55.03
C ALA A 378 10.56 24.70 55.77
N ASP A 379 11.51 24.07 55.06
CA ASP A 379 12.85 23.78 55.57
C ASP A 379 13.87 24.51 54.70
N GLU A 380 14.40 25.61 55.23
CA GLU A 380 15.26 26.55 54.51
C GLU A 380 16.74 26.16 54.51
N ARG A 381 17.12 25.05 55.16
CA ARG A 381 18.52 24.59 55.19
C ARG A 381 19.01 24.25 53.79
N SER A 382 20.31 24.43 53.51
CA SER A 382 20.90 24.07 52.21
C SER A 382 20.76 22.58 51.92
N ALA A 383 20.48 22.20 50.67
CA ALA A 383 20.50 20.80 50.25
C ALA A 383 21.90 20.17 50.36
N TRP A 384 22.97 20.97 50.38
CA TRP A 384 24.32 20.48 50.65
C TRP A 384 24.51 19.90 52.05
N SER A 385 23.62 20.22 53.02
CA SER A 385 23.74 19.76 54.42
C SER A 385 23.69 18.23 54.63
N ILE A 386 23.30 17.47 53.61
CA ILE A 386 23.27 15.99 53.62
C ILE A 386 24.41 15.35 52.82
N PHE A 387 25.29 16.15 52.21
CA PHE A 387 26.47 15.68 51.47
C PHE A 387 27.72 15.80 52.34
N GLU A 388 28.46 14.70 52.47
CA GLU A 388 29.78 14.70 53.10
C GLU A 388 30.82 15.31 52.16
N HIS A 389 31.77 16.07 52.70
CA HIS A 389 32.86 16.69 51.95
C HIS A 389 32.38 17.52 50.73
N GLU A 390 31.35 18.34 50.92
CA GLU A 390 30.71 19.20 49.90
C GLU A 390 31.70 19.81 48.91
N GLN A 391 32.70 20.54 49.43
CA GLN A 391 33.67 21.26 48.62
C GLN A 391 34.48 20.32 47.70
N GLY A 392 34.91 19.17 48.20
CA GLY A 392 35.66 18.19 47.40
C GLY A 392 34.83 17.59 46.26
N LEU A 393 33.51 17.42 46.46
CA LEU A 393 32.60 16.93 45.42
C LEU A 393 32.36 17.99 44.33
N ARG A 394 32.20 19.26 44.73
CA ARG A 394 32.06 20.42 43.84
C ARG A 394 33.30 20.61 42.94
N GLU A 395 34.49 20.56 43.52
CA GLU A 395 35.76 20.69 42.79
C GLU A 395 35.97 19.54 41.81
N ARG A 396 35.72 18.29 42.23
CA ARG A 396 35.81 17.11 41.35
C ARG A 396 34.87 17.20 40.15
N MET A 397 33.62 17.60 40.37
CA MET A 397 32.66 17.78 39.28
C MET A 397 33.06 18.93 38.35
N THR A 398 33.59 20.03 38.90
CA THR A 398 34.13 21.14 38.10
C THR A 398 35.24 20.67 37.17
N HIS A 399 36.16 19.83 37.67
CA HIS A 399 37.24 19.25 36.88
C HIS A 399 36.74 18.30 35.76
N GLU A 400 35.72 17.48 36.02
CA GLU A 400 35.07 16.64 35.00
C GLU A 400 34.40 17.49 33.91
N LEU A 401 33.63 18.51 34.29
CA LEU A 401 32.94 19.43 33.36
C LEU A 401 33.91 20.26 32.51
N ALA A 402 35.07 20.60 33.06
CA ALA A 402 36.13 21.31 32.35
C ALA A 402 36.85 20.43 31.31
N GLY A 403 36.55 19.13 31.24
CA GLY A 403 37.20 18.19 30.32
C GLY A 403 38.57 17.73 30.80
N LYS A 404 38.80 17.70 32.12
CA LYS A 404 40.07 17.28 32.75
C LYS A 404 41.27 18.09 32.26
N PRO A 405 41.24 19.43 32.41
CA PRO A 405 42.32 20.29 31.96
C PRO A 405 43.63 19.94 32.67
N ALA A 406 44.76 20.09 31.97
CA ALA A 406 46.08 19.82 32.54
C ALA A 406 46.59 21.00 33.38
N GLU A 407 46.02 22.18 33.18
CA GLU A 407 46.36 23.43 33.86
C GLU A 407 45.87 23.45 35.32
N PRO A 408 46.63 24.10 36.23
CA PRO A 408 46.21 24.25 37.62
C PRO A 408 44.95 25.12 37.73
N THR A 409 44.08 24.78 38.68
CA THR A 409 42.85 25.54 38.94
C THR A 409 43.15 26.90 39.56
N VAL A 410 42.34 27.90 39.23
CA VAL A 410 42.41 29.26 39.80
C VAL A 410 41.56 29.33 41.08
N GLU A 411 42.07 30.01 42.11
CA GLU A 411 41.34 30.24 43.36
C GLU A 411 40.02 30.98 43.16
N LEU A 412 39.07 30.75 44.07
CA LEU A 412 37.70 31.23 43.92
C LEU A 412 37.61 32.75 43.88
N ASP A 413 38.33 33.48 44.74
CA ASP A 413 38.29 34.94 44.79
C ASP A 413 38.73 35.58 43.47
N GLU A 414 39.77 35.05 42.84
CA GLU A 414 40.22 35.52 41.53
C GLU A 414 39.20 35.15 40.43
N THR A 415 38.61 33.97 40.51
CA THR A 415 37.54 33.54 39.58
C THR A 415 36.31 34.46 39.67
N LEU A 416 35.85 34.76 40.88
CA LEU A 416 34.73 35.66 41.14
C LEU A 416 35.06 37.10 40.76
N LYS A 417 36.29 37.57 41.00
CA LYS A 417 36.74 38.87 40.53
C LYS A 417 36.71 38.98 39.00
N ARG A 418 37.10 37.93 38.28
CA ARG A 418 36.99 37.89 36.80
C ARG A 418 35.55 37.90 36.33
N LEU A 419 34.69 37.16 37.03
CA LEU A 419 33.26 37.21 36.79
C LEU A 419 32.76 38.65 37.00
N ASP A 420 33.16 39.30 38.10
CA ASP A 420 32.84 40.70 38.38
C ASP A 420 33.35 41.64 37.29
N GLU A 421 34.56 41.44 36.75
CA GLU A 421 35.05 42.21 35.60
C GLU A 421 34.19 42.04 34.35
N GLN A 422 33.53 40.89 34.16
CA GLN A 422 32.57 40.69 33.05
C GLN A 422 31.26 41.46 33.28
N PHE A 423 30.87 41.69 34.55
CA PHE A 423 29.66 42.41 34.93
C PHE A 423 29.89 43.89 35.28
N ALA A 424 31.14 44.31 35.52
CA ALA A 424 31.60 45.67 35.75
C ALA A 424 31.66 46.48 34.44
N ARG A 425 30.67 46.27 33.58
CA ARG A 425 30.49 46.94 32.29
C ARG A 425 29.52 48.09 32.48
N GLU A 426 29.78 49.21 31.84
CA GLU A 426 28.94 50.40 31.96
C GLU A 426 27.49 50.05 31.60
N HIS A 427 27.27 49.40 30.45
CA HIS A 427 25.92 49.07 29.97
C HIS A 427 25.12 48.09 30.86
N LEU A 428 25.76 47.46 31.86
CA LEU A 428 25.10 46.54 32.81
C LEU A 428 24.80 47.19 34.17
N LYS A 429 25.14 48.48 34.36
CA LYS A 429 24.83 49.17 35.61
C LYS A 429 23.30 49.22 35.86
N PRO A 430 22.85 49.04 37.12
CA PRO A 430 21.43 49.10 37.47
C PRO A 430 20.75 50.43 37.11
N ASP A 431 21.52 51.52 37.01
CA ASP A 431 21.04 52.86 36.62
C ASP A 431 20.32 52.86 35.26
N TYR A 432 20.69 51.95 34.34
CA TYR A 432 20.10 51.83 33.01
C TYR A 432 18.84 50.95 32.96
N ARG A 433 18.39 50.42 34.11
CA ARG A 433 17.16 49.63 34.24
C ARG A 433 17.08 48.43 33.27
N GLY A 434 18.22 47.83 32.94
CA GLY A 434 18.31 46.67 32.05
C GLY A 434 18.03 46.93 30.57
N ILE A 435 17.81 48.18 30.12
CA ILE A 435 17.41 48.48 28.74
C ILE A 435 18.44 48.00 27.69
N TYR A 436 19.73 48.07 28.01
CA TYR A 436 20.80 47.64 27.11
C TYR A 436 21.04 46.12 27.09
N LEU A 437 20.44 45.39 28.04
CA LEU A 437 20.43 43.93 28.06
C LEU A 437 19.17 43.38 27.38
N GLY A 438 18.02 44.05 27.60
CA GLY A 438 16.72 43.62 27.07
C GLY A 438 16.50 43.93 25.58
N MET A 439 17.24 44.86 25.00
CA MET A 439 17.10 45.24 23.60
C MET A 439 18.38 45.86 23.00
N SER A 440 18.45 45.92 21.67
CA SER A 440 19.55 46.60 20.98
C SER A 440 19.47 48.12 21.17
N ALA A 441 20.63 48.74 21.41
CA ALA A 441 20.77 50.18 21.57
C ALA A 441 20.54 50.98 20.27
N VAL A 442 20.69 50.33 19.10
CA VAL A 442 20.81 51.04 17.81
C VAL A 442 20.02 50.41 16.66
N ARG A 443 19.69 49.11 16.69
CA ARG A 443 19.05 48.42 15.56
C ARG A 443 17.62 48.86 15.24
N HIS A 444 17.04 49.73 16.05
CA HIS A 444 15.74 50.34 15.79
C HIS A 444 15.76 51.42 14.71
N ALA A 445 16.96 51.87 14.34
CA ALA A 445 17.22 52.84 13.31
C ALA A 445 17.75 52.13 12.05
N SER A 446 17.35 52.61 10.87
CA SER A 446 17.91 52.10 9.61
C SER A 446 19.19 52.83 9.20
N SER A 447 19.43 53.99 9.82
CA SER A 447 20.59 54.86 9.60
C SER A 447 21.00 55.53 10.93
N PRO A 448 22.29 55.87 11.12
CA PRO A 448 22.74 56.50 12.37
C PRO A 448 22.02 57.82 12.73
N GLY A 449 21.57 58.60 11.72
CA GLY A 449 20.86 59.87 11.93
C GLY A 449 19.47 59.72 12.57
N GLU A 450 18.87 58.53 12.50
CA GLU A 450 17.58 58.24 13.16
C GLU A 450 17.72 58.01 14.68
N LEU A 451 18.94 57.86 15.20
CA LEU A 451 19.21 57.56 16.62
C LEU A 451 19.05 58.77 17.55
N TYR A 452 18.89 59.97 17.02
CA TYR A 452 18.71 61.22 17.79
C TYR A 452 17.79 62.21 17.08
N TYR A 453 17.41 63.27 17.78
CA TYR A 453 16.68 64.43 17.28
C TYR A 453 17.65 65.61 17.20
N GLU A 454 17.68 66.31 16.07
CA GLU A 454 18.59 67.46 15.88
C GLU A 454 18.24 68.65 16.79
N ASN A 455 16.96 68.82 17.12
CA ASN A 455 16.44 70.00 17.81
C ASN A 455 15.99 69.73 19.26
N ALA A 456 16.68 68.85 19.98
CA ALA A 456 16.35 68.62 21.40
C ALA A 456 16.70 69.84 22.28
N VAL A 457 15.87 70.11 23.28
CA VAL A 457 16.07 71.18 24.28
C VAL A 457 16.34 70.54 25.65
N PRO A 458 17.57 70.65 26.20
CA PRO A 458 17.91 70.04 27.47
C PRO A 458 17.40 70.87 28.64
N ARG A 459 16.87 70.19 29.67
CA ARG A 459 16.69 70.75 31.01
C ARG A 459 17.91 70.32 31.83
N LEU A 460 18.65 71.29 32.37
CA LEU A 460 19.86 71.06 33.15
C LEU A 460 19.55 71.13 34.65
N PRO A 461 20.28 70.36 35.50
CA PRO A 461 21.28 69.35 35.13
C PRO A 461 20.65 68.06 34.56
N LEU A 462 21.42 67.28 33.79
CA LEU A 462 20.99 65.96 33.33
C LEU A 462 21.12 64.92 34.47
N SER A 463 20.00 64.45 35.01
CA SER A 463 19.97 63.35 36.00
C SER A 463 19.78 61.99 35.32
N LEU A 464 20.55 60.97 35.74
CA LEU A 464 20.39 59.60 35.22
C LEU A 464 19.01 59.02 35.57
N GLU A 465 18.44 59.37 36.73
CA GLU A 465 17.10 58.91 37.13
C GLU A 465 15.99 59.47 36.20
N ASP A 466 16.13 60.71 35.74
CA ASP A 466 15.18 61.34 34.80
C ASP A 466 15.33 60.81 33.36
N LEU A 467 16.55 60.44 33.01
CA LEU A 467 16.90 59.87 31.71
C LEU A 467 16.43 58.41 31.61
N TYR A 468 16.56 57.64 32.71
CA TYR A 468 16.21 56.23 32.82
C TYR A 468 15.20 55.95 33.96
N PRO A 469 13.94 56.39 33.81
CA PRO A 469 12.91 56.22 34.83
C PRO A 469 12.55 54.75 35.07
N GLN A 470 12.00 54.45 36.26
CA GLN A 470 11.64 53.08 36.68
C GLN A 470 10.67 52.36 35.71
N ARG A 471 9.79 53.10 35.02
CA ARG A 471 8.86 52.57 34.01
C ARG A 471 9.54 51.78 32.89
N ILE A 472 10.83 52.01 32.62
CA ILE A 472 11.58 51.26 31.61
C ILE A 472 11.60 49.76 31.96
N GLY A 473 11.81 49.41 33.24
CA GLY A 473 11.77 48.02 33.69
C GLY A 473 10.40 47.39 33.43
N GLU A 474 9.33 48.09 33.80
CA GLU A 474 7.95 47.65 33.57
C GLU A 474 7.63 47.48 32.07
N GLU A 475 8.11 48.39 31.22
CA GLU A 475 7.97 48.32 29.77
C GLU A 475 8.77 47.14 29.17
N LEU A 476 9.95 46.82 29.69
CA LEU A 476 10.74 45.67 29.26
C LEU A 476 10.07 44.35 29.65
N ASP A 477 9.54 44.26 30.87
CA ASP A 477 8.78 43.08 31.33
C ASP A 477 7.53 42.88 30.47
N ARG A 478 6.82 43.98 30.18
CA ARG A 478 5.65 43.96 29.29
C ARG A 478 6.05 43.57 27.87
N LEU A 479 7.17 44.05 27.34
CA LEU A 479 7.66 43.70 26.02
C LEU A 479 7.94 42.19 25.93
N GLN A 480 8.63 41.63 26.94
CA GLN A 480 8.88 40.18 27.00
C GLN A 480 7.59 39.36 27.11
N ALA A 481 6.60 39.84 27.88
CA ALA A 481 5.30 39.20 27.97
C ALA A 481 4.58 39.19 26.62
N LEU A 482 4.60 40.31 25.90
CA LEU A 482 4.01 40.46 24.56
C LEU A 482 4.74 39.61 23.50
N ASP A 483 6.07 39.52 23.56
CA ASP A 483 6.88 38.63 22.69
C ASP A 483 6.45 37.17 22.85
N ARG A 484 6.30 36.71 24.11
CA ARG A 484 5.80 35.36 24.42
C ARG A 484 4.37 35.17 23.94
N GLU A 485 3.48 36.11 24.23
CA GLU A 485 2.08 36.08 23.81
C GLU A 485 1.95 35.99 22.28
N HIS A 486 2.66 36.85 21.55
CA HIS A 486 2.67 36.88 20.08
C HIS A 486 3.18 35.57 19.48
N ALA A 487 4.30 35.03 20.00
CA ALA A 487 4.85 33.76 19.55
C ALA A 487 3.90 32.58 19.78
N LEU A 488 3.21 32.53 20.92
CA LEU A 488 2.22 31.49 21.23
C LEU A 488 1.01 31.56 20.28
N LEU A 489 0.50 32.77 20.01
CA LEU A 489 -0.62 32.97 19.08
C LEU A 489 -0.25 32.59 17.64
N CYS A 490 0.95 32.97 17.17
CA CYS A 490 1.46 32.54 15.87
C CYS A 490 1.58 31.01 15.79
N SER A 491 2.06 30.38 16.86
CA SER A 491 2.19 28.92 16.95
C SER A 491 0.83 28.21 16.90
N LEU A 492 -0.23 28.78 17.50
CA LEU A 492 -1.61 28.28 17.39
C LEU A 492 -2.18 28.43 15.96
N ARG A 493 -1.89 29.56 15.29
CA ARG A 493 -2.30 29.82 13.89
C ARG A 493 -1.67 28.79 12.96
N ASP A 494 -0.38 28.55 13.14
CA ASP A 494 0.44 27.71 12.27
C ASP A 494 0.33 26.20 12.62
N ARG A 495 -0.49 25.86 13.63
CA ARG A 495 -0.69 24.49 14.17
C ARG A 495 0.60 23.83 14.67
N VAL A 496 1.57 24.65 15.03
CA VAL A 496 2.76 24.17 15.73
C VAL A 496 2.36 23.76 17.13
N TYR A 497 1.52 24.58 17.79
CA TYR A 497 0.98 24.37 19.14
C TYR A 497 -0.55 24.24 19.12
N ASP A 498 -1.11 23.61 20.15
CA ASP A 498 -2.55 23.48 20.39
C ASP A 498 -2.95 24.12 21.73
N ALA A 499 -4.23 24.45 21.86
CA ALA A 499 -4.76 24.93 23.11
C ALA A 499 -4.88 23.78 24.13
N PRO A 500 -4.61 24.01 25.43
CA PRO A 500 -4.54 22.96 26.45
C PRO A 500 -5.76 22.03 26.45
N ASP A 501 -6.97 22.57 26.28
CA ASP A 501 -8.24 21.82 26.29
C ASP A 501 -8.95 21.83 24.91
N GLY A 502 -8.22 22.16 23.84
CA GLY A 502 -8.80 22.44 22.52
C GLY A 502 -9.53 23.78 22.41
N VAL A 503 -9.66 24.51 23.53
CA VAL A 503 -10.27 25.84 23.62
C VAL A 503 -9.17 26.89 23.76
N ILE A 504 -9.01 27.73 22.74
CA ILE A 504 -8.04 28.84 22.79
C ILE A 504 -8.59 29.91 23.73
N ARG A 505 -7.96 30.13 24.88
CA ARG A 505 -8.33 31.16 25.84
C ARG A 505 -7.30 32.27 25.80
N HIS A 506 -7.72 33.49 25.51
CA HIS A 506 -6.85 34.66 25.40
C HIS A 506 -7.48 35.82 26.15
N ARG A 507 -6.76 36.35 27.16
CA ARG A 507 -7.19 37.46 28.01
C ARG A 507 -8.65 37.32 28.50
N GLY A 508 -9.00 36.12 29.01
CA GLY A 508 -10.33 35.79 29.52
C GLY A 508 -11.40 35.48 28.45
N ARG A 509 -11.08 35.54 27.15
CA ARG A 509 -12.01 35.25 26.04
C ARG A 509 -11.71 33.92 25.39
N ILE A 510 -12.74 33.22 24.91
CA ILE A 510 -12.59 32.02 24.08
C ILE A 510 -12.51 32.44 22.61
N LEU A 511 -11.41 32.09 21.94
CA LEU A 511 -11.15 32.40 20.55
C LEU A 511 -11.41 31.19 19.63
N LYS A 512 -12.04 31.44 18.48
CA LYS A 512 -12.01 30.52 17.34
C LYS A 512 -10.70 30.70 16.58
N ARG A 513 -10.18 29.64 15.96
CA ARG A 513 -8.94 29.71 15.16
C ARG A 513 -9.00 30.74 14.02
N SER A 514 -10.18 30.99 13.44
CA SER A 514 -10.38 32.02 12.41
C SER A 514 -10.17 33.45 12.94
N GLN A 515 -10.26 33.67 14.25
CA GLN A 515 -10.06 34.96 14.90
C GLN A 515 -8.59 35.22 15.27
N LEU A 516 -7.72 34.20 15.23
CA LEU A 516 -6.30 34.32 15.57
C LEU A 516 -5.57 35.40 14.74
N PRO A 517 -5.78 35.55 13.42
CA PRO A 517 -5.08 36.60 12.67
C PRO A 517 -5.37 38.02 13.18
N ALA A 518 -6.61 38.29 13.59
CA ALA A 518 -7.00 39.59 14.12
C ALA A 518 -6.37 39.85 15.50
N VAL A 519 -6.38 38.84 16.37
CA VAL A 519 -5.77 38.93 17.71
C VAL A 519 -4.25 39.03 17.64
N ILE A 520 -3.61 38.31 16.71
CA ILE A 520 -2.17 38.45 16.44
C ILE A 520 -1.84 39.89 16.03
N ALA A 521 -2.64 40.49 15.14
CA ALA A 521 -2.44 41.88 14.73
C ALA A 521 -2.64 42.88 15.90
N GLU A 522 -3.55 42.59 16.84
CA GLU A 522 -3.77 43.40 18.04
C GLU A 522 -2.56 43.34 18.99
N VAL A 523 -2.07 42.13 19.30
CA VAL A 523 -0.88 41.93 20.14
C VAL A 523 0.36 42.51 19.46
N GLU A 524 0.52 42.35 18.14
CA GLU A 524 1.63 42.94 17.38
C GLU A 524 1.60 44.47 17.45
N LYS A 525 0.39 45.08 17.45
CA LYS A 525 0.24 46.53 17.61
C LYS A 525 0.65 47.00 19.01
N GLU A 526 0.25 46.28 20.06
CA GLU A 526 0.69 46.57 21.44
C GLU A 526 2.20 46.42 21.60
N HIS A 527 2.74 45.31 21.08
CA HIS A 527 4.15 44.99 21.06
C HIS A 527 4.98 46.08 20.36
N THR A 528 4.56 46.49 19.17
CA THR A 528 5.18 47.59 18.42
C THR A 528 5.09 48.92 19.19
N GLY A 529 3.97 49.17 19.88
CA GLY A 529 3.77 50.37 20.70
C GLY A 529 4.73 50.46 21.88
N VAL A 530 4.89 49.39 22.66
CA VAL A 530 5.84 49.34 23.79
C VAL A 530 7.28 49.50 23.28
N ARG A 531 7.62 48.79 22.19
CA ARG A 531 8.95 48.89 21.57
C ARG A 531 9.25 50.32 21.08
N ALA A 532 8.27 51.00 20.47
CA ALA A 532 8.41 52.39 20.05
C ALA A 532 8.61 53.35 21.24
N SER A 533 7.95 53.12 22.37
CA SER A 533 8.15 53.90 23.61
C SER A 533 9.60 53.81 24.10
N LEU A 534 10.13 52.59 24.21
CA LEU A 534 11.51 52.34 24.62
C LEU A 534 12.53 52.94 23.63
N HIS A 535 12.30 52.80 22.31
CA HIS A 535 13.12 53.45 21.28
C HIS A 535 13.11 54.98 21.40
N SER A 536 11.93 55.57 21.64
CA SER A 536 11.82 57.03 21.84
C SER A 536 12.61 57.51 23.05
N THR A 537 12.67 56.69 24.11
CA THR A 537 13.45 56.97 25.31
C THR A 537 14.95 56.98 24.99
N LEU A 538 15.46 55.94 24.32
CA LEU A 538 16.85 55.90 23.86
C LEU A 538 17.19 57.11 22.98
N ARG A 539 16.34 57.40 21.98
CA ARG A 539 16.51 58.54 21.07
C ARG A 539 16.55 59.87 21.82
N ARG A 540 15.64 60.08 22.77
CA ARG A 540 15.61 61.27 23.63
C ARG A 540 16.90 61.40 24.43
N VAL A 541 17.35 60.34 25.08
CA VAL A 541 18.57 60.34 25.90
C VAL A 541 19.79 60.72 25.06
N ARG A 542 19.97 60.12 23.87
CA ARG A 542 21.08 60.47 22.96
C ARG A 542 21.02 61.92 22.51
N SER A 543 19.82 62.41 22.18
CA SER A 543 19.61 63.79 21.72
C SER A 543 20.00 64.81 22.79
N LEU A 544 19.65 64.56 24.04
CA LEU A 544 19.97 65.43 25.17
C LEU A 544 21.48 65.50 25.41
N HIS A 545 22.16 64.35 25.44
CA HIS A 545 23.61 64.31 25.63
C HIS A 545 24.36 64.98 24.47
N LEU A 546 23.97 64.73 23.22
CA LEU A 546 24.57 65.40 22.06
C LEU A 546 24.41 66.93 22.13
N LYS A 547 23.24 67.41 22.54
CA LYS A 547 22.98 68.85 22.66
C LYS A 547 23.79 69.50 23.79
N VAL A 548 23.88 68.84 24.94
CA VAL A 548 24.69 69.32 26.07
C VAL A 548 26.17 69.29 25.74
N ALA A 549 26.66 68.23 25.10
CA ALA A 549 28.04 68.12 24.63
C ALA A 549 28.39 69.26 23.68
N ALA A 550 27.50 69.60 22.74
CA ALA A 550 27.69 70.71 21.80
C ALA A 550 27.90 72.06 22.50
N THR A 551 27.24 72.26 23.65
CA THR A 551 27.33 73.49 24.43
C THR A 551 28.56 73.53 25.33
N LEU A 552 28.92 72.39 25.96
CA LEU A 552 30.05 72.32 26.88
C LEU A 552 31.40 72.26 26.14
N ALA A 553 31.50 71.40 25.11
CA ALA A 553 32.72 71.17 24.34
C ALA A 553 32.39 70.44 23.02
N PRO A 554 32.38 71.14 21.86
CA PRO A 554 31.95 70.59 20.57
C PRO A 554 32.64 69.28 20.17
N ALA A 555 33.93 69.12 20.52
CA ALA A 555 34.66 67.89 20.23
C ALA A 555 34.04 66.63 20.87
N TRP A 556 33.40 66.75 22.05
CA TRP A 556 32.69 65.62 22.67
C TRP A 556 31.41 65.24 21.93
N ARG A 557 30.72 66.21 21.29
CA ARG A 557 29.57 65.92 20.43
C ARG A 557 30.00 65.06 19.24
N ASP A 558 31.08 65.45 18.57
CA ASP A 558 31.58 64.73 17.40
C ASP A 558 32.07 63.32 17.78
N TYR A 559 32.68 63.18 18.97
CA TYR A 559 33.10 61.88 19.50
C TYR A 559 31.91 60.94 19.79
N LEU A 560 30.82 61.48 20.37
CA LEU A 560 29.58 60.74 20.60
C LEU A 560 28.93 60.29 19.28
N LEU A 561 28.86 61.17 18.27
CA LEU A 561 28.34 60.84 16.94
C LEU A 561 29.17 59.73 16.28
N GLY A 562 30.49 59.87 16.31
CA GLY A 562 31.41 58.85 15.83
C GLY A 562 31.21 57.49 16.50
N SER A 563 31.06 57.50 17.83
CA SER A 563 30.81 56.30 18.63
C SER A 563 29.46 55.65 18.26
N LEU A 564 28.42 56.44 18.03
CA LEU A 564 27.12 55.95 17.56
C LEU A 564 27.21 55.28 16.19
N HIS A 565 27.99 55.83 15.25
CA HIS A 565 28.19 55.23 13.92
C HIS A 565 28.89 53.88 14.01
N VAL A 566 29.95 53.78 14.82
CA VAL A 566 30.66 52.51 15.05
C VAL A 566 29.76 51.48 15.74
N LEU A 567 28.96 51.92 16.72
CA LEU A 567 28.01 51.05 17.42
C LEU A 567 26.93 50.51 16.48
N HIS A 568 26.34 51.40 15.65
CA HIS A 568 25.33 51.06 14.65
C HIS A 568 25.88 50.06 13.62
N TYR A 569 27.08 50.31 13.09
CA TYR A 569 27.77 49.35 12.21
C TYR A 569 27.94 47.98 12.88
N ALA A 570 28.53 47.94 14.08
CA ALA A 570 28.87 46.69 14.73
C ALA A 570 27.64 45.82 15.03
N ASP A 571 26.57 46.43 15.54
CA ASP A 571 25.32 45.73 15.88
C ASP A 571 24.58 45.21 14.62
N HIS A 572 24.47 46.02 13.58
CA HIS A 572 23.85 45.57 12.32
C HIS A 572 24.68 44.53 11.59
N ALA A 573 26.02 44.66 11.55
CA ALA A 573 26.89 43.67 10.93
C ALA A 573 26.83 42.32 11.67
N GLU A 574 26.83 42.32 13.01
CA GLU A 574 26.67 41.12 13.83
C GLU A 574 25.31 40.46 13.55
N ALA A 575 24.23 41.25 13.59
CA ALA A 575 22.88 40.75 13.37
C ALA A 575 22.68 40.20 11.96
N ASN A 576 23.20 40.87 10.93
CA ASN A 576 23.13 40.43 9.54
C ASN A 576 23.88 39.10 9.31
N LEU A 577 25.05 38.94 9.92
CA LEU A 577 25.82 37.69 9.85
C LEU A 577 25.09 36.54 10.55
N ARG A 578 24.55 36.78 11.75
CA ARG A 578 23.78 35.78 12.51
C ARG A 578 22.47 35.41 11.81
N ASP A 579 21.79 36.36 11.18
CA ASP A 579 20.59 36.09 10.38
C ASP A 579 20.91 35.24 9.13
N ALA A 580 22.02 35.53 8.43
CA ALA A 580 22.48 34.69 7.32
C ALA A 580 22.82 33.26 7.80
N GLN A 581 23.47 33.10 8.95
CA GLN A 581 23.73 31.79 9.57
C GLN A 581 22.42 31.06 9.89
N ALA A 582 21.44 31.74 10.48
CA ALA A 582 20.14 31.17 10.81
C ALA A 582 19.36 30.74 9.55
N ALA A 583 19.43 31.53 8.48
CA ALA A 583 18.85 31.20 7.18
C ALA A 583 19.50 29.95 6.57
N LEU A 584 20.84 29.86 6.57
CA LEU A 584 21.56 28.67 6.11
C LEU A 584 21.19 27.41 6.91
N ALA A 585 21.14 27.51 8.25
CA ALA A 585 20.75 26.40 9.11
C ALA A 585 19.29 25.95 8.86
N LYS A 586 18.39 26.89 8.55
CA LYS A 586 17.01 26.60 8.14
C LYS A 586 16.98 25.87 6.80
N ASP A 587 17.69 26.36 5.78
CA ASP A 587 17.74 25.74 4.46
C ASP A 587 18.36 24.34 4.50
N TYR A 588 19.42 24.16 5.30
CA TYR A 588 20.02 22.86 5.55
C TYR A 588 19.02 21.89 6.18
N ARG A 589 18.32 22.28 7.25
CA ARG A 589 17.29 21.43 7.89
C ARG A 589 16.17 21.06 6.93
N GLN A 590 15.71 22.01 6.11
CA GLN A 590 14.67 21.75 5.09
C GLN A 590 15.17 20.77 4.01
N ALA A 591 16.39 20.96 3.53
CA ALA A 591 16.99 20.09 2.52
C ALA A 591 17.30 18.68 3.06
N ALA A 592 17.67 18.58 4.34
CA ALA A 592 18.01 17.33 5.02
C ALA A 592 16.78 16.56 5.54
N ALA A 593 15.59 17.17 5.56
CA ALA A 593 14.37 16.57 6.12
C ALA A 593 13.97 15.21 5.51
N ARG A 594 14.43 14.90 4.29
CA ARG A 594 14.18 13.61 3.60
C ARG A 594 15.25 12.54 3.83
N GLY A 595 16.23 12.80 4.72
CA GLY A 595 17.37 11.91 4.95
C GLY A 595 18.39 11.85 3.80
N SER A 596 18.15 12.55 2.68
CA SER A 596 19.13 12.83 1.63
C SER A 596 18.80 14.14 0.93
N ILE A 597 19.82 14.93 0.64
CA ILE A 597 19.72 16.22 -0.04
C ILE A 597 19.73 15.98 -1.55
N ASN A 598 18.62 16.34 -2.22
CA ASN A 598 18.52 16.31 -3.69
C ASN A 598 19.05 17.62 -4.31
N GLU A 599 19.10 17.69 -5.65
CA GLU A 599 19.73 18.84 -6.34
C GLU A 599 19.04 20.19 -6.09
N ASN A 600 17.74 20.17 -5.74
CA ASN A 600 17.04 21.38 -5.31
C ASN A 600 17.46 21.80 -3.89
N GLY A 601 17.62 20.83 -2.98
CA GLY A 601 18.14 21.06 -1.64
C GLY A 601 19.57 21.59 -1.66
N VAL A 602 20.41 21.07 -2.56
CA VAL A 602 21.77 21.58 -2.78
C VAL A 602 21.77 23.02 -3.22
N ARG A 603 20.96 23.38 -4.23
CA ARG A 603 20.89 24.77 -4.73
C ARG A 603 20.49 25.75 -3.63
N ARG A 604 19.57 25.36 -2.75
CA ARG A 604 19.20 26.16 -1.56
C ARG A 604 20.35 26.31 -0.58
N ILE A 605 21.03 25.22 -0.24
CA ILE A 605 22.21 25.26 0.65
C ILE A 605 23.31 26.15 0.06
N LEU A 606 23.57 26.06 -1.25
CA LEU A 606 24.55 26.92 -1.92
C LEU A 606 24.15 28.40 -1.88
N ALA A 607 22.86 28.72 -2.06
CA ALA A 607 22.36 30.09 -1.94
C ALA A 607 22.56 30.64 -0.51
N GLY A 608 22.11 29.91 0.51
CA GLY A 608 22.31 30.31 1.91
C GLY A 608 23.80 30.39 2.30
N ALA A 609 24.63 29.48 1.80
CA ALA A 609 26.08 29.53 2.01
C ALA A 609 26.70 30.77 1.35
N SER A 610 26.22 31.14 0.15
CA SER A 610 26.68 32.33 -0.57
C SER A 610 26.30 33.62 0.16
N ASP A 611 25.13 33.65 0.82
CA ASP A 611 24.71 34.81 1.62
C ASP A 611 25.59 34.98 2.87
N VAL A 612 25.92 33.88 3.56
CA VAL A 612 26.88 33.90 4.68
C VAL A 612 28.27 34.34 4.21
N HIS A 613 28.76 33.76 3.10
CA HIS A 613 30.06 34.13 2.52
C HIS A 613 30.12 35.62 2.21
N ARG A 614 29.08 36.17 1.59
CA ARG A 614 28.98 37.60 1.27
C ARG A 614 28.96 38.48 2.52
N ALA A 615 28.23 38.07 3.55
CA ALA A 615 28.18 38.80 4.82
C ALA A 615 29.57 38.89 5.46
N ILE A 616 30.30 37.77 5.56
CA ILE A 616 31.66 37.73 6.12
C ILE A 616 32.64 38.51 5.24
N SER A 617 32.66 38.26 3.92
CA SER A 617 33.61 38.91 3.02
C SER A 617 33.50 40.43 3.06
N ARG A 618 32.28 40.96 3.17
CA ARG A 618 32.04 42.39 3.26
C ARG A 618 32.65 43.01 4.53
N ILE A 619 32.46 42.36 5.68
CA ILE A 619 33.04 42.79 6.97
C ILE A 619 34.57 42.90 6.88
N PHE A 620 35.23 41.90 6.30
CA PHE A 620 36.70 41.93 6.14
C PHE A 620 37.17 42.97 5.10
N ASN A 621 36.46 43.11 3.98
CA ASN A 621 36.82 44.09 2.95
C ASN A 621 36.65 45.54 3.42
N GLU A 622 35.66 45.80 4.27
CA GLU A 622 35.36 47.12 4.81
C GLU A 622 36.07 47.40 6.14
N ALA A 623 36.83 46.45 6.69
CA ALA A 623 37.44 46.59 8.02
C ALA A 623 38.33 47.85 8.14
N ALA A 624 39.02 48.26 7.07
CA ALA A 624 39.88 49.45 7.10
C ALA A 624 39.10 50.78 7.20
N THR A 625 37.81 50.79 6.85
CA THR A 625 36.97 52.00 6.88
C THR A 625 36.30 52.21 8.23
N VAL A 626 36.37 51.22 9.13
CA VAL A 626 35.85 51.30 10.49
C VAL A 626 37.01 51.62 11.44
N LYS A 627 36.95 52.79 12.06
CA LYS A 627 37.93 53.30 13.02
C LYS A 627 37.27 53.42 14.38
N PRO A 628 37.44 52.46 15.31
CA PRO A 628 36.80 52.54 16.62
C PRO A 628 37.34 53.67 17.52
N GLY A 629 38.50 54.25 17.21
CA GLY A 629 39.16 55.26 18.06
C GLY A 629 40.02 54.64 19.15
N ALA A 630 40.98 55.41 19.69
CA ALA A 630 42.03 54.91 20.56
C ALA A 630 41.52 54.28 21.86
N ARG A 631 40.49 54.86 22.50
CA ARG A 631 39.93 54.35 23.76
C ARG A 631 39.20 53.01 23.57
N ILE A 632 38.44 52.86 22.49
CA ILE A 632 37.72 51.61 22.18
C ILE A 632 38.72 50.52 21.79
N LEU A 633 39.73 50.84 20.96
CA LEU A 633 40.79 49.91 20.58
C LEU A 633 41.61 49.41 21.78
N ALA A 634 41.97 50.31 22.71
CA ALA A 634 42.67 49.94 23.93
C ALA A 634 41.86 48.95 24.78
N ARG A 635 40.55 49.17 24.94
CA ARG A 635 39.65 48.26 25.66
C ARG A 635 39.43 46.93 24.93
N LEU A 636 39.51 46.92 23.60
CA LEU A 636 39.47 45.70 22.79
C LEU A 636 40.79 44.91 22.81
N GLY A 637 41.88 45.50 23.31
CA GLY A 637 43.21 44.90 23.26
C GLY A 637 43.78 44.78 21.84
N ALA A 638 43.40 45.69 20.93
CA ALA A 638 43.80 45.65 19.53
C ALA A 638 44.45 46.97 19.09
N SER A 639 45.43 46.93 18.18
CA SER A 639 46.03 48.16 17.65
C SER A 639 45.22 48.75 16.48
N SER A 640 44.43 47.92 15.78
CA SER A 640 43.49 48.38 14.75
C SER A 640 42.36 47.37 14.56
N TRP A 641 41.24 47.81 13.97
CA TRP A 641 40.10 46.92 13.68
C TRP A 641 40.43 45.80 12.68
N PRO A 642 41.13 46.06 11.55
CA PRO A 642 41.59 44.99 10.65
C PRO A 642 42.50 43.96 11.34
N GLN A 643 43.39 44.41 12.23
CA GLN A 643 44.27 43.49 12.95
C GLN A 643 43.49 42.57 13.89
N ALA A 644 42.48 43.10 14.59
CA ALA A 644 41.60 42.31 15.46
C ALA A 644 40.86 41.20 14.68
N LEU A 645 40.30 41.53 13.52
CA LEU A 645 39.60 40.55 12.67
C LEU A 645 40.53 39.48 12.08
N GLY A 646 41.79 39.83 11.79
CA GLY A 646 42.77 38.93 11.19
C GLY A 646 42.64 38.79 9.67
N ASN A 647 43.32 37.79 9.10
CA ASN A 647 43.35 37.59 7.65
C ASN A 647 42.13 36.80 7.14
N TYR A 648 41.52 37.26 6.04
CA TYR A 648 40.39 36.57 5.40
C TYR A 648 40.86 35.50 4.41
N GLY A 649 40.48 34.23 4.62
CA GLY A 649 40.91 33.09 3.80
C GLY A 649 39.78 32.18 3.31
N LEU A 650 38.52 32.57 3.49
CA LEU A 650 37.36 31.72 3.17
C LEU A 650 37.02 31.76 1.68
N ARG A 651 37.15 30.61 0.99
CA ARG A 651 36.76 30.45 -0.42
C ARG A 651 35.24 30.53 -0.60
N ALA A 652 34.81 30.93 -1.80
CA ALA A 652 33.40 30.94 -2.16
C ALA A 652 32.80 29.52 -2.13
N PRO A 653 31.53 29.37 -1.69
CA PRO A 653 30.86 28.08 -1.67
C PRO A 653 30.45 27.66 -3.09
N GLU A 654 30.93 26.50 -3.51
CA GLU A 654 30.65 25.89 -4.81
C GLU A 654 30.19 24.44 -4.62
N ARG A 655 29.53 23.88 -5.64
CA ARG A 655 29.05 22.49 -5.60
C ARG A 655 30.15 21.50 -5.22
N ALA A 656 31.37 21.72 -5.71
CA ALA A 656 32.52 20.83 -5.51
C ALA A 656 33.10 20.89 -4.08
N ASN A 657 32.99 22.02 -3.38
CA ASN A 657 33.61 22.21 -2.05
C ASN A 657 32.59 22.32 -0.89
N ILE A 658 31.28 22.31 -1.17
CA ILE A 658 30.23 22.64 -0.18
C ILE A 658 30.28 21.80 1.11
N ASN A 659 30.63 20.51 1.02
CA ASN A 659 30.70 19.63 2.18
C ASN A 659 31.88 19.97 3.11
N GLU A 660 32.99 20.42 2.55
CA GLU A 660 34.16 20.87 3.30
C GLU A 660 33.90 22.28 3.85
N TRP A 661 33.33 23.16 3.01
CA TRP A 661 32.95 24.52 3.39
C TRP A 661 32.02 24.55 4.61
N LEU A 662 30.97 23.70 4.61
CA LEU A 662 30.02 23.60 5.73
C LEU A 662 30.66 23.12 7.05
N ARG A 663 31.79 22.37 7.01
CA ARG A 663 32.49 21.96 8.23
C ARG A 663 33.28 23.10 8.87
N HIS A 664 33.74 24.06 8.08
CA HIS A 664 34.61 25.14 8.54
C HIS A 664 33.87 26.45 8.79
N ILE A 665 32.69 26.64 8.20
CA ILE A 665 32.00 27.93 8.22
C ILE A 665 31.62 28.41 9.63
N ASP A 666 31.19 27.51 10.52
CA ASP A 666 30.81 27.89 11.89
C ASP A 666 32.00 28.50 12.66
N GLY A 667 33.23 28.05 12.39
CA GLY A 667 34.44 28.66 12.95
C GLY A 667 34.63 30.11 12.51
N TRP A 668 34.49 30.37 11.20
CA TRP A 668 34.59 31.73 10.64
C TRP A 668 33.46 32.65 11.11
N ILE A 669 32.22 32.15 11.16
CA ILE A 669 31.08 32.91 11.66
C ILE A 669 31.30 33.29 13.12
N ASN A 670 31.63 32.31 13.98
CA ASN A 670 31.80 32.55 15.40
C ASN A 670 32.96 33.50 15.69
N HIS A 671 34.10 33.34 15.02
CA HIS A 671 35.23 34.29 15.13
C HIS A 671 34.81 35.72 14.79
N THR A 672 34.19 35.91 13.62
CA THR A 672 33.79 37.24 13.13
C THR A 672 32.70 37.86 14.01
N ALA A 673 31.68 37.09 14.37
CA ALA A 673 30.59 37.54 15.22
C ALA A 673 31.09 37.88 16.64
N ASN A 674 32.05 37.13 17.20
CA ASN A 674 32.61 37.41 18.52
C ASN A 674 33.33 38.77 18.55
N TRP A 675 34.13 39.08 17.52
CA TRP A 675 34.79 40.38 17.39
C TRP A 675 33.80 41.53 17.20
N LEU A 676 32.77 41.34 16.35
CA LEU A 676 31.71 42.35 16.19
C LEU A 676 30.95 42.58 17.50
N SER A 677 30.64 41.51 18.24
CA SER A 677 30.00 41.59 19.55
C SER A 677 30.87 42.27 20.60
N ALA A 678 32.19 42.06 20.54
CA ALA A 678 33.15 42.75 21.40
C ALA A 678 33.24 44.25 21.05
N LEU A 679 33.30 44.59 19.76
CA LEU A 679 33.28 45.98 19.29
C LEU A 679 31.98 46.67 19.71
N ARG A 680 30.82 46.04 19.47
CA ARG A 680 29.51 46.55 19.87
C ARG A 680 29.44 46.84 21.38
N ARG A 681 29.79 45.87 22.22
CA ARG A 681 29.76 46.02 23.69
C ARG A 681 30.73 47.10 24.18
N THR A 682 31.95 47.11 23.66
CA THR A 682 32.99 48.06 24.09
C THR A 682 32.68 49.49 23.65
N THR A 683 32.17 49.67 22.43
CA THR A 683 31.71 50.98 21.95
C THR A 683 30.50 51.47 22.73
N LEU A 684 29.56 50.59 23.08
CA LEU A 684 28.43 50.96 23.94
C LEU A 684 28.90 51.37 25.35
N ASP A 685 29.85 50.65 25.94
CA ASP A 685 30.42 51.01 27.24
C ASP A 685 31.12 52.37 27.21
N GLU A 686 31.91 52.64 26.17
CA GLU A 686 32.57 53.94 26.01
C GLU A 686 31.56 55.06 25.79
N LEU A 687 30.56 54.84 24.93
CA LEU A 687 29.49 55.80 24.66
C LEU A 687 28.75 56.18 25.95
N LEU A 688 28.35 55.19 26.75
CA LEU A 688 27.64 55.42 28.00
C LEU A 688 28.51 56.08 29.07
N ALA A 689 29.80 55.73 29.15
CA ALA A 689 30.73 56.34 30.10
C ALA A 689 30.97 57.83 29.77
N VAL A 690 31.06 58.16 28.48
CA VAL A 690 31.17 59.56 28.03
C VAL A 690 29.89 60.33 28.30
N GLU A 691 28.72 59.74 28.05
CA GLU A 691 27.44 60.35 28.39
C GLU A 691 27.28 60.60 29.89
N ALA A 692 27.66 59.63 30.73
CA ALA A 692 27.65 59.79 32.19
C ALA A 692 28.59 60.94 32.63
N SER A 693 29.77 61.06 31.99
CA SER A 693 30.71 62.17 32.25
C SER A 693 30.14 63.52 31.84
N ILE A 694 29.46 63.59 30.69
CA ILE A 694 28.77 64.80 30.21
C ILE A 694 27.62 65.17 31.16
N ALA A 695 26.81 64.20 31.58
CA ALA A 695 25.75 64.41 32.55
C ALA A 695 26.29 64.91 33.90
N ALA A 696 27.41 64.36 34.38
CA ALA A 696 28.10 64.83 35.58
C ALA A 696 28.63 66.26 35.43
N ALA A 697 29.15 66.63 34.26
CA ALA A 697 29.64 67.98 33.99
C ALA A 697 28.54 69.06 34.04
N THR A 698 27.27 68.67 33.85
CA THR A 698 26.14 69.60 34.07
C THR A 698 25.89 69.94 35.55
N ARG A 699 26.59 69.27 36.47
CA ARG A 699 26.62 69.50 37.93
C ARG A 699 28.01 69.90 38.40
N ASP A 700 28.73 70.67 37.59
CA ASP A 700 30.06 71.23 37.89
C ASP A 700 31.21 70.21 38.06
N ALA A 701 31.06 68.98 37.58
CA ALA A 701 32.17 68.04 37.48
C ALA A 701 33.12 68.41 36.32
N ALA A 702 34.43 68.19 36.49
CA ALA A 702 35.41 68.46 35.44
C ALA A 702 35.24 67.50 34.24
N LEU A 703 35.02 68.06 33.04
CA LEU A 703 35.02 67.33 31.78
C LEU A 703 36.39 67.48 31.13
N GLY A 704 37.17 66.40 31.01
CA GLY A 704 38.47 66.42 30.33
C GLY A 704 38.36 66.70 28.83
N GLU A 705 39.50 66.80 28.13
CA GLU A 705 39.53 66.95 26.68
C GLU A 705 39.10 65.68 25.94
N ALA A 706 38.41 65.85 24.80
CA ALA A 706 38.02 64.75 23.94
C ALA A 706 39.25 64.15 23.23
N PRO A 707 39.31 62.81 23.02
CA PRO A 707 40.40 62.19 22.28
C PRO A 707 40.54 62.76 20.85
N ALA A 708 41.77 62.95 20.39
CA ALA A 708 42.04 63.40 19.02
C ALA A 708 41.66 62.34 17.96
N ASP A 709 41.81 61.05 18.29
CA ASP A 709 41.40 59.94 17.43
C ASP A 709 39.90 59.67 17.55
N MET A 710 39.14 60.28 16.65
CA MET A 710 37.68 60.19 16.62
C MET A 710 37.20 58.83 16.10
N PRO A 711 36.23 58.18 16.78
CA PRO A 711 35.57 57.02 16.23
C PRO A 711 34.82 57.36 14.94
N SER A 712 34.83 56.47 13.95
CA SER A 712 34.09 56.66 12.70
C SER A 712 33.84 55.32 12.02
N ALA A 713 32.70 55.17 11.34
CA ALA A 713 32.42 54.09 10.40
C ALA A 713 31.89 54.71 9.10
N HIS A 714 32.05 54.00 7.98
CA HIS A 714 31.48 54.42 6.69
C HIS A 714 29.94 54.37 6.72
N ASP A 715 29.25 55.14 5.88
CA ASP A 715 27.80 55.31 5.95
C ASP A 715 26.99 54.20 5.24
N GLU A 716 27.63 53.32 4.46
CA GLU A 716 26.95 52.30 3.63
C GLU A 716 27.26 50.85 4.03
N TYR A 717 26.45 50.26 4.91
CA TYR A 717 26.51 48.83 5.25
C TYR A 717 25.10 48.21 5.33
N PRO A 718 24.97 46.87 5.23
CA PRO A 718 23.67 46.22 5.35
C PRO A 718 23.11 46.43 6.76
N THR A 719 21.91 47.00 6.84
CA THR A 719 21.18 47.18 8.09
C THR A 719 20.08 46.13 8.23
N LEU A 720 19.95 45.60 9.45
CA LEU A 720 18.94 44.62 9.83
C LEU A 720 18.15 45.10 11.04
N VAL A 721 17.04 45.78 10.77
CA VAL A 721 16.07 46.23 11.77
C VAL A 721 15.24 45.03 12.27
N PRO A 722 14.97 44.90 13.58
CA PRO A 722 14.14 43.82 14.12
C PRO A 722 12.80 43.70 13.38
N GLY A 723 12.45 42.49 12.97
CA GLY A 723 11.25 42.20 12.15
C GLY A 723 11.52 42.12 10.64
N SER A 724 12.74 42.43 10.18
CA SER A 724 13.14 42.31 8.77
C SER A 724 14.03 41.09 8.48
N GLU A 725 14.09 40.12 9.39
CA GLU A 725 14.94 38.92 9.27
C GLU A 725 14.55 38.04 8.06
N ARG A 726 15.54 37.46 7.37
CA ARG A 726 15.36 36.62 6.16
C ARG A 726 14.42 35.42 6.39
N GLY A 727 14.25 35.02 7.65
CA GLY A 727 13.47 33.85 8.06
C GLY A 727 11.95 34.05 8.24
N GLN A 728 11.45 35.28 8.43
CA GLN A 728 10.08 35.55 8.87
C GLN A 728 9.02 35.47 7.76
N GLN A 729 9.39 35.67 6.49
CA GLN A 729 8.43 35.71 5.37
C GLN A 729 8.42 34.41 4.55
N ILE A 730 7.77 33.33 5.01
CA ILE A 730 7.45 32.20 4.10
C ILE A 730 6.06 31.63 4.40
N LYS A 731 5.10 31.92 3.51
CA LYS A 731 3.88 31.11 3.35
C LYS A 731 4.31 29.74 2.81
N GLN A 732 4.20 28.69 3.62
CA GLN A 732 4.49 27.32 3.15
C GLN A 732 3.44 26.86 2.14
N GLY A 733 3.89 26.45 0.95
CA GLY A 733 3.02 25.88 -0.10
C GLY A 733 2.55 24.45 0.23
N PHE A 734 1.45 24.01 -0.40
CA PHE A 734 0.81 22.71 -0.16
C PHE A 734 1.77 21.50 -0.28
N ARG A 735 2.66 21.50 -1.27
CA ARG A 735 3.65 20.42 -1.47
C ARG A 735 4.67 20.33 -0.34
N GLN A 736 5.08 21.45 0.24
CA GLN A 736 5.94 21.47 1.42
C GLN A 736 5.20 21.04 2.70
N ARG A 737 3.89 21.32 2.81
CA ARG A 737 3.05 20.78 3.89
C ARG A 737 2.94 19.26 3.84
N PHE A 738 2.80 18.68 2.65
CA PHE A 738 2.79 17.22 2.44
C PHE A 738 4.13 16.53 2.78
N GLU A 739 5.22 17.26 2.65
CA GLU A 739 6.58 16.76 2.87
C GLU A 739 7.10 17.02 4.29
N SER A 740 6.54 18.01 5.00
CA SER A 740 6.87 18.34 6.39
C SER A 740 6.45 17.23 7.37
N VAL A 741 7.28 17.00 8.39
CA VAL A 741 7.14 15.90 9.37
C VAL A 741 5.99 16.12 10.38
N GLY A 742 5.30 17.26 10.34
CA GLY A 742 4.35 17.69 11.39
C GLY A 742 2.86 17.65 11.08
N ASP A 743 2.42 17.57 9.81
CA ASP A 743 0.98 17.71 9.49
C ASP A 743 0.24 16.36 9.52
N ARG A 744 -0.84 16.24 10.31
CA ARG A 744 -1.62 14.98 10.48
C ARG A 744 -2.15 14.47 9.15
N ILE A 745 -2.46 15.37 8.20
CA ILE A 745 -2.99 15.03 6.88
C ILE A 745 -1.93 14.35 6.01
N SER A 746 -0.68 14.81 6.06
CA SER A 746 0.41 14.24 5.26
C SER A 746 0.89 12.89 5.81
N GLY A 747 0.84 12.71 7.14
CA GLY A 747 1.09 11.44 7.80
C GLY A 747 0.07 10.36 7.41
N VAL A 748 -1.22 10.71 7.42
CA VAL A 748 -2.30 9.77 7.03
C VAL A 748 -2.20 9.38 5.55
N GLY A 749 -1.97 10.34 4.65
CA GLY A 749 -1.83 10.05 3.22
C GLY A 749 -0.67 9.09 2.90
N LYS A 750 0.48 9.24 3.57
CA LYS A 750 1.61 8.31 3.44
C LYS A 750 1.29 6.93 4.01
N ALA A 751 0.66 6.89 5.19
CA ALA A 751 0.27 5.64 5.83
C ALA A 751 -0.73 4.86 4.95
N SER A 752 -1.74 5.53 4.37
CA SER A 752 -2.71 4.90 3.46
C SER A 752 -2.06 4.35 2.19
N ALA A 753 -1.14 5.10 1.56
CA ALA A 753 -0.41 4.61 0.38
C ALA A 753 0.50 3.41 0.73
N ALA A 754 1.17 3.47 1.88
CA ALA A 754 2.01 2.37 2.36
C ALA A 754 1.18 1.13 2.73
N LEU A 755 0.03 1.31 3.40
CA LEU A 755 -0.93 0.24 3.69
C LEU A 755 -1.52 -0.37 2.43
N ALA A 756 -1.76 0.41 1.37
CA ALA A 756 -2.17 -0.12 0.09
C ALA A 756 -1.06 -0.98 -0.53
N ILE A 757 0.20 -0.52 -0.52
CA ILE A 757 1.34 -1.27 -1.06
C ILE A 757 1.56 -2.57 -0.27
N VAL A 758 1.65 -2.49 1.07
CA VAL A 758 1.88 -3.67 1.92
C VAL A 758 0.63 -4.57 1.92
N GLY A 759 -0.57 -4.00 1.88
CA GLY A 759 -1.82 -4.73 1.72
C GLY A 759 -1.87 -5.51 0.40
N SER A 760 -1.40 -4.94 -0.72
CA SER A 760 -1.27 -5.65 -1.98
C SER A 760 -0.22 -6.78 -1.91
N VAL A 761 0.91 -6.54 -1.23
CA VAL A 761 1.95 -7.58 -1.01
C VAL A 761 1.44 -8.71 -0.11
N LEU A 762 0.73 -8.38 0.97
CA LEU A 762 0.14 -9.34 1.89
C LEU A 762 -1.01 -10.11 1.25
N ALA A 763 -1.91 -9.44 0.53
CA ALA A 763 -3.00 -10.08 -0.20
C ALA A 763 -2.47 -11.08 -1.23
N PHE A 764 -1.40 -10.74 -1.95
CA PHE A 764 -0.76 -11.66 -2.88
C PHE A 764 -0.26 -12.96 -2.20
N GLY A 765 0.22 -12.90 -0.94
CA GLY A 765 0.62 -14.09 -0.19
C GLY A 765 -0.43 -14.68 0.77
N TRP A 766 -1.62 -14.09 0.90
CA TRP A 766 -2.77 -14.65 1.65
C TRP A 766 -3.80 -15.31 0.74
N LEU A 767 -3.83 -14.96 -0.55
CA LEU A 767 -4.73 -15.55 -1.56
C LEU A 767 -4.34 -16.98 -2.01
N HIS A 768 -3.41 -17.65 -1.32
CA HIS A 768 -2.89 -18.98 -1.70
C HIS A 768 -3.16 -20.09 -0.65
N GLU A 769 -4.21 -20.00 0.18
CA GLU A 769 -4.55 -21.02 1.23
C GLU A 769 -5.94 -21.69 1.09
N SER A 770 -6.59 -21.65 -0.07
CA SER A 770 -7.81 -22.43 -0.33
C SER A 770 -7.73 -23.14 -1.68
N THR A 771 -8.04 -24.43 -1.70
CA THR A 771 -8.17 -25.21 -2.93
C THR A 771 -9.63 -25.22 -3.35
N ASP A 772 -9.92 -24.68 -4.53
CA ASP A 772 -11.26 -24.68 -5.11
C ASP A 772 -11.50 -26.00 -5.86
N VAL A 773 -12.63 -26.66 -5.54
CA VAL A 773 -13.12 -27.86 -6.22
C VAL A 773 -14.35 -27.50 -7.06
N THR A 774 -14.25 -27.56 -8.38
CA THR A 774 -15.39 -27.42 -9.29
C THR A 774 -16.03 -28.79 -9.51
N VAL A 775 -17.29 -28.95 -9.12
CA VAL A 775 -18.09 -30.16 -9.39
C VAL A 775 -18.87 -29.96 -10.68
N TYR A 776 -18.69 -30.85 -11.66
CA TYR A 776 -19.27 -30.76 -12.99
C TYR A 776 -20.07 -32.01 -13.36
N ASN A 777 -21.31 -31.79 -13.83
CA ASN A 777 -22.24 -32.83 -14.25
C ASN A 777 -22.40 -32.87 -15.78
N PRO A 778 -21.69 -33.76 -16.49
CA PRO A 778 -21.80 -33.92 -17.94
C PRO A 778 -22.94 -34.84 -18.42
N LEU A 779 -23.66 -35.50 -17.51
CA LEU A 779 -24.73 -36.43 -17.88
C LEU A 779 -25.99 -35.67 -18.31
N ASP A 780 -26.82 -36.27 -19.18
CA ASP A 780 -28.13 -35.73 -19.58
C ASP A 780 -29.21 -35.90 -18.48
N ARG A 781 -28.77 -36.04 -17.24
CA ARG A 781 -29.60 -36.29 -16.07
C ARG A 781 -29.14 -35.40 -14.91
N ALA A 782 -30.09 -35.00 -14.06
CA ALA A 782 -29.76 -34.20 -12.88
C ALA A 782 -29.06 -35.07 -11.83
N VAL A 783 -28.03 -34.51 -11.21
CA VAL A 783 -27.17 -35.20 -10.23
C VAL A 783 -27.09 -34.39 -8.94
N VAL A 784 -27.14 -35.10 -7.82
CA VAL A 784 -26.84 -34.58 -6.49
C VAL A 784 -25.49 -35.12 -6.07
N ALA A 785 -24.51 -34.22 -5.92
CA ALA A 785 -23.18 -34.55 -5.44
C ALA A 785 -22.94 -34.01 -4.02
N LYS A 786 -22.16 -34.73 -3.22
CA LYS A 786 -21.67 -34.28 -1.91
C LYS A 786 -20.15 -34.42 -1.86
N VAL A 787 -19.46 -33.35 -1.48
CA VAL A 787 -18.00 -33.31 -1.31
C VAL A 787 -17.71 -32.73 0.07
N ASP A 788 -17.09 -33.51 0.96
CA ASP A 788 -16.78 -33.10 2.35
C ASP A 788 -17.98 -32.51 3.12
N GLY A 789 -19.17 -33.11 2.98
CA GLY A 789 -20.41 -32.61 3.58
C GLY A 789 -21.07 -31.43 2.86
N HIS A 790 -20.46 -30.85 1.83
CA HIS A 790 -21.07 -29.83 0.97
C HIS A 790 -21.91 -30.49 -0.11
N ARG A 791 -23.23 -30.23 -0.12
CA ARG A 791 -24.18 -30.81 -1.08
C ARG A 791 -24.45 -29.82 -2.22
N VAL A 792 -24.26 -30.25 -3.47
CA VAL A 792 -24.62 -29.51 -4.69
C VAL A 792 -25.64 -30.30 -5.51
N ASN A 793 -26.56 -29.58 -6.16
CA ASN A 793 -27.56 -30.14 -7.06
C ASN A 793 -27.35 -29.53 -8.44
N LEU A 794 -27.01 -30.36 -9.42
CA LEU A 794 -26.59 -29.95 -10.75
C LEU A 794 -27.62 -30.47 -11.77
N GLN A 795 -28.17 -29.56 -12.58
CA GLN A 795 -28.93 -29.98 -13.77
C GLN A 795 -27.95 -30.57 -14.82
N PRO A 796 -28.45 -31.21 -15.89
CA PRO A 796 -27.58 -31.64 -16.99
C PRO A 796 -26.66 -30.51 -17.47
N HIS A 797 -25.38 -30.83 -17.68
CA HIS A 797 -24.35 -29.91 -18.19
C HIS A 797 -24.04 -28.70 -17.30
N GLN A 798 -24.31 -28.80 -15.99
CA GLN A 798 -24.02 -27.73 -15.03
C GLN A 798 -22.81 -28.03 -14.14
N HIS A 799 -22.21 -26.97 -13.60
CA HIS A 799 -21.13 -27.05 -12.62
C HIS A 799 -21.40 -26.14 -11.41
N ALA A 800 -20.70 -26.41 -10.30
CA ALA A 800 -20.69 -25.56 -9.11
C ALA A 800 -19.34 -25.63 -8.39
N ASP A 801 -18.87 -24.51 -7.84
CA ASP A 801 -17.60 -24.42 -7.12
C ASP A 801 -17.79 -24.58 -5.61
N ILE A 802 -16.87 -25.32 -4.98
CA ILE A 802 -16.80 -25.56 -3.54
C ILE A 802 -15.37 -25.27 -3.07
N SER A 803 -15.19 -24.36 -2.12
CA SER A 803 -13.87 -24.09 -1.53
C SER A 803 -13.62 -24.98 -0.31
N LEU A 804 -12.57 -25.80 -0.37
CA LEU A 804 -12.16 -26.67 0.75
C LEU A 804 -11.05 -26.03 1.59
N ARG A 805 -11.04 -26.30 2.90
CA ARG A 805 -10.02 -25.80 3.84
C ARG A 805 -9.28 -26.96 4.50
N GLY A 806 -8.03 -27.20 4.09
CA GLY A 806 -7.14 -28.20 4.70
C GLY A 806 -6.52 -29.17 3.69
N GLU A 807 -5.61 -30.01 4.18
CA GLU A 807 -5.01 -31.13 3.44
C GLU A 807 -5.63 -32.44 3.96
N GLY A 808 -5.90 -33.42 3.11
CA GLY A 808 -6.43 -34.71 3.56
C GLY A 808 -7.14 -35.51 2.49
N GLN A 809 -7.78 -36.60 2.93
CA GLN A 809 -8.71 -37.40 2.13
C GLN A 809 -10.12 -36.83 2.28
N VAL A 810 -10.80 -36.61 1.17
CA VAL A 810 -12.13 -36.03 1.11
C VAL A 810 -13.10 -37.06 0.55
N GLU A 811 -14.23 -37.26 1.24
CA GLU A 811 -15.28 -38.16 0.78
C GLU A 811 -16.18 -37.49 -0.26
N VAL A 812 -16.39 -38.19 -1.38
CA VAL A 812 -17.20 -37.78 -2.53
C VAL A 812 -18.31 -38.80 -2.79
N ASP A 813 -19.55 -38.32 -2.82
CA ASP A 813 -20.74 -39.10 -3.16
C ASP A 813 -21.48 -38.44 -4.33
N ALA A 814 -21.94 -39.21 -5.31
CA ALA A 814 -22.88 -38.76 -6.33
C ALA A 814 -24.01 -39.76 -6.58
N GLN A 815 -25.20 -39.22 -6.74
CA GLN A 815 -26.42 -39.96 -7.06
C GLN A 815 -27.29 -39.15 -8.02
N THR A 816 -28.15 -39.82 -8.78
CA THR A 816 -29.17 -39.17 -9.59
C THR A 816 -30.24 -38.51 -8.71
N ASP A 817 -31.04 -37.63 -9.30
CA ASP A 817 -32.14 -36.92 -8.64
C ASP A 817 -33.26 -37.84 -8.11
N ASP A 818 -33.48 -39.00 -8.72
CA ASP A 818 -34.39 -40.06 -8.26
C ASP A 818 -33.74 -41.07 -7.29
N GLY A 819 -32.47 -40.89 -6.94
CA GLY A 819 -31.80 -41.64 -5.87
C GLY A 819 -31.03 -42.89 -6.33
N GLU A 820 -30.77 -43.08 -7.63
CA GLU A 820 -29.85 -44.10 -8.12
C GLU A 820 -28.40 -43.69 -7.78
N PRO A 821 -27.62 -44.54 -7.08
CA PRO A 821 -26.22 -44.24 -6.79
C PRO A 821 -25.37 -44.29 -8.07
N ILE A 822 -24.58 -43.24 -8.30
CA ILE A 822 -23.63 -43.15 -9.42
C ILE A 822 -22.26 -43.63 -8.94
N GLU A 823 -21.69 -42.97 -7.94
CA GLU A 823 -20.37 -43.30 -7.41
C GLU A 823 -20.16 -42.80 -5.96
N HIS A 824 -19.25 -43.47 -5.26
CA HIS A 824 -18.78 -43.12 -3.92
C HIS A 824 -17.27 -43.41 -3.85
N PHE A 825 -16.45 -42.44 -3.48
CA PHE A 825 -15.00 -42.60 -3.35
C PHE A 825 -14.35 -41.54 -2.45
N SER A 826 -13.14 -41.84 -1.97
CA SER A 826 -12.27 -40.91 -1.25
C SER A 826 -11.20 -40.34 -2.20
N ALA A 827 -10.91 -39.05 -2.12
CA ALA A 827 -9.95 -38.36 -2.99
C ALA A 827 -8.96 -37.48 -2.20
N PRO A 828 -7.66 -37.43 -2.58
CA PRO A 828 -6.68 -36.57 -1.93
C PRO A 828 -6.84 -35.10 -2.34
N VAL A 829 -6.57 -34.20 -1.40
CA VAL A 829 -6.37 -32.76 -1.61
C VAL A 829 -5.04 -32.35 -0.98
N ASP A 830 -4.10 -31.85 -1.82
CA ASP A 830 -2.79 -31.32 -1.41
C ASP A 830 -2.80 -29.78 -1.42
N ARG A 831 -1.98 -29.14 -0.57
CA ARG A 831 -1.78 -27.67 -0.55
C ARG A 831 -1.17 -27.12 -1.84
N SER A 832 -0.56 -27.97 -2.68
CA SER A 832 -0.02 -27.55 -3.97
C SER A 832 -1.07 -27.46 -5.08
N ASP A 833 -2.28 -27.97 -4.86
CA ASP A 833 -3.32 -28.04 -5.88
C ASP A 833 -4.09 -26.71 -5.93
N ASP A 834 -3.82 -25.89 -6.95
CA ASP A 834 -4.45 -24.56 -7.10
C ASP A 834 -5.95 -24.66 -7.44
N LYS A 835 -6.35 -25.67 -8.24
CA LYS A 835 -7.76 -25.96 -8.61
C LYS A 835 -7.94 -27.45 -8.91
N ILE A 836 -9.08 -28.00 -8.48
CA ILE A 836 -9.47 -29.39 -8.72
C ILE A 836 -10.82 -29.42 -9.42
N ILE A 837 -11.02 -30.34 -10.36
CA ILE A 837 -12.32 -30.60 -10.97
C ILE A 837 -12.78 -32.03 -10.63
N TYR A 838 -13.99 -32.13 -10.10
CA TYR A 838 -14.73 -33.38 -9.94
C TYR A 838 -15.74 -33.52 -11.09
N THR A 839 -15.46 -34.38 -12.07
CA THR A 839 -16.36 -34.69 -13.17
C THR A 839 -17.14 -35.96 -12.84
N VAL A 840 -18.46 -35.84 -12.66
CA VAL A 840 -19.32 -36.97 -12.27
C VAL A 840 -19.18 -38.13 -13.26
N ALA A 841 -18.94 -39.33 -12.73
CA ALA A 841 -18.73 -40.59 -13.46
C ALA A 841 -17.59 -40.57 -14.50
N ALA A 842 -16.70 -39.57 -14.46
CA ALA A 842 -15.76 -39.26 -15.54
C ALA A 842 -16.46 -39.17 -16.92
N ALA A 843 -17.70 -38.69 -16.95
CA ALA A 843 -18.57 -38.77 -18.11
C ALA A 843 -18.36 -37.64 -19.15
N ALA A 844 -17.29 -36.86 -19.06
CA ALA A 844 -16.84 -36.01 -20.17
C ALA A 844 -15.34 -35.69 -20.06
N PRO A 845 -14.65 -35.45 -21.19
CA PRO A 845 -13.34 -34.83 -21.21
C PRO A 845 -13.43 -33.34 -20.91
N LEU A 846 -12.36 -32.76 -20.36
CA LEU A 846 -12.26 -31.31 -20.22
C LEU A 846 -11.60 -30.70 -21.45
N HIS A 847 -12.13 -29.57 -21.91
CA HIS A 847 -11.66 -28.86 -23.08
C HIS A 847 -10.73 -27.71 -22.70
N SER A 848 -9.44 -27.85 -23.04
CA SER A 848 -8.39 -26.89 -22.74
C SER A 848 -8.06 -26.06 -23.98
N TRP A 849 -8.20 -24.75 -23.90
CA TRP A 849 -7.87 -23.82 -24.97
C TRP A 849 -7.26 -22.52 -24.47
N MET A 850 -6.73 -21.73 -25.39
CA MET A 850 -5.98 -20.52 -25.07
C MET A 850 -6.64 -19.28 -25.68
N ALA A 851 -7.23 -18.43 -24.84
CA ALA A 851 -7.75 -17.14 -25.24
C ALA A 851 -6.60 -16.20 -25.58
N SER A 852 -6.44 -15.92 -26.88
CA SER A 852 -5.35 -15.11 -27.42
C SER A 852 -5.80 -13.67 -27.65
N TYR A 853 -5.01 -12.72 -27.17
CA TYR A 853 -5.28 -11.28 -27.25
C TYR A 853 -4.19 -10.58 -28.04
N GLY A 854 -4.57 -9.59 -28.85
CA GLY A 854 -3.65 -8.88 -29.73
C GLY A 854 -3.09 -9.80 -30.83
N SER A 855 -1.77 -9.72 -31.06
CA SER A 855 -1.05 -10.54 -32.03
C SER A 855 -0.52 -11.87 -31.47
N ALA A 856 -0.99 -12.29 -30.27
CA ALA A 856 -0.53 -13.54 -29.67
C ALA A 856 -0.91 -14.75 -30.56
N PRO A 857 -0.01 -15.73 -30.72
CA PRO A 857 -0.26 -16.90 -31.54
C PRO A 857 -1.43 -17.71 -30.96
N ARG A 858 -2.41 -18.02 -31.81
CA ARG A 858 -3.50 -18.94 -31.46
C ARG A 858 -2.97 -20.36 -31.42
N THR A 859 -3.00 -21.00 -30.28
CA THR A 859 -2.75 -22.44 -30.13
C THR A 859 -4.04 -23.24 -30.33
N THR A 860 -3.89 -24.47 -30.78
CA THR A 860 -5.01 -25.39 -30.99
C THR A 860 -5.55 -25.88 -29.65
N ALA A 861 -6.87 -25.88 -29.50
CA ALA A 861 -7.53 -26.48 -28.35
C ALA A 861 -7.23 -27.98 -28.27
N SER A 862 -7.23 -28.53 -27.06
CA SER A 862 -6.97 -29.94 -26.79
C SER A 862 -7.96 -30.47 -25.75
N LEU A 863 -8.43 -31.71 -25.95
CA LEU A 863 -9.27 -32.42 -24.99
C LEU A 863 -8.40 -33.23 -24.03
N LEU A 864 -8.63 -33.04 -22.72
CA LEU A 864 -8.00 -33.81 -21.66
C LEU A 864 -8.78 -35.11 -21.44
N SER A 865 -8.06 -36.21 -21.17
CA SER A 865 -8.70 -37.50 -20.89
C SER A 865 -9.73 -37.38 -19.75
N PRO A 866 -10.93 -37.96 -19.90
CA PRO A 866 -11.95 -37.96 -18.85
C PRO A 866 -11.41 -38.58 -17.57
N GLN A 867 -11.52 -37.85 -16.47
CA GLN A 867 -11.13 -38.30 -15.14
C GLN A 867 -12.19 -37.84 -14.14
N ARG A 868 -12.48 -38.70 -13.14
CA ARG A 868 -13.40 -38.33 -12.07
C ARG A 868 -12.83 -37.19 -11.22
N TRP A 869 -11.55 -37.22 -10.87
CA TRP A 869 -10.92 -36.23 -9.99
C TRP A 869 -9.60 -35.81 -10.61
N GLN A 870 -9.51 -34.54 -11.03
CA GLN A 870 -8.37 -34.03 -11.78
C GLN A 870 -7.89 -32.70 -11.20
N VAL A 871 -6.60 -32.64 -10.86
CA VAL A 871 -5.93 -31.36 -10.54
C VAL A 871 -5.65 -30.64 -11.86
N VAL A 872 -6.05 -29.38 -11.96
CA VAL A 872 -6.00 -28.61 -13.22
C VAL A 872 -5.28 -27.30 -13.03
N HIS A 873 -4.61 -26.83 -14.10
CA HIS A 873 -3.86 -25.58 -14.09
C HIS A 873 -4.38 -24.70 -15.25
N ALA A 874 -5.37 -23.85 -14.97
CA ALA A 874 -5.97 -22.94 -15.95
C ALA A 874 -6.36 -21.59 -15.31
N ASP A 875 -6.17 -20.50 -16.07
CA ASP A 875 -6.52 -19.15 -15.64
C ASP A 875 -8.04 -19.03 -15.41
N PHE A 876 -8.84 -19.62 -16.29
CA PHE A 876 -10.30 -19.66 -16.23
C PHE A 876 -10.80 -21.10 -16.29
N VAL A 877 -11.71 -21.46 -15.38
CA VAL A 877 -12.30 -22.81 -15.28
C VAL A 877 -13.82 -22.66 -15.32
N PHE A 878 -14.47 -23.21 -16.34
CA PHE A 878 -15.91 -23.06 -16.64
C PHE A 878 -16.45 -21.62 -16.71
N THR A 879 -15.56 -20.63 -16.83
CA THR A 879 -15.91 -19.20 -16.94
C THR A 879 -15.33 -18.61 -18.22
N GLN A 880 -16.08 -17.70 -18.85
CA GLN A 880 -15.61 -17.03 -20.05
C GLN A 880 -14.42 -16.11 -19.75
N PRO A 881 -13.33 -16.18 -20.55
CA PRO A 881 -12.22 -15.25 -20.42
C PRO A 881 -12.66 -13.83 -20.80
N PRO A 882 -12.02 -12.77 -20.28
CA PRO A 882 -12.41 -11.39 -20.57
C PRO A 882 -12.29 -11.08 -22.07
N HIS A 883 -13.11 -10.17 -22.61
CA HIS A 883 -13.05 -9.82 -24.03
C HIS A 883 -11.77 -9.08 -24.46
N SER A 884 -11.04 -8.49 -23.51
CA SER A 884 -9.76 -7.83 -23.77
C SER A 884 -8.86 -7.85 -22.53
N ILE A 885 -7.54 -7.77 -22.74
CA ILE A 885 -6.54 -7.63 -21.68
C ILE A 885 -5.60 -6.47 -22.00
N GLN A 886 -5.03 -5.85 -20.95
CA GLN A 886 -3.95 -4.88 -21.09
C GLN A 886 -2.62 -5.55 -20.72
N THR A 887 -1.67 -5.54 -21.66
CA THR A 887 -0.31 -6.04 -21.44
C THR A 887 0.71 -5.07 -22.03
N ASN A 888 1.93 -5.03 -21.49
CA ASN A 888 2.98 -4.13 -21.96
C ASN A 888 3.41 -4.41 -23.42
N SER A 889 3.19 -5.64 -23.89
CA SER A 889 3.47 -6.09 -25.26
C SER A 889 2.28 -5.92 -26.21
N GLY A 890 1.10 -5.46 -25.74
CA GLY A 890 -0.14 -5.39 -26.54
C GLY A 890 -0.70 -6.74 -26.95
N GLN A 891 -0.15 -7.84 -26.42
CA GLN A 891 -0.53 -9.22 -26.71
C GLN A 891 -0.45 -10.07 -25.45
N GLY A 892 -1.23 -11.14 -25.37
CA GLY A 892 -1.14 -12.12 -24.29
C GLY A 892 -2.08 -13.29 -24.49
N VAL A 893 -1.92 -14.31 -23.65
CA VAL A 893 -2.72 -15.52 -23.71
C VAL A 893 -3.26 -15.85 -22.32
N ARG A 894 -4.46 -16.42 -22.26
CA ARG A 894 -5.06 -16.99 -21.04
C ARG A 894 -5.53 -18.41 -21.28
N THR A 895 -5.20 -19.34 -20.40
CA THR A 895 -5.64 -20.72 -20.48
C THR A 895 -7.05 -20.85 -19.92
N VAL A 896 -7.95 -21.44 -20.70
CA VAL A 896 -9.34 -21.69 -20.35
C VAL A 896 -9.58 -23.19 -20.35
N LEU A 897 -10.27 -23.68 -19.33
CA LEU A 897 -10.67 -25.07 -19.21
C LEU A 897 -12.18 -25.13 -18.97
N ASP A 898 -12.94 -25.75 -19.85
CA ASP A 898 -14.40 -25.86 -19.76
C ASP A 898 -14.91 -27.24 -20.21
N GLY A 899 -16.22 -27.48 -20.07
CA GLY A 899 -16.91 -28.65 -20.62
C GLY A 899 -17.37 -28.36 -22.04
N LEU A 900 -17.24 -29.33 -22.93
CA LEU A 900 -17.64 -29.20 -24.34
C LEU A 900 -19.08 -29.70 -24.58
N ASP A 901 -20.02 -29.38 -23.69
CA ASP A 901 -21.34 -30.02 -23.54
C ASP A 901 -22.20 -30.22 -24.81
N ALA A 902 -21.93 -29.46 -25.88
CA ALA A 902 -22.66 -29.50 -27.15
C ALA A 902 -22.03 -30.40 -28.23
N ALA A 903 -20.85 -30.99 -28.00
CA ALA A 903 -20.18 -31.80 -29.01
C ALA A 903 -20.78 -33.21 -29.13
N PRO A 904 -20.83 -33.77 -30.35
CA PRO A 904 -21.36 -35.11 -30.57
C PRO A 904 -20.42 -36.20 -30.02
N PRO A 905 -20.95 -37.36 -29.61
CA PRO A 905 -20.18 -38.48 -29.05
C PRO A 905 -18.96 -38.91 -29.87
N GLU A 906 -19.11 -38.94 -31.19
CA GLU A 906 -18.08 -39.34 -32.16
C GLU A 906 -16.86 -38.41 -32.07
N PHE A 907 -17.09 -37.12 -31.84
CA PHE A 907 -16.01 -36.15 -31.67
C PHE A 907 -15.14 -36.49 -30.46
N TYR A 908 -15.75 -36.87 -29.33
CA TYR A 908 -14.99 -37.26 -28.15
C TYR A 908 -14.23 -38.57 -28.36
N ALA A 909 -14.85 -39.54 -29.03
CA ALA A 909 -14.24 -40.83 -29.35
C ALA A 909 -12.97 -40.67 -30.21
N ASP A 910 -13.02 -39.77 -31.19
CA ASP A 910 -11.93 -39.53 -32.13
C ASP A 910 -10.78 -38.70 -31.51
N GLN A 911 -11.12 -37.73 -30.65
CA GLN A 911 -10.15 -36.74 -30.16
C GLN A 911 -9.44 -37.17 -28.88
N VAL A 912 -10.03 -38.05 -28.06
CA VAL A 912 -9.42 -38.50 -26.80
C VAL A 912 -8.60 -39.76 -27.04
N HIS A 913 -7.29 -39.68 -26.78
CA HIS A 913 -6.37 -40.78 -27.03
C HIS A 913 -6.50 -41.96 -26.04
N ASP A 914 -6.94 -41.71 -24.80
CA ASP A 914 -7.10 -42.75 -23.77
C ASP A 914 -8.39 -43.55 -23.98
N GLN A 915 -8.27 -44.65 -24.71
CA GLN A 915 -9.38 -45.54 -25.05
C GLN A 915 -10.10 -46.13 -23.83
N ARG A 916 -9.40 -46.28 -22.69
CA ARG A 916 -10.04 -46.80 -21.46
C ARG A 916 -10.90 -45.73 -20.81
N ALA A 917 -10.43 -44.49 -20.73
CA ALA A 917 -11.20 -43.36 -20.23
C ALA A 917 -12.41 -43.08 -21.12
N VAL A 918 -12.24 -43.16 -22.45
CA VAL A 918 -13.34 -43.06 -23.43
C VAL A 918 -14.38 -44.15 -23.18
N ALA A 919 -13.96 -45.41 -22.98
CA ALA A 919 -14.90 -46.49 -22.69
C ALA A 919 -15.69 -46.25 -21.40
N GLN A 920 -15.05 -45.78 -20.33
CA GLN A 920 -15.75 -45.46 -19.07
C GLN A 920 -16.78 -44.35 -19.25
N MET A 921 -16.41 -43.27 -19.94
CA MET A 921 -17.30 -42.17 -20.27
C MET A 921 -18.52 -42.65 -21.07
N MET A 922 -18.31 -43.42 -22.14
CA MET A 922 -19.39 -43.93 -22.97
C MET A 922 -20.34 -44.84 -22.18
N LEU A 923 -19.81 -45.73 -21.34
CA LEU A 923 -20.63 -46.62 -20.51
C LEU A 923 -21.44 -45.86 -19.45
N ALA A 924 -20.91 -44.74 -18.94
CA ALA A 924 -21.64 -43.86 -18.03
C ALA A 924 -22.86 -43.24 -18.72
N HIS A 925 -22.70 -42.74 -19.95
CA HIS A 925 -23.82 -42.24 -20.76
C HIS A 925 -24.83 -43.35 -21.10
N VAL A 926 -24.36 -44.53 -21.51
CA VAL A 926 -25.25 -45.69 -21.76
C VAL A 926 -26.09 -46.00 -20.54
N ARG A 927 -25.52 -45.96 -19.32
CA ARG A 927 -26.26 -46.31 -18.12
C ARG A 927 -27.20 -45.19 -17.64
N PHE A 928 -26.70 -43.96 -17.54
CA PHE A 928 -27.35 -42.90 -16.76
C PHE A 928 -28.11 -41.85 -17.57
N ASP A 929 -27.85 -41.69 -18.87
CA ASP A 929 -28.57 -40.73 -19.69
C ASP A 929 -30.05 -41.11 -19.86
N LYS A 930 -30.91 -40.10 -19.98
CA LYS A 930 -32.35 -40.31 -20.13
C LYS A 930 -32.67 -40.96 -21.49
N PRO A 931 -33.76 -41.74 -21.63
CA PRO A 931 -34.16 -42.34 -22.90
C PRO A 931 -34.38 -41.36 -24.05
N ASP A 932 -34.77 -40.12 -23.76
CA ASP A 932 -34.95 -39.06 -24.76
C ASP A 932 -33.70 -38.17 -24.92
N SER A 933 -32.53 -38.59 -24.46
CA SER A 933 -31.27 -37.86 -24.66
C SER A 933 -30.91 -37.77 -26.14
N ILE A 934 -30.51 -36.58 -26.58
CA ILE A 934 -30.23 -36.25 -27.99
C ILE A 934 -29.16 -37.15 -28.62
N ASN A 935 -28.15 -37.52 -27.83
CA ASN A 935 -26.96 -38.26 -28.28
C ASN A 935 -26.96 -39.73 -27.86
N LEU A 936 -28.04 -40.22 -27.23
CA LEU A 936 -28.07 -41.56 -26.66
C LEU A 936 -27.83 -42.66 -27.69
N TRP A 937 -28.42 -42.54 -28.90
CA TRP A 937 -28.23 -43.53 -29.95
C TRP A 937 -26.75 -43.65 -30.35
N SER A 938 -26.06 -42.51 -30.51
CA SER A 938 -24.62 -42.47 -30.80
C SER A 938 -23.82 -43.09 -29.65
N TRP A 939 -24.16 -42.80 -28.39
CA TRP A 939 -23.51 -43.45 -27.25
C TRP A 939 -23.70 -44.97 -27.24
N LEU A 940 -24.91 -45.46 -27.52
CA LEU A 940 -25.22 -46.88 -27.60
C LEU A 940 -24.44 -47.59 -28.72
N GLU A 941 -24.41 -47.00 -29.92
CA GLU A 941 -23.68 -47.57 -31.07
C GLU A 941 -22.17 -47.60 -30.85
N LEU A 942 -21.59 -46.49 -30.37
CA LEU A 942 -20.14 -46.41 -30.12
C LEU A 942 -19.71 -47.35 -28.99
N ALA A 943 -20.50 -47.44 -27.92
CA ALA A 943 -20.16 -48.23 -26.74
C ALA A 943 -20.35 -49.74 -26.94
N ARG A 944 -21.14 -50.19 -27.94
CA ARG A 944 -21.54 -51.60 -28.11
C ARG A 944 -20.37 -52.57 -28.19
N SER A 945 -19.26 -52.14 -28.78
CA SER A 945 -18.04 -52.96 -28.92
C SER A 945 -17.10 -52.88 -27.71
N MET A 946 -17.44 -52.08 -26.69
CA MET A 946 -16.56 -51.76 -25.58
C MET A 946 -16.70 -52.77 -24.42
N PRO A 947 -15.60 -53.06 -23.70
CA PRO A 947 -15.65 -53.92 -22.51
C PRO A 947 -16.55 -53.32 -21.42
N GLY A 948 -17.56 -54.07 -20.96
CA GLY A 948 -18.51 -53.62 -19.93
C GLY A 948 -19.86 -53.14 -20.45
N PHE A 949 -20.03 -53.08 -21.79
CA PHE A 949 -21.30 -52.70 -22.41
C PHE A 949 -22.48 -53.53 -21.94
N ASP A 950 -22.36 -54.86 -21.96
CA ASP A 950 -23.46 -55.76 -21.57
C ASP A 950 -24.00 -55.47 -20.15
N GLN A 951 -23.10 -55.14 -19.21
CA GLN A 951 -23.47 -54.78 -17.85
C GLN A 951 -24.16 -53.42 -17.78
N ALA A 952 -23.58 -52.39 -18.41
CA ALA A 952 -24.15 -51.05 -18.43
C ALA A 952 -25.51 -51.03 -19.14
N PHE A 953 -25.63 -51.77 -20.24
CA PHE A 953 -26.84 -51.94 -21.02
C PHE A 953 -27.91 -52.73 -20.28
N ALA A 954 -27.55 -53.79 -19.55
CA ALA A 954 -28.50 -54.51 -18.70
C ALA A 954 -29.06 -53.64 -17.56
N GLU A 955 -28.20 -52.86 -16.88
CA GLU A 955 -28.66 -51.90 -15.87
C GLU A 955 -29.55 -50.81 -16.48
N ARG A 956 -29.21 -50.32 -17.69
CA ARG A 956 -30.08 -49.41 -18.45
C ARG A 956 -31.45 -50.04 -18.71
N ARG A 957 -31.52 -51.28 -19.20
CA ARG A 957 -32.78 -51.96 -19.50
C ARG A 957 -33.61 -52.27 -18.27
N LYS A 958 -32.98 -52.42 -17.11
CA LYS A 958 -33.67 -52.56 -15.83
C LYS A 958 -34.27 -51.23 -15.36
N HIS A 959 -33.53 -50.13 -15.52
CA HIS A 959 -33.96 -48.80 -15.07
C HIS A 959 -34.94 -48.13 -16.05
N PHE A 960 -34.74 -48.35 -17.36
CA PHE A 960 -35.58 -47.86 -18.46
C PHE A 960 -36.13 -49.02 -19.31
N PRO A 961 -37.13 -49.77 -18.82
CA PRO A 961 -37.62 -50.97 -19.50
C PRO A 961 -38.27 -50.72 -20.86
N PHE A 962 -38.74 -49.50 -21.11
CA PHE A 962 -39.41 -49.08 -22.36
C PHE A 962 -38.57 -48.13 -23.21
N ASP A 963 -37.25 -48.09 -22.99
CA ASP A 963 -36.36 -47.32 -23.85
C ASP A 963 -36.34 -47.87 -25.29
N VAL A 964 -36.99 -47.15 -26.20
CA VAL A 964 -37.12 -47.54 -27.60
C VAL A 964 -35.77 -47.59 -28.32
N LEU A 965 -34.82 -46.70 -28.00
CA LEU A 965 -33.50 -46.74 -28.61
C LEU A 965 -32.75 -48.01 -28.20
N ALA A 966 -32.81 -48.38 -26.92
CA ALA A 966 -32.20 -49.62 -26.45
C ALA A 966 -32.89 -50.87 -27.03
N MET A 967 -34.22 -50.87 -27.12
CA MET A 967 -34.97 -51.96 -27.78
C MET A 967 -34.62 -52.08 -29.27
N ARG A 968 -34.51 -50.96 -29.98
CA ARG A 968 -34.09 -50.94 -31.39
C ARG A 968 -32.67 -51.45 -31.58
N LEU A 969 -31.74 -51.08 -30.70
CA LEU A 969 -30.36 -51.55 -30.76
C LEU A 969 -30.28 -53.09 -30.72
N GLU A 970 -31.05 -53.71 -29.81
CA GLU A 970 -31.15 -55.17 -29.76
C GLU A 970 -31.73 -55.76 -31.05
N GLN A 971 -32.81 -55.17 -31.58
CA GLN A 971 -33.45 -55.64 -32.81
C GLN A 971 -32.58 -55.48 -34.06
N ASP A 972 -31.88 -54.35 -34.20
CA ASP A 972 -31.14 -53.97 -35.40
C ASP A 972 -29.83 -54.78 -35.55
N HIS A 973 -29.25 -55.24 -34.43
CA HIS A 973 -28.01 -56.03 -34.43
C HIS A 973 -28.22 -57.53 -34.24
N ALA A 974 -29.44 -57.98 -33.92
CA ALA A 974 -29.74 -59.41 -33.81
C ALA A 974 -29.97 -60.05 -35.18
N ILE A 975 -29.45 -61.27 -35.36
CA ILE A 975 -29.63 -62.08 -36.58
C ILE A 975 -30.07 -63.50 -36.23
N GLY A 976 -30.78 -64.16 -37.15
CA GLY A 976 -31.23 -65.55 -36.97
C GLY A 976 -32.07 -65.76 -35.71
N ALA A 977 -31.75 -66.80 -34.93
CA ALA A 977 -32.52 -67.18 -33.74
C ALA A 977 -32.59 -66.08 -32.67
N THR A 978 -31.52 -65.31 -32.46
CA THR A 978 -31.49 -64.21 -31.48
C THR A 978 -32.50 -63.11 -31.83
N TYR A 979 -32.67 -62.82 -33.13
CA TYR A 979 -33.67 -61.87 -33.58
C TYR A 979 -35.10 -62.36 -33.31
N GLU A 980 -35.35 -63.65 -33.56
CA GLU A 980 -36.65 -64.27 -33.28
C GLU A 980 -36.98 -64.25 -31.78
N GLU A 981 -36.00 -64.50 -30.90
CA GLU A 981 -36.16 -64.43 -29.45
C GLU A 981 -36.49 -63.01 -28.96
N ILE A 982 -35.76 -62.01 -29.44
CA ILE A 982 -36.00 -60.59 -29.11
C ILE A 982 -37.40 -60.17 -29.59
N CYS A 983 -37.77 -60.53 -30.82
CA CYS A 983 -39.08 -60.21 -31.37
C CYS A 983 -40.22 -60.91 -30.64
N ALA A 984 -40.05 -62.17 -30.24
CA ALA A 984 -41.04 -62.88 -29.44
C ALA A 984 -41.22 -62.22 -28.05
N ARG A 985 -40.11 -61.80 -27.42
CA ARG A 985 -40.13 -61.06 -26.15
C ARG A 985 -40.88 -59.73 -26.30
N ASP A 986 -40.53 -58.92 -27.30
CA ASP A 986 -41.11 -57.58 -27.48
C ASP A 986 -42.59 -57.66 -27.85
N GLN A 987 -42.98 -58.64 -28.68
CA GLN A 987 -44.39 -58.93 -28.98
C GLN A 987 -45.17 -59.38 -27.73
N SER A 988 -44.58 -60.22 -26.88
CA SER A 988 -45.20 -60.65 -25.63
C SER A 988 -45.39 -59.48 -24.66
N LEU A 989 -44.38 -58.60 -24.52
CA LEU A 989 -44.46 -57.40 -23.70
C LEU A 989 -45.53 -56.43 -24.23
N ALA A 990 -45.61 -56.22 -25.54
CA ALA A 990 -46.64 -55.38 -26.17
C ALA A 990 -48.06 -55.94 -25.97
N GLN A 991 -48.23 -57.28 -26.02
CA GLN A 991 -49.51 -57.92 -25.72
C GLN A 991 -49.90 -57.77 -24.24
N ALA A 992 -48.93 -57.84 -23.32
CA ALA A 992 -49.16 -57.65 -21.90
C ALA A 992 -49.47 -56.19 -21.53
N SER A 993 -49.03 -55.23 -22.37
CA SER A 993 -49.19 -53.78 -22.17
C SER A 993 -49.76 -53.09 -23.41
N PRO A 994 -51.03 -53.36 -23.79
CA PRO A 994 -51.60 -52.93 -25.08
C PRO A 994 -51.77 -51.42 -25.24
N GLU A 995 -51.66 -50.65 -24.15
CA GLU A 995 -51.73 -49.19 -24.16
C GLU A 995 -50.35 -48.51 -24.20
N GLN A 996 -49.24 -49.27 -24.12
CA GLN A 996 -47.90 -48.72 -24.18
C GLN A 996 -47.42 -48.56 -25.64
N PRO A 997 -47.31 -47.33 -26.16
CA PRO A 997 -47.00 -47.09 -27.58
C PRO A 997 -45.62 -47.59 -27.98
N ASP A 998 -44.62 -47.48 -27.09
CA ASP A 998 -43.23 -47.83 -27.36
C ASP A 998 -43.03 -49.33 -27.56
N LEU A 999 -43.72 -50.15 -26.76
CA LEU A 999 -43.77 -51.61 -26.93
C LEU A 999 -44.53 -52.00 -28.19
N ALA A 1000 -45.66 -51.36 -28.46
CA ALA A 1000 -46.42 -51.61 -29.69
C ALA A 1000 -45.59 -51.27 -30.96
N TYR A 1001 -44.81 -50.19 -30.90
CA TYR A 1001 -43.88 -49.81 -31.96
C TYR A 1001 -42.78 -50.85 -32.15
N ALA A 1002 -42.10 -51.27 -31.07
CA ALA A 1002 -41.05 -52.29 -31.11
C ALA A 1002 -41.59 -53.62 -31.66
N ALA A 1003 -42.79 -54.04 -31.26
CA ALA A 1003 -43.45 -55.25 -31.79
C ALA A 1003 -43.81 -55.12 -33.27
N THR A 1004 -44.18 -53.92 -33.75
CA THR A 1004 -44.51 -53.67 -35.17
C THR A 1004 -43.27 -53.77 -36.07
N ARG A 1005 -42.08 -53.38 -35.58
CA ARG A 1005 -40.80 -53.54 -36.29
C ARG A 1005 -40.44 -55.00 -36.58
N CYS A 1006 -40.96 -55.94 -35.79
CA CYS A 1006 -40.75 -57.38 -35.98
C CYS A 1006 -41.56 -57.99 -37.13
N LEU A 1007 -42.42 -57.22 -37.80
CA LEU A 1007 -43.10 -57.65 -39.02
C LEU A 1007 -42.14 -57.65 -40.22
N ALA A 1008 -42.47 -58.45 -41.25
CA ALA A 1008 -41.73 -58.43 -42.50
C ALA A 1008 -41.90 -57.07 -43.22
N PRO A 1009 -40.81 -56.48 -43.75
CA PRO A 1009 -40.88 -55.22 -44.49
C PRO A 1009 -41.87 -55.26 -45.66
N GLY A 1010 -42.59 -54.15 -45.86
CA GLY A 1010 -43.55 -53.97 -46.95
C GLY A 1010 -44.94 -53.50 -46.50
N PRO A 1011 -45.94 -53.52 -47.41
CA PRO A 1011 -47.22 -52.81 -47.23
C PRO A 1011 -48.05 -53.23 -46.01
N ALA A 1012 -47.82 -54.43 -45.45
CA ALA A 1012 -48.49 -54.87 -44.23
C ALA A 1012 -47.91 -54.18 -42.98
N GLN A 1013 -46.59 -54.02 -42.93
CA GLN A 1013 -45.91 -53.31 -41.85
C GLN A 1013 -46.18 -51.80 -41.93
N ASP A 1014 -46.15 -51.22 -43.14
CA ASP A 1014 -46.43 -49.79 -43.34
C ASP A 1014 -47.83 -49.42 -42.85
N ARG A 1015 -48.84 -50.23 -43.16
CA ARG A 1015 -50.20 -50.06 -42.64
C ARG A 1015 -50.25 -50.11 -41.11
N LYS A 1016 -49.48 -51.01 -40.49
CA LYS A 1016 -49.42 -51.10 -39.02
C LYS A 1016 -48.74 -49.89 -38.40
N PHE A 1017 -47.72 -49.32 -39.03
CA PHE A 1017 -47.13 -48.06 -38.60
C PHE A 1017 -48.11 -46.89 -38.74
N ALA A 1018 -48.86 -46.80 -39.84
CA ALA A 1018 -49.89 -45.78 -40.02
C ALA A 1018 -51.04 -45.90 -39.00
N GLU A 1019 -51.55 -47.12 -38.76
CA GLU A 1019 -52.53 -47.41 -37.71
C GLU A 1019 -52.01 -47.00 -36.32
N GLY A 1020 -50.75 -47.29 -36.02
CA GLY A 1020 -50.11 -46.88 -34.77
C GLY A 1020 -49.95 -45.37 -34.64
N ALA A 1021 -49.57 -44.67 -35.72
CA ALA A 1021 -49.42 -43.21 -35.74
C ALA A 1021 -50.76 -42.48 -35.57
N GLN A 1022 -51.87 -43.12 -35.96
CA GLN A 1022 -53.23 -42.64 -35.71
C GLN A 1022 -53.69 -42.95 -34.29
N ARG A 1023 -53.44 -44.17 -33.78
CA ARG A 1023 -53.84 -44.58 -32.43
C ARG A 1023 -53.07 -43.83 -31.34
N TRP A 1024 -51.78 -43.56 -31.55
CA TRP A 1024 -50.91 -42.87 -30.61
C TRP A 1024 -50.28 -41.61 -31.24
N PRO A 1025 -51.03 -40.49 -31.33
CA PRO A 1025 -50.53 -39.24 -31.93
C PRO A 1025 -49.34 -38.59 -31.20
N HIS A 1026 -49.12 -38.99 -29.94
CA HIS A 1026 -48.00 -38.56 -29.11
C HIS A 1026 -46.79 -39.48 -29.18
N SER A 1027 -46.86 -40.58 -29.95
CA SER A 1027 -45.71 -41.47 -30.14
C SER A 1027 -44.81 -40.92 -31.26
N PRO A 1028 -43.61 -40.41 -30.92
CA PRO A 1028 -42.69 -39.89 -31.93
C PRO A 1028 -42.18 -41.01 -32.85
N TRP A 1029 -42.09 -42.24 -32.35
CA TRP A 1029 -41.60 -43.40 -33.10
C TRP A 1029 -42.56 -43.89 -34.18
N PHE A 1030 -43.86 -43.98 -33.88
CA PHE A 1030 -44.87 -44.27 -34.91
C PHE A 1030 -44.99 -43.13 -35.92
N ALA A 1031 -44.91 -41.87 -35.47
CA ALA A 1031 -44.88 -40.73 -36.37
C ALA A 1031 -43.72 -40.82 -37.37
N MET A 1032 -42.50 -41.10 -36.89
CA MET A 1032 -41.32 -41.28 -37.74
C MET A 1032 -41.48 -42.45 -38.73
N ALA A 1033 -41.89 -43.63 -38.27
CA ALA A 1033 -42.01 -44.80 -39.14
C ALA A 1033 -43.11 -44.62 -40.20
N SER A 1034 -44.24 -44.00 -39.84
CA SER A 1034 -45.27 -43.65 -40.81
C SER A 1034 -44.80 -42.58 -41.79
N ALA A 1035 -44.01 -41.58 -41.35
CA ALA A 1035 -43.45 -40.56 -42.23
C ALA A 1035 -42.54 -41.15 -43.31
N PHE A 1036 -41.73 -42.15 -42.95
CA PHE A 1036 -40.85 -42.86 -43.88
C PHE A 1036 -41.66 -43.58 -44.97
N ALA A 1037 -42.72 -44.30 -44.59
CA ALA A 1037 -43.59 -44.97 -45.54
C ALA A 1037 -44.33 -43.99 -46.48
N GLU A 1038 -44.82 -42.85 -45.95
CA GLU A 1038 -45.45 -41.79 -46.76
C GLU A 1038 -44.46 -41.17 -47.75
N ALA A 1039 -43.20 -40.96 -47.36
CA ALA A 1039 -42.17 -40.42 -48.22
C ALA A 1039 -41.83 -41.37 -49.40
N GLN A 1040 -41.74 -42.69 -49.16
CA GLN A 1040 -41.52 -43.69 -50.21
C GLN A 1040 -42.69 -43.75 -51.22
N GLN A 1041 -43.92 -43.47 -50.77
CA GLN A 1041 -45.12 -43.37 -51.61
C GLN A 1041 -45.28 -42.00 -52.27
N GLN A 1042 -44.33 -41.09 -52.09
CA GLN A 1042 -44.32 -39.73 -52.65
C GLN A 1042 -45.41 -38.80 -52.06
N HIS A 1043 -45.94 -39.12 -50.88
CA HIS A 1043 -46.87 -38.25 -50.13
C HIS A 1043 -46.08 -37.26 -49.25
N TYR A 1044 -45.26 -36.42 -49.89
CA TYR A 1044 -44.28 -35.56 -49.21
C TYR A 1044 -44.86 -34.59 -48.17
N PRO A 1045 -46.04 -33.95 -48.37
CA PRO A 1045 -46.62 -33.08 -47.35
C PRO A 1045 -46.99 -33.84 -46.06
N GLN A 1046 -47.58 -35.03 -46.19
CA GLN A 1046 -47.94 -35.90 -45.07
C GLN A 1046 -46.68 -36.39 -44.34
N ALA A 1047 -45.65 -36.79 -45.10
CA ALA A 1047 -44.36 -37.17 -44.53
C ALA A 1047 -43.71 -36.03 -43.73
N LEU A 1048 -43.74 -34.80 -44.26
CA LEU A 1048 -43.18 -33.62 -43.57
C LEU A 1048 -43.91 -33.34 -42.25
N GLU A 1049 -45.24 -33.41 -42.24
CA GLU A 1049 -46.04 -33.23 -41.02
C GLU A 1049 -45.66 -34.26 -39.94
N LEU A 1050 -45.59 -35.54 -40.32
CA LEU A 1050 -45.28 -36.64 -39.41
C LEU A 1050 -43.84 -36.58 -38.87
N TYR A 1051 -42.84 -36.29 -39.71
CA TYR A 1051 -41.45 -36.09 -39.24
C TYR A 1051 -41.31 -34.86 -38.34
N THR A 1052 -42.01 -33.76 -38.66
CA THR A 1052 -42.03 -32.55 -37.81
C THR A 1052 -42.67 -32.84 -36.46
N ARG A 1053 -43.73 -33.66 -36.43
CA ARG A 1053 -44.33 -34.12 -35.17
C ARG A 1053 -43.34 -34.96 -34.35
N ALA A 1054 -42.63 -35.89 -34.99
CA ALA A 1054 -41.63 -36.73 -34.33
C ALA A 1054 -40.48 -35.91 -33.72
N THR A 1055 -39.90 -34.94 -34.46
CA THR A 1055 -38.83 -34.05 -33.95
C THR A 1055 -39.26 -33.17 -32.78
N ASN A 1056 -40.52 -32.72 -32.79
CA ASN A 1056 -41.04 -31.88 -31.72
C ASN A 1056 -41.32 -32.68 -30.44
N GLN A 1057 -41.66 -33.96 -30.56
CA GLN A 1057 -42.05 -34.83 -29.45
C GLN A 1057 -40.90 -35.63 -28.82
N SER A 1058 -39.76 -35.78 -29.50
CA SER A 1058 -38.58 -36.47 -28.97
C SER A 1058 -37.29 -35.75 -29.35
N LEU A 1059 -36.47 -35.43 -28.35
CA LEU A 1059 -35.13 -34.88 -28.56
C LEU A 1059 -34.18 -35.92 -29.18
N ALA A 1060 -34.30 -37.19 -28.79
CA ALA A 1060 -33.50 -38.29 -29.33
C ALA A 1060 -33.66 -38.47 -30.86
N LEU A 1061 -34.85 -38.17 -31.39
CA LEU A 1061 -35.09 -38.25 -32.84
C LEU A 1061 -34.58 -37.05 -33.63
N ARG A 1062 -34.38 -35.89 -32.98
CA ARG A 1062 -34.05 -34.64 -33.68
C ARG A 1062 -32.79 -34.77 -34.52
N ASN A 1063 -31.75 -35.39 -33.98
CA ASN A 1063 -30.50 -35.56 -34.71
C ASN A 1063 -30.69 -36.46 -35.95
N SER A 1064 -31.35 -37.61 -35.79
CA SER A 1064 -31.47 -38.62 -36.86
C SER A 1064 -32.44 -38.25 -38.00
N ILE A 1065 -33.43 -37.38 -37.74
CA ILE A 1065 -34.46 -37.03 -38.75
C ILE A 1065 -34.38 -35.58 -39.23
N ALA A 1066 -33.48 -34.76 -38.65
CA ALA A 1066 -33.30 -33.36 -39.02
C ALA A 1066 -33.08 -33.17 -40.53
N THR A 1067 -32.21 -33.99 -41.12
CA THR A 1067 -31.90 -33.94 -42.55
C THR A 1067 -33.16 -34.17 -43.39
N GLU A 1068 -33.94 -35.21 -43.10
CA GLU A 1068 -35.18 -35.54 -43.83
C GLU A 1068 -36.24 -34.44 -43.72
N VAL A 1069 -36.40 -33.85 -42.53
CA VAL A 1069 -37.31 -32.70 -42.34
C VAL A 1069 -36.89 -31.53 -43.22
N VAL A 1070 -35.59 -31.21 -43.29
CA VAL A 1070 -35.10 -30.10 -44.13
C VAL A 1070 -35.22 -30.43 -45.61
N ARG A 1071 -34.87 -31.65 -46.06
CA ARG A 1071 -35.05 -32.11 -47.45
C ARG A 1071 -36.51 -31.94 -47.89
N LEU A 1072 -37.46 -32.42 -47.10
CA LEU A 1072 -38.89 -32.30 -47.39
C LEU A 1072 -39.39 -30.86 -47.29
N SER A 1073 -38.89 -30.08 -46.32
CA SER A 1073 -39.26 -28.67 -46.19
C SER A 1073 -38.85 -27.87 -47.42
N ARG A 1074 -37.63 -28.08 -47.95
CA ARG A 1074 -37.14 -27.44 -49.17
C ARG A 1074 -38.02 -27.73 -50.39
N LEU A 1075 -38.68 -28.90 -50.41
CA LEU A 1075 -39.58 -29.31 -51.49
C LEU A 1075 -41.02 -28.81 -51.30
N VAL A 1076 -41.57 -28.93 -50.11
CA VAL A 1076 -43.01 -28.70 -49.82
C VAL A 1076 -43.30 -27.30 -49.29
N ASP A 1077 -42.42 -26.75 -48.46
CA ASP A 1077 -42.57 -25.42 -47.83
C ASP A 1077 -41.22 -24.66 -47.79
N PRO A 1078 -40.77 -24.13 -48.95
CA PRO A 1078 -39.52 -23.40 -49.04
C PRO A 1078 -39.48 -22.15 -48.15
N ALA A 1079 -40.63 -21.51 -47.92
CA ALA A 1079 -40.73 -20.29 -47.12
C ALA A 1079 -40.47 -20.55 -45.63
N GLY A 1080 -41.00 -21.64 -45.09
CA GLY A 1080 -40.76 -22.06 -43.70
C GLY A 1080 -39.41 -22.74 -43.45
N THR A 1081 -38.68 -23.10 -44.51
CA THR A 1081 -37.46 -23.93 -44.41
C THR A 1081 -36.33 -23.25 -43.66
N MET A 1082 -36.04 -21.96 -43.93
CA MET A 1082 -34.88 -21.27 -43.33
C MET A 1082 -34.91 -21.28 -41.79
N GLN A 1083 -36.09 -21.11 -41.21
CA GLN A 1083 -36.25 -21.13 -39.75
C GLN A 1083 -36.09 -22.53 -39.18
N ARG A 1084 -36.68 -23.56 -39.80
CA ARG A 1084 -36.52 -24.96 -39.35
C ARG A 1084 -35.07 -25.43 -39.47
N GLN A 1085 -34.42 -25.04 -40.56
CA GLN A 1085 -33.04 -25.41 -40.87
C GLN A 1085 -32.09 -24.89 -39.80
N SER A 1086 -32.20 -23.63 -39.36
CA SER A 1086 -31.33 -23.09 -38.31
C SER A 1086 -31.58 -23.75 -36.95
N GLN A 1087 -32.83 -24.05 -36.62
CA GLN A 1087 -33.20 -24.73 -35.37
C GLN A 1087 -32.67 -26.18 -35.33
N LEU A 1088 -32.82 -26.93 -36.42
CA LEU A 1088 -32.40 -28.32 -36.49
C LEU A 1088 -30.88 -28.46 -36.66
N ALA A 1089 -30.22 -27.52 -37.34
CA ALA A 1089 -28.76 -27.53 -37.47
C ALA A 1089 -28.05 -27.35 -36.11
N ALA A 1090 -28.68 -26.63 -35.16
CA ALA A 1090 -28.14 -26.50 -33.81
C ALA A 1090 -28.08 -27.82 -33.02
N VAL A 1091 -28.83 -28.84 -33.46
CA VAL A 1091 -29.00 -30.13 -32.76
C VAL A 1091 -28.68 -31.34 -33.64
N SER A 1092 -28.28 -31.13 -34.89
CA SER A 1092 -27.87 -32.17 -35.82
C SER A 1092 -26.57 -31.77 -36.51
N PRO A 1093 -25.42 -32.28 -36.05
CA PRO A 1093 -24.13 -32.01 -36.67
C PRO A 1093 -24.08 -32.43 -38.14
N ALA A 1094 -24.73 -33.54 -38.49
CA ALA A 1094 -24.85 -34.00 -39.86
C ALA A 1094 -25.53 -32.95 -40.75
N LEU A 1095 -26.66 -32.40 -40.32
CA LEU A 1095 -27.33 -31.31 -41.03
C LEU A 1095 -26.47 -30.05 -41.07
N ALA A 1096 -25.87 -29.63 -39.94
CA ALA A 1096 -25.03 -28.44 -39.88
C ALA A 1096 -23.88 -28.50 -40.90
N ASN A 1097 -23.21 -29.64 -41.02
CA ASN A 1097 -22.13 -29.87 -41.99
C ASN A 1097 -22.63 -29.76 -43.44
N LEU A 1098 -23.81 -30.29 -43.75
CA LEU A 1098 -24.41 -30.16 -45.08
C LEU A 1098 -24.71 -28.69 -45.44
N LEU A 1099 -25.15 -27.90 -44.47
CA LEU A 1099 -25.47 -26.48 -44.66
C LEU A 1099 -24.25 -25.58 -44.85
N LEU A 1100 -23.09 -25.96 -44.30
CA LEU A 1100 -21.83 -25.23 -44.53
C LEU A 1100 -21.45 -25.17 -46.01
N LEU A 1101 -21.95 -26.10 -46.83
CA LEU A 1101 -21.68 -26.19 -48.26
C LEU A 1101 -22.73 -25.48 -49.12
N GLU A 1102 -23.88 -25.11 -48.55
CA GLU A 1102 -24.94 -24.42 -49.29
C GLU A 1102 -24.52 -23.00 -49.72
N PRO A 1103 -25.05 -22.49 -50.85
CA PRO A 1103 -24.76 -21.14 -51.32
C PRO A 1103 -25.04 -20.07 -50.26
N GLY A 1104 -24.12 -19.12 -50.10
CA GLY A 1104 -24.24 -18.03 -49.12
C GLY A 1104 -23.69 -18.33 -47.72
N SER A 1105 -23.24 -19.57 -47.46
CA SER A 1105 -22.48 -19.92 -46.26
C SER A 1105 -21.05 -19.34 -46.31
N ALA A 1106 -20.42 -19.20 -45.14
CA ALA A 1106 -19.03 -18.73 -45.07
C ALA A 1106 -18.11 -19.68 -45.85
N MET A 1107 -17.23 -19.10 -46.67
CA MET A 1107 -16.31 -19.87 -47.51
C MET A 1107 -15.36 -20.69 -46.63
N GLN A 1108 -15.32 -22.00 -46.87
CA GLN A 1108 -14.50 -22.94 -46.11
C GLN A 1108 -13.02 -22.78 -46.44
N ASP A 1109 -12.15 -22.91 -45.43
CA ASP A 1109 -10.70 -22.83 -45.60
C ASP A 1109 -10.09 -24.13 -46.15
N ASP A 1110 -10.69 -25.27 -45.83
CA ASP A 1110 -10.26 -26.57 -46.36
C ASP A 1110 -10.48 -26.61 -47.88
N PRO A 1111 -9.43 -26.88 -48.68
CA PRO A 1111 -9.53 -26.96 -50.13
C PRO A 1111 -10.64 -27.91 -50.64
N GLN A 1112 -10.93 -29.00 -49.92
CA GLN A 1112 -11.95 -29.99 -50.29
C GLN A 1112 -13.36 -29.40 -50.16
N TYR A 1113 -13.71 -28.89 -48.98
CA TYR A 1113 -15.01 -28.26 -48.74
C TYR A 1113 -15.19 -26.97 -49.54
N ARG A 1114 -14.10 -26.21 -49.74
CA ARG A 1114 -14.09 -25.02 -50.58
C ARG A 1114 -14.40 -25.34 -52.04
N ALA A 1115 -13.87 -26.44 -52.58
CA ALA A 1115 -14.16 -26.85 -53.94
C ALA A 1115 -15.65 -27.19 -54.12
N LEU A 1116 -16.28 -27.87 -53.16
CA LEU A 1116 -17.71 -28.19 -53.18
C LEU A 1116 -18.59 -26.93 -53.05
N SER A 1117 -18.22 -25.99 -52.18
CA SER A 1117 -18.92 -24.70 -52.07
C SER A 1117 -18.82 -23.88 -53.37
N LEU A 1118 -17.63 -23.79 -53.98
CA LEU A 1118 -17.44 -23.13 -55.27
C LEU A 1118 -18.23 -23.79 -56.40
N LEU A 1119 -18.32 -25.13 -56.40
CA LEU A 1119 -19.16 -25.88 -57.33
C LEU A 1119 -20.63 -25.48 -57.17
N SER A 1120 -21.14 -25.43 -55.94
CA SER A 1120 -22.52 -25.04 -55.65
C SER A 1120 -22.85 -23.60 -56.04
N ASP A 1121 -21.88 -22.69 -56.02
CA ASP A 1121 -22.00 -21.31 -56.51
C ASP A 1121 -21.94 -21.20 -58.06
N GLY A 1122 -21.81 -22.32 -58.77
CA GLY A 1122 -21.68 -22.36 -60.22
C GLY A 1122 -20.29 -21.96 -60.74
N ARG A 1123 -19.28 -21.85 -59.87
CA ARG A 1123 -17.90 -21.46 -60.21
C ARG A 1123 -17.05 -22.69 -60.59
N LEU A 1124 -17.47 -23.39 -61.63
CA LEU A 1124 -16.97 -24.72 -62.02
C LEU A 1124 -15.43 -24.82 -62.16
N ASP A 1125 -14.79 -23.89 -62.87
CA ASP A 1125 -13.33 -23.93 -63.08
C ASP A 1125 -12.55 -23.66 -61.78
N ASN A 1126 -13.10 -22.82 -60.89
CA ASN A 1126 -12.47 -22.54 -59.59
C ASN A 1126 -12.59 -23.75 -58.66
N ALA A 1127 -13.73 -24.45 -58.67
CA ALA A 1127 -13.90 -25.69 -57.93
C ALA A 1127 -12.88 -26.75 -58.34
N LEU A 1128 -12.66 -26.92 -59.66
CA LEU A 1128 -11.63 -27.82 -60.17
C LEU A 1128 -10.22 -27.41 -59.81
N THR A 1129 -9.90 -26.13 -59.92
CA THR A 1129 -8.57 -25.62 -59.56
C THR A 1129 -8.28 -25.79 -58.07
N THR A 1130 -9.30 -25.60 -57.23
CA THR A 1130 -9.18 -25.71 -55.77
C THR A 1130 -9.04 -27.16 -55.31
N SER A 1131 -9.71 -28.10 -55.99
CA SER A 1131 -9.63 -29.54 -55.68
C SER A 1131 -8.42 -30.25 -56.31
N ALA A 1132 -7.64 -29.56 -57.15
CA ALA A 1132 -6.48 -30.15 -57.80
C ALA A 1132 -5.48 -30.71 -56.77
N HIS A 1133 -4.97 -31.91 -57.04
CA HIS A 1133 -4.04 -32.63 -56.15
C HIS A 1133 -4.61 -32.98 -54.77
N THR A 1134 -5.92 -32.86 -54.57
CA THR A 1134 -6.61 -33.37 -53.37
C THR A 1134 -7.23 -34.73 -53.65
N PRO A 1135 -7.52 -35.55 -52.63
CA PRO A 1135 -8.28 -36.79 -52.80
C PRO A 1135 -9.66 -36.59 -53.45
N MET A 1136 -10.22 -35.37 -53.37
CA MET A 1136 -11.52 -35.03 -53.94
C MET A 1136 -11.48 -34.61 -55.42
N GLU A 1137 -10.32 -34.48 -56.06
CA GLU A 1137 -10.21 -34.03 -57.47
C GLU A 1137 -11.11 -34.85 -58.40
N GLY A 1138 -11.11 -36.18 -58.23
CA GLY A 1138 -11.95 -37.09 -59.01
C GLY A 1138 -13.45 -36.87 -58.80
N HIS A 1139 -13.88 -36.73 -57.53
CA HIS A 1139 -15.27 -36.47 -57.17
C HIS A 1139 -15.75 -35.15 -57.77
N VAL A 1140 -14.99 -34.07 -57.54
CA VAL A 1140 -15.34 -32.72 -58.00
C VAL A 1140 -15.38 -32.67 -59.53
N LEU A 1141 -14.47 -33.35 -60.22
CA LEU A 1141 -14.50 -33.42 -61.69
C LEU A 1141 -15.76 -34.13 -62.22
N ARG A 1142 -16.23 -35.20 -61.57
CA ARG A 1142 -17.48 -35.87 -61.97
C ARG A 1142 -18.68 -34.94 -61.80
N MET A 1143 -18.78 -34.26 -60.66
CA MET A 1143 -19.87 -33.30 -60.39
C MET A 1143 -19.81 -32.07 -61.31
N VAL A 1144 -18.62 -31.52 -61.55
CA VAL A 1144 -18.44 -30.37 -62.46
C VAL A 1144 -18.84 -30.74 -63.89
N ALA A 1145 -18.48 -31.92 -64.40
CA ALA A 1145 -18.88 -32.36 -65.74
C ALA A 1145 -20.40 -32.55 -65.89
N ALA A 1146 -21.10 -32.84 -64.78
CA ALA A 1146 -22.55 -32.97 -64.74
C ALA A 1146 -23.30 -31.66 -64.49
N SER A 1147 -22.58 -30.58 -64.21
CA SER A 1147 -23.15 -29.28 -63.89
C SER A 1147 -23.71 -28.55 -65.12
N GLN A 1148 -24.74 -27.73 -64.90
CA GLN A 1148 -25.24 -26.78 -65.88
C GLN A 1148 -24.14 -25.76 -66.21
N GLY A 1149 -23.89 -25.53 -67.50
CA GLY A 1149 -22.78 -24.68 -67.95
C GLY A 1149 -21.43 -25.40 -68.13
N ALA A 1150 -21.34 -26.71 -67.83
CA ALA A 1150 -20.10 -27.47 -68.03
C ALA A 1150 -19.72 -27.57 -69.52
N SER A 1151 -18.50 -27.13 -69.84
CA SER A 1151 -17.96 -27.14 -71.21
C SER A 1151 -17.72 -28.56 -71.74
N ALA A 1152 -17.67 -28.71 -73.07
CA ALA A 1152 -17.34 -29.99 -73.70
C ALA A 1152 -15.97 -30.53 -73.24
N VAL A 1153 -15.02 -29.64 -72.94
CA VAL A 1153 -13.68 -30.00 -72.43
C VAL A 1153 -13.77 -30.65 -71.05
N LEU A 1154 -14.58 -30.09 -70.14
CA LEU A 1154 -14.76 -30.65 -68.79
C LEU A 1154 -15.44 -32.02 -68.84
N ARG A 1155 -16.44 -32.20 -69.72
CA ARG A 1155 -17.10 -33.50 -69.94
C ARG A 1155 -16.14 -34.54 -70.50
N ALA A 1156 -15.32 -34.17 -71.49
CA ALA A 1156 -14.29 -35.07 -72.03
C ALA A 1156 -13.25 -35.46 -70.97
N ARG A 1157 -12.86 -34.52 -70.11
CA ARG A 1157 -11.91 -34.77 -69.02
C ARG A 1157 -12.47 -35.73 -67.96
N ALA A 1158 -13.75 -35.59 -67.60
CA ALA A 1158 -14.42 -36.55 -66.71
C ALA A 1158 -14.58 -37.94 -67.35
N ALA A 1159 -14.90 -38.02 -68.65
CA ALA A 1159 -14.99 -39.29 -69.37
C ALA A 1159 -13.65 -40.04 -69.47
N ALA A 1160 -12.53 -39.31 -69.38
CA ALA A 1160 -11.18 -39.89 -69.38
C ALA A 1160 -10.70 -40.38 -67.99
N LEU A 1161 -11.47 -40.16 -66.91
CA LEU A 1161 -11.12 -40.67 -65.58
C LEU A 1161 -11.15 -42.21 -65.56
N PRO A 1162 -10.23 -42.87 -64.84
CA PRO A 1162 -10.36 -44.29 -64.56
C PRO A 1162 -11.69 -44.59 -63.85
N LYS A 1163 -12.33 -45.72 -64.18
CA LYS A 1163 -13.72 -46.02 -63.80
C LYS A 1163 -14.02 -45.88 -62.30
N GLY A 1164 -13.11 -46.32 -61.43
CA GLY A 1164 -13.26 -46.24 -59.97
C GLY A 1164 -12.81 -44.93 -59.30
N VAL A 1165 -12.22 -43.97 -60.04
CA VAL A 1165 -11.70 -42.72 -59.44
C VAL A 1165 -12.85 -41.75 -59.17
N GLY A 1166 -12.88 -41.16 -57.97
CA GLY A 1166 -13.89 -40.19 -57.57
C GLY A 1166 -15.30 -40.76 -57.42
N VAL A 1167 -15.40 -42.08 -57.16
CA VAL A 1167 -16.66 -42.79 -56.92
C VAL A 1167 -16.89 -42.96 -55.42
N ASP A 1168 -17.98 -42.37 -54.95
CA ASP A 1168 -18.49 -42.46 -53.57
C ASP A 1168 -20.01 -42.51 -53.59
N GLN A 1169 -20.65 -42.43 -52.41
CA GLN A 1169 -22.11 -42.54 -52.28
C GLN A 1169 -22.86 -41.48 -53.11
N GLU A 1170 -22.26 -40.31 -53.34
CA GLU A 1170 -22.93 -39.21 -54.03
C GLU A 1170 -22.67 -39.20 -55.53
N THR A 1171 -21.55 -39.77 -55.97
CA THR A 1171 -21.19 -39.80 -57.39
C THR A 1171 -21.43 -41.15 -58.05
N VAL A 1172 -21.70 -42.24 -57.33
CA VAL A 1172 -21.76 -43.59 -57.93
C VAL A 1172 -22.77 -43.71 -59.06
N TRP A 1173 -23.99 -43.18 -58.88
CA TRP A 1173 -25.02 -43.21 -59.91
C TRP A 1173 -24.69 -42.29 -61.09
N LEU A 1174 -24.07 -41.15 -60.81
CA LEU A 1174 -23.56 -40.25 -61.84
C LEU A 1174 -22.39 -40.86 -62.61
N ALA A 1175 -21.49 -41.60 -61.96
CA ALA A 1175 -20.36 -42.28 -62.56
C ALA A 1175 -20.85 -43.40 -63.51
N LEU A 1176 -21.87 -44.16 -63.11
CA LEU A 1176 -22.54 -45.14 -63.98
C LEU A 1176 -23.21 -44.48 -65.19
N ALA A 1177 -23.80 -43.30 -65.02
CA ALA A 1177 -24.31 -42.50 -66.13
C ALA A 1177 -23.21 -41.95 -67.06
N GLN A 1178 -22.03 -41.65 -66.52
CA GLN A 1178 -20.84 -41.18 -67.27
C GLN A 1178 -20.07 -42.30 -67.99
N GLY A 1179 -20.53 -43.56 -67.92
CA GLY A 1179 -19.89 -44.71 -68.58
C GLY A 1179 -19.04 -45.60 -67.67
N GLY A 1180 -19.18 -45.45 -66.35
CA GLY A 1180 -18.62 -46.39 -65.36
C GLY A 1180 -19.20 -47.81 -65.47
N ASP A 1181 -18.54 -48.75 -64.80
CA ASP A 1181 -18.87 -50.18 -64.81
C ASP A 1181 -19.25 -50.62 -63.39
N ALA A 1182 -20.46 -51.16 -63.21
CA ALA A 1182 -20.95 -51.59 -61.90
C ALA A 1182 -20.13 -52.75 -61.31
N ASN A 1183 -19.42 -53.50 -62.15
CA ASN A 1183 -18.56 -54.60 -61.73
C ASN A 1183 -17.13 -54.16 -61.38
N ASP A 1184 -16.78 -52.88 -61.56
CA ASP A 1184 -15.50 -52.36 -61.09
C ASP A 1184 -15.42 -52.49 -59.55
N PRO A 1185 -14.35 -53.05 -58.97
CA PRO A 1185 -14.28 -53.32 -57.54
C PRO A 1185 -14.52 -52.09 -56.64
N ALA A 1186 -14.12 -50.89 -57.09
CA ALA A 1186 -14.33 -49.67 -56.33
C ALA A 1186 -15.81 -49.24 -56.35
N VAL A 1187 -16.47 -49.41 -57.50
CA VAL A 1187 -17.90 -49.13 -57.69
C VAL A 1187 -18.76 -50.15 -56.94
N ALA A 1188 -18.48 -51.45 -57.10
CA ALA A 1188 -19.18 -52.54 -56.44
C ALA A 1188 -19.14 -52.38 -54.91
N LYS A 1189 -17.98 -52.04 -54.33
CA LYS A 1189 -17.84 -51.78 -52.89
C LYS A 1189 -18.67 -50.60 -52.38
N VAL A 1190 -18.93 -49.58 -53.22
CA VAL A 1190 -19.82 -48.47 -52.86
C VAL A 1190 -21.27 -48.93 -52.92
N LEU A 1191 -21.65 -49.68 -53.97
CA LEU A 1191 -23.00 -50.22 -54.13
C LEU A 1191 -23.37 -51.21 -53.01
N GLU A 1192 -22.46 -52.11 -52.61
CA GLU A 1192 -22.65 -53.02 -51.48
C GLU A 1192 -22.86 -52.28 -50.16
N ARG A 1193 -22.11 -51.19 -49.93
CA ARG A 1193 -22.28 -50.34 -48.74
C ARG A 1193 -23.62 -49.60 -48.74
N LEU A 1194 -24.03 -49.10 -49.90
CA LEU A 1194 -25.35 -48.47 -50.06
C LEU A 1194 -26.47 -49.48 -49.81
N GLU A 1195 -26.36 -50.69 -50.38
CA GLU A 1195 -27.34 -51.76 -50.16
C GLU A 1195 -27.44 -52.13 -48.68
N ALA A 1196 -26.32 -52.32 -47.99
CA ALA A 1196 -26.29 -52.61 -46.56
C ALA A 1196 -26.87 -51.46 -45.70
N GLY A 1197 -26.67 -50.21 -46.11
CA GLY A 1197 -27.10 -49.02 -45.38
C GLY A 1197 -28.62 -48.85 -45.24
N TYR A 1198 -29.41 -49.43 -46.17
CA TYR A 1198 -30.88 -49.41 -46.10
C TYR A 1198 -31.47 -50.74 -45.61
N GLY A 1199 -30.64 -51.60 -45.00
CA GLY A 1199 -31.06 -52.84 -44.37
C GLY A 1199 -31.77 -53.80 -45.32
N ARG A 1200 -32.80 -54.49 -44.83
CA ARG A 1200 -33.52 -55.56 -45.56
C ARG A 1200 -34.25 -55.09 -46.83
N GLU A 1201 -34.45 -53.79 -47.01
CA GLU A 1201 -35.08 -53.20 -48.20
C GLU A 1201 -34.05 -52.80 -49.29
N GLY A 1202 -32.75 -52.77 -48.95
CA GLY A 1202 -31.62 -52.39 -49.80
C GLY A 1202 -31.69 -52.92 -51.23
N HIS A 1203 -31.86 -54.24 -51.35
CA HIS A 1203 -31.77 -54.93 -52.63
C HIS A 1203 -32.83 -54.48 -53.65
N ALA A 1204 -34.07 -54.27 -53.22
CA ALA A 1204 -35.20 -54.05 -54.10
C ALA A 1204 -35.15 -52.70 -54.82
N TRP A 1205 -34.72 -51.63 -54.13
CA TRP A 1205 -34.60 -50.31 -54.76
C TRP A 1205 -33.29 -50.13 -55.55
N MET A 1206 -32.24 -50.90 -55.25
CA MET A 1206 -31.00 -50.91 -56.04
C MET A 1206 -31.25 -51.34 -57.50
N GLU A 1207 -32.06 -52.39 -57.70
CA GLU A 1207 -32.48 -52.79 -59.06
C GLU A 1207 -33.27 -51.68 -59.77
N SER A 1208 -34.14 -50.99 -59.03
CA SER A 1208 -34.95 -49.88 -59.54
C SER A 1208 -34.08 -48.71 -60.01
N MET A 1209 -33.01 -48.40 -59.28
CA MET A 1209 -32.02 -47.39 -59.67
C MET A 1209 -31.25 -47.77 -60.95
N GLN A 1210 -30.86 -49.04 -61.09
CA GLN A 1210 -30.19 -49.52 -62.32
C GLN A 1210 -31.11 -49.45 -63.54
N ARG A 1211 -32.38 -49.89 -63.40
CA ARG A 1211 -33.40 -49.78 -64.44
C ARG A 1211 -33.62 -48.33 -64.88
N PHE A 1212 -33.66 -47.40 -63.92
CA PHE A 1212 -33.78 -45.97 -64.21
C PHE A 1212 -32.65 -45.49 -65.14
N VAL A 1213 -31.39 -45.79 -64.80
CA VAL A 1213 -30.22 -45.35 -65.60
C VAL A 1213 -30.27 -45.93 -67.02
N GLU A 1214 -30.71 -47.19 -67.17
CA GLU A 1214 -30.87 -47.83 -68.48
C GLU A 1214 -31.93 -47.14 -69.35
N PHE A 1215 -33.12 -46.85 -68.79
CA PHE A 1215 -34.18 -46.13 -69.52
C PHE A 1215 -33.76 -44.70 -69.89
N ALA A 1216 -33.13 -43.98 -68.96
CA ALA A 1216 -32.61 -42.64 -69.22
C ALA A 1216 -31.57 -42.63 -70.34
N ARG A 1217 -30.66 -43.63 -70.40
CA ARG A 1217 -29.66 -43.77 -71.48
C ARG A 1217 -30.29 -43.96 -72.86
N ARG A 1218 -31.49 -44.55 -72.92
CA ARG A 1218 -32.27 -44.76 -74.15
C ARG A 1218 -33.13 -43.56 -74.55
N GLY A 1219 -33.15 -42.48 -73.75
CA GLY A 1219 -34.02 -41.33 -74.00
C GLY A 1219 -35.44 -41.45 -73.44
N ASP A 1220 -35.75 -42.49 -72.65
CA ASP A 1220 -37.11 -42.80 -72.19
C ASP A 1220 -37.37 -42.31 -70.77
N ALA A 1221 -37.63 -41.00 -70.64
CA ALA A 1221 -37.87 -40.38 -69.34
C ALA A 1221 -39.12 -40.93 -68.61
N ALA A 1222 -40.14 -41.38 -69.35
CA ALA A 1222 -41.41 -41.83 -68.77
C ALA A 1222 -41.31 -43.23 -68.14
N ASN A 1223 -40.59 -44.17 -68.78
CA ASN A 1223 -40.30 -45.47 -68.15
C ASN A 1223 -39.24 -45.33 -67.05
N ALA A 1224 -38.27 -44.41 -67.20
CA ALA A 1224 -37.31 -44.11 -66.15
C ALA A 1224 -38.03 -43.68 -64.87
N GLU A 1225 -38.94 -42.71 -64.93
CA GLU A 1225 -39.72 -42.24 -63.77
C GLU A 1225 -40.48 -43.36 -63.06
N ARG A 1226 -41.16 -44.23 -63.82
CA ARG A 1226 -41.92 -45.36 -63.28
C ARG A 1226 -41.06 -46.41 -62.58
N ALA A 1227 -39.79 -46.53 -62.94
CA ALA A 1227 -38.87 -47.46 -62.30
C ALA A 1227 -38.55 -47.08 -60.85
N LEU A 1228 -38.76 -45.82 -60.43
CA LEU A 1228 -38.37 -45.34 -59.10
C LEU A 1228 -39.43 -45.51 -58.01
N THR A 1229 -40.57 -46.15 -58.27
CA THR A 1229 -41.60 -46.40 -57.24
C THR A 1229 -41.01 -47.17 -56.04
N GLY A 1230 -41.24 -46.67 -54.82
CA GLY A 1230 -40.71 -47.27 -53.59
C GLY A 1230 -39.23 -46.99 -53.32
N VAL A 1231 -38.53 -46.26 -54.20
CA VAL A 1231 -37.14 -45.85 -53.96
C VAL A 1231 -37.10 -44.70 -52.94
N PRO A 1232 -36.17 -44.73 -51.96
CA PRO A 1232 -35.98 -43.63 -51.01
C PRO A 1232 -35.81 -42.27 -51.71
N MET A 1233 -36.31 -41.21 -51.07
CA MET A 1233 -36.38 -39.86 -51.65
C MET A 1233 -35.02 -39.32 -52.11
N GLU A 1234 -33.99 -39.49 -51.29
CA GLU A 1234 -32.61 -39.11 -51.62
C GLU A 1234 -32.06 -39.87 -52.83
N MET A 1235 -32.24 -41.21 -52.86
CA MET A 1235 -31.81 -42.05 -53.97
C MET A 1235 -32.56 -41.70 -55.26
N ARG A 1236 -33.86 -41.37 -55.18
CA ARG A 1236 -34.63 -40.84 -56.31
C ARG A 1236 -34.03 -39.54 -56.84
N ALA A 1237 -33.60 -38.63 -55.96
CA ALA A 1237 -32.94 -37.41 -56.38
C ALA A 1237 -31.57 -37.65 -57.03
N GLN A 1238 -30.77 -38.61 -56.52
CA GLN A 1238 -29.52 -39.04 -57.16
C GLN A 1238 -29.75 -39.68 -58.54
N ALA A 1239 -30.81 -40.47 -58.69
CA ALA A 1239 -31.24 -40.97 -60.00
C ALA A 1239 -31.56 -39.80 -60.95
N TYR A 1240 -32.32 -38.80 -60.51
CA TYR A 1240 -32.60 -37.63 -61.34
C TYR A 1240 -31.34 -36.87 -61.74
N VAL A 1241 -30.32 -36.73 -60.88
CA VAL A 1241 -29.01 -36.16 -61.26
C VAL A 1241 -28.37 -36.94 -62.41
N ALA A 1242 -28.31 -38.27 -62.29
CA ALA A 1242 -27.79 -39.15 -63.34
C ALA A 1242 -28.61 -39.05 -64.65
N GLY A 1243 -29.93 -38.96 -64.54
CA GLY A 1243 -30.85 -38.80 -65.66
C GLY A 1243 -30.73 -37.44 -66.37
N ILE A 1244 -30.55 -36.35 -65.60
CA ILE A 1244 -30.31 -35.00 -66.14
C ILE A 1244 -29.01 -34.97 -66.94
N TYR A 1245 -27.97 -35.66 -66.47
CA TYR A 1245 -26.73 -35.80 -67.22
C TYR A 1245 -26.92 -36.54 -68.56
N LEU A 1246 -27.65 -37.66 -68.56
CA LEU A 1246 -27.87 -38.50 -69.75
C LEU A 1246 -28.77 -37.85 -70.80
N LEU A 1247 -29.86 -37.22 -70.37
CA LEU A 1247 -30.86 -36.63 -71.27
C LEU A 1247 -30.54 -35.18 -71.63
N GLY A 1248 -29.67 -34.51 -70.87
CA GLY A 1248 -29.33 -33.10 -71.09
C GLY A 1248 -30.58 -32.21 -71.12
N PRO A 1249 -30.79 -31.39 -72.17
CA PRO A 1249 -31.99 -30.56 -72.32
C PRO A 1249 -33.31 -31.35 -72.37
N MET A 1250 -33.29 -32.64 -72.71
CA MET A 1250 -34.51 -33.48 -72.78
C MET A 1250 -34.98 -33.97 -71.41
N ALA A 1251 -34.20 -33.76 -70.34
CA ALA A 1251 -34.61 -34.13 -68.99
C ALA A 1251 -35.81 -33.27 -68.52
N PRO A 1252 -36.85 -33.87 -67.92
CA PRO A 1252 -37.97 -33.13 -67.35
C PRO A 1252 -37.52 -32.07 -66.33
N ASP A 1253 -38.09 -30.86 -66.39
CA ASP A 1253 -37.73 -29.78 -65.46
C ASP A 1253 -38.06 -30.12 -64.00
N ALA A 1254 -39.09 -30.95 -63.77
CA ALA A 1254 -39.44 -31.46 -62.45
C ALA A 1254 -38.28 -32.23 -61.80
N TRP A 1255 -37.45 -32.94 -62.58
CA TRP A 1255 -36.27 -33.65 -62.06
C TRP A 1255 -35.23 -32.68 -61.50
N ARG A 1256 -35.00 -31.55 -62.19
CA ARG A 1256 -34.07 -30.51 -61.72
C ARG A 1256 -34.59 -29.87 -60.44
N HIS A 1257 -35.88 -29.52 -60.41
CA HIS A 1257 -36.49 -28.90 -59.22
C HIS A 1257 -36.43 -29.85 -58.00
N PHE A 1258 -36.81 -31.11 -58.19
CA PHE A 1258 -36.78 -32.11 -57.12
C PHE A 1258 -35.35 -32.38 -56.62
N ALA A 1259 -34.39 -32.59 -57.52
CA ALA A 1259 -33.00 -32.82 -57.12
C ALA A 1259 -32.39 -31.62 -56.40
N ARG A 1260 -32.72 -30.38 -56.81
CA ARG A 1260 -32.28 -29.16 -56.10
C ARG A 1260 -32.89 -29.01 -54.71
N ALA A 1261 -34.15 -29.40 -54.55
CA ALA A 1261 -34.84 -29.31 -53.27
C ALA A 1261 -34.37 -30.39 -52.30
N ILE A 1262 -34.23 -31.63 -52.76
CA ILE A 1262 -33.91 -32.78 -51.90
C ILE A 1262 -32.42 -32.88 -51.60
N LEU A 1263 -31.52 -32.68 -52.57
CA LEU A 1263 -30.07 -32.83 -52.36
C LEU A 1263 -29.42 -31.51 -51.92
N PHE A 1264 -28.56 -31.61 -50.91
CA PHE A 1264 -27.72 -30.50 -50.47
C PHE A 1264 -26.59 -30.23 -51.47
N ALA A 1265 -26.01 -29.04 -51.39
CA ALA A 1265 -24.94 -28.58 -52.28
C ALA A 1265 -23.77 -29.58 -52.48
N GLY A 1266 -23.33 -30.26 -51.41
CA GLY A 1266 -22.25 -31.26 -51.49
C GLY A 1266 -22.64 -32.58 -52.15
N GLU A 1267 -23.94 -32.85 -52.32
CA GLU A 1267 -24.48 -34.12 -52.79
C GLU A 1267 -24.85 -34.11 -54.27
N ARG A 1268 -24.80 -32.94 -54.93
CA ARG A 1268 -25.25 -32.76 -56.31
C ARG A 1268 -24.33 -31.86 -57.13
N PRO A 1269 -24.34 -31.99 -58.47
CA PRO A 1269 -23.76 -30.98 -59.34
C PRO A 1269 -24.54 -29.66 -59.29
N PHE A 1270 -23.96 -28.60 -59.85
CA PHE A 1270 -24.67 -27.33 -60.02
C PHE A 1270 -25.78 -27.48 -61.07
N LEU A 1271 -27.04 -27.36 -60.66
CA LEU A 1271 -28.23 -27.55 -61.51
C LEU A 1271 -28.95 -26.24 -61.86
N GLY A 1272 -28.22 -25.11 -61.77
CA GLY A 1272 -28.74 -23.75 -61.87
C GLY A 1272 -29.33 -23.25 -60.57
#